data_AF-A0A1U8DNQ3-F1
#
_entry.id   AF-A0A1U8DNQ3-F1
#
_cell.length_a   1.000
_cell.length_b   1.000
_cell.length_c   1.000
_cell.angle_alpha   90.00
_cell.angle_beta   90.00
_cell.angle_gamma   90.00
#
_symmetry.space_group_name_H-M   'P 1'
#
loop_
_entity.id
_entity.type
_entity.pdbx_description
1 polymer ?
#
loop_
_entity_poly.entity_id
_entity_poly.type
_entity_poly.pdbx_seq_one_letter_code
_entity_poly.pdbx_strand_id
1 'polypeptide(L)'
;MSYFQLEPSLFWWSAEENEKLVQFWENFILIMETLEGNQIHVIKPILPKLNRLYELSLSGKKGCWLFHPSWHMCIYKRMFESENKTITKEGVVHFLELHEAKCIPDSPGFSEFIIGPLMDALSESSLYSRSPGQLIGACPPIGIKLQKFLVAYLTLLPEEEKSSFLLKFIQKMTSRHWCAVPILFLSMALACIPACKALGTEGLHALRDVLQCTMITHQILLRGAAQCYLLQTAMNLVDVEKVSLPEVSSFLACLRPEESLRRGTILWVELCSWLCTNDGHFRKSIKCDLEHQERSSLSTYVLTLVEDYLKTPPSGRESCFMPDWFEAKLVATVILLAADVEEMKNKHSEKINTKWIELKAFLYPLLDVLLKLGTNVYIPTLKADKSLQLLLKLLQTCSLKCSNPQDDGVLTFLWKCVETSVDSVLDFVLRRLTTGDLNTVSDLDRCNLYLALVSELVNLSLNIGWKKGLSIWNFISSLTNASIHSLQEASSEQEPKLEEQIQKVLKKPSSIEEKSSLFEESTSCQGWGKTVACYIHDQWVCLHFLLKKYQNHIPQSEDETLELSLPAVQRPRRTFQSALEALTVLPSEQVLPVFHCMKVLIPKLLVSSETLCIEAFDLGWKIISSLSNTQLIFWSNLKAFVQVVFDTEVLAVAASSKGQAYAKIRQMISRLVEMSTTRTGVFNTVLSYCCQSWVLSTSDDTHISENPFLNAGEYSELLMEACIFGTVFRRDQRLIQDVHAFVENLGDKCAANVVTESTNRDEHYVRICVIKFLCLLDESNNLHKMFVEDIVTKLLDKDELVSKTRTRYYANSLQHRVKNRLWQTLLVLLPKLDQNFLTETLDKILQAGFENNQASVKYLIEWIIILILHKYPQFLSKFWDCFCYDEEKLKTSICTFLSVLSHFDIILQNTSEKKPVLKKALIVVLQWCFNHNFSVRLYALIALKKIWGMCKTLHVEEFEALTPVIESSLHQVENMHGTGNAKRNWQRIQEHFFFATFHPLKDYSLETIFYTLPRLSELVEDEWISLCKFTRFTSIPLPSTYQWYHSRAELLDLKPSDWSQQDKGSNSVEMDNQTEWTDVQKKIIPWKNSIPDLDLELVFQDRAAKLGKSNSRLIVVASLIDKPTNLGGLCRTSEIFGASALIVGSLRYIHDKQFQQLSVSAEQWLPLLEVKPSQLVEYLQQKKMEGYTIIGVEQTAKSSDLTEYCFPEKSLLLLGNEHEGIPVNLIQLLDVCVEIPQQGIIRSLNVHVSGALLIWEYTRQQMIKQKQLK
;
A
#
# COMPACT_ATOMS: atom_id res chain seq x y z
N MET A 1 -38.21 47.53 -25.41
CA MET A 1 -37.97 46.24 -26.08
C MET A 1 -36.97 45.47 -25.24
N SER A 2 -37.44 44.39 -24.63
CA SER A 2 -36.72 43.49 -23.74
C SER A 2 -35.58 42.78 -24.45
N TYR A 3 -34.35 42.96 -23.97
CA TYR A 3 -33.19 42.13 -24.31
C TYR A 3 -33.39 40.74 -23.69
N PHE A 4 -34.09 39.85 -24.39
CA PHE A 4 -33.99 38.42 -24.13
C PHE A 4 -32.66 37.95 -24.76
N GLN A 5 -31.73 37.45 -23.93
CA GLN A 5 -30.67 36.57 -24.40
C GLN A 5 -31.36 35.37 -25.06
N LEU A 6 -31.35 35.32 -26.40
CA LEU A 6 -31.76 34.14 -27.15
C LEU A 6 -30.80 33.02 -26.78
N GLU A 7 -31.29 31.95 -26.15
CA GLU A 7 -30.55 30.69 -26.07
C GLU A 7 -30.10 30.28 -27.49
N PRO A 8 -28.85 29.84 -27.68
CA PRO A 8 -28.39 29.42 -28.98
C PRO A 8 -29.26 28.25 -29.47
N SER A 9 -29.83 28.38 -30.67
CA SER A 9 -30.64 27.31 -31.25
C SER A 9 -29.81 26.04 -31.40
N LEU A 10 -30.39 24.88 -31.07
CA LEU A 10 -29.69 23.59 -31.14
C LEU A 10 -29.08 23.36 -32.53
N PHE A 11 -29.78 23.80 -33.57
CA PHE A 11 -29.28 23.93 -34.92
C PHE A 11 -29.37 25.39 -35.35
N TRP A 12 -28.31 25.89 -35.98
CA TRP A 12 -28.23 27.26 -36.47
C TRP A 12 -27.59 27.25 -37.87
N TRP A 13 -28.13 28.03 -38.79
CA TRP A 13 -27.64 28.15 -40.16
C TRP A 13 -27.65 29.61 -40.61
N SER A 14 -26.55 30.06 -41.22
CA SER A 14 -26.41 31.38 -41.83
C SER A 14 -25.65 31.27 -43.14
N ALA A 15 -26.19 31.88 -44.19
CA ALA A 15 -25.53 31.92 -45.50
C ALA A 15 -24.19 32.70 -45.44
N GLU A 16 -24.07 33.67 -44.52
CA GLU A 16 -22.87 34.50 -44.35
C GLU A 16 -21.71 33.75 -43.66
N GLU A 17 -22.02 32.70 -42.89
CA GLU A 17 -21.04 31.91 -42.10
C GLU A 17 -20.91 30.47 -42.63
N ASN A 18 -21.39 30.19 -43.85
CA ASN A 18 -21.50 28.85 -44.44
C ASN A 18 -20.18 28.06 -44.41
N GLU A 19 -19.06 28.68 -44.76
CA GLU A 19 -17.74 28.01 -44.76
C GLU A 19 -17.34 27.51 -43.36
N LYS A 20 -17.59 28.31 -42.31
CA LYS A 20 -17.30 27.90 -40.93
C LYS A 20 -18.24 26.80 -40.46
N LEU A 21 -19.51 26.85 -40.86
CA LEU A 21 -20.52 25.83 -40.53
C LEU A 21 -20.17 24.47 -41.16
N VAL A 22 -19.76 24.45 -42.43
CA VAL A 22 -19.34 23.22 -43.12
C VAL A 22 -18.11 22.62 -42.44
N GLN A 23 -17.08 23.43 -42.17
CA GLN A 23 -15.88 22.96 -41.46
C GLN A 23 -16.19 22.44 -40.06
N PHE A 24 -17.15 23.02 -39.35
CA PHE A 24 -17.59 22.52 -38.06
C PHE A 24 -18.20 21.12 -38.17
N TRP A 25 -19.19 20.93 -39.04
CA TRP A 25 -19.88 19.64 -39.19
C TRP A 25 -18.97 18.54 -39.74
N GLU A 26 -18.08 18.85 -40.69
CA GLU A 26 -17.09 17.89 -41.20
C GLU A 26 -16.15 17.39 -40.09
N ASN A 27 -15.64 18.31 -39.26
CA ASN A 27 -14.78 17.93 -38.13
C ASN A 27 -15.57 17.18 -37.05
N PHE A 28 -16.82 17.56 -36.79
CA PHE A 28 -17.68 16.90 -35.81
C PHE A 28 -17.96 15.45 -36.21
N ILE A 29 -18.42 15.22 -37.45
CA ILE A 29 -18.74 13.90 -37.98
C ILE A 29 -17.49 13.03 -37.98
N LEU A 30 -16.36 13.55 -38.49
CA LEU A 30 -15.09 12.80 -38.51
C LEU A 30 -14.68 12.36 -37.10
N ILE A 31 -14.79 13.25 -36.10
CA ILE A 31 -14.44 12.91 -34.72
C ILE A 31 -15.38 11.82 -34.18
N MET A 32 -16.70 11.97 -34.40
CA MET A 32 -17.69 11.00 -33.92
C MET A 32 -17.52 9.61 -34.56
N GLU A 33 -17.27 9.54 -35.87
CA GLU A 33 -16.98 8.28 -36.58
C GLU A 33 -15.67 7.65 -36.09
N THR A 34 -14.63 8.45 -35.85
CA THR A 34 -13.35 7.92 -35.35
C THR A 34 -13.48 7.37 -33.93
N LEU A 35 -14.32 8.01 -33.10
CA LEU A 35 -14.66 7.55 -31.75
C LEU A 35 -15.60 6.33 -31.74
N GLU A 36 -16.01 5.78 -32.89
CA GLU A 36 -16.56 4.41 -32.97
C GLU A 36 -15.48 3.33 -32.81
N GLY A 37 -14.23 3.65 -33.16
CA GLY A 37 -13.09 2.76 -32.96
C GLY A 37 -12.61 2.73 -31.51
N ASN A 38 -11.97 1.63 -31.10
CA ASN A 38 -11.31 1.51 -29.79
C ASN A 38 -9.78 1.67 -29.85
N GLN A 39 -9.23 1.96 -31.05
CA GLN A 39 -7.79 1.98 -31.30
C GLN A 39 -7.20 3.39 -31.13
N ILE A 40 -6.39 3.57 -30.08
CA ILE A 40 -5.83 4.89 -29.73
C ILE A 40 -4.97 5.52 -30.84
N HIS A 41 -4.25 4.72 -31.64
CA HIS A 41 -3.40 5.24 -32.72
C HIS A 41 -4.22 5.84 -33.88
N VAL A 42 -5.49 5.45 -34.03
CA VAL A 42 -6.42 6.03 -35.00
C VAL A 42 -7.03 7.33 -34.45
N ILE A 43 -7.26 7.39 -33.14
CA ILE A 43 -7.95 8.51 -32.47
C ILE A 43 -7.00 9.66 -32.12
N LYS A 44 -5.78 9.35 -31.67
CA LYS A 44 -4.79 10.34 -31.23
C LYS A 44 -4.47 11.42 -32.28
N PRO A 45 -4.33 11.11 -33.58
CA PRO A 45 -4.13 12.12 -34.63
C PRO A 45 -5.29 13.10 -34.79
N ILE A 46 -6.49 12.75 -34.32
CA ILE A 46 -7.72 13.50 -34.51
C ILE A 46 -8.04 14.38 -33.29
N LEU A 47 -7.47 14.09 -32.11
CA LEU A 47 -7.61 14.92 -30.91
C LEU A 47 -7.30 16.42 -31.12
N PRO A 48 -6.27 16.84 -31.90
CA PRO A 48 -6.05 18.26 -32.17
C PRO A 48 -7.23 18.96 -32.87
N LYS A 49 -8.09 18.21 -33.59
CA LYS A 49 -9.28 18.77 -34.25
C LYS A 49 -10.38 19.17 -33.25
N LEU A 50 -10.36 18.66 -32.01
CA LEU A 50 -11.26 19.09 -30.94
C LEU A 50 -11.06 20.58 -30.59
N ASN A 51 -9.81 21.04 -30.54
CA ASN A 51 -9.51 22.46 -30.33
C ASN A 51 -10.07 23.31 -31.47
N ARG A 52 -9.94 22.82 -32.72
CA ARG A 52 -10.47 23.51 -33.88
C ARG A 52 -12.00 23.62 -33.87
N LEU A 53 -12.69 22.56 -33.44
CA LEU A 53 -14.15 22.61 -33.25
C LEU A 53 -14.57 23.63 -32.19
N TYR A 54 -13.80 23.76 -31.12
CA TYR A 54 -14.06 24.75 -30.08
C TYR A 54 -13.86 26.19 -30.60
N GLU A 55 -12.76 26.45 -31.31
CA GLU A 55 -12.51 27.73 -31.98
C GLU A 55 -13.64 28.12 -32.94
N LEU A 56 -14.11 27.18 -33.77
CA LEU A 56 -15.18 27.41 -34.74
C LEU A 56 -16.54 27.67 -34.07
N SER A 57 -16.75 27.22 -32.84
CA SER A 57 -18.01 27.42 -32.12
C SER A 57 -18.13 28.77 -31.42
N LEU A 58 -17.06 29.56 -31.34
CA LEU A 58 -17.09 30.90 -30.74
C LEU A 58 -17.33 31.96 -31.82
N SER A 59 -18.34 32.82 -31.63
CA SER A 59 -18.55 33.97 -32.52
C SER A 59 -17.49 35.04 -32.27
N GLY A 60 -17.19 35.87 -33.28
CA GLY A 60 -16.27 37.01 -33.16
C GLY A 60 -16.72 38.10 -32.18
N LYS A 61 -17.97 38.05 -31.68
CA LYS A 61 -18.47 38.90 -30.59
C LYS A 61 -18.20 38.17 -29.26
N LYS A 62 -17.39 38.78 -28.38
CA LYS A 62 -17.00 38.22 -27.07
C LYS A 62 -18.21 37.60 -26.34
N GLY A 63 -18.18 36.27 -26.15
CA GLY A 63 -19.07 35.55 -25.26
C GLY A 63 -20.29 34.86 -25.90
N CYS A 64 -20.53 34.98 -27.20
CA CYS A 64 -21.67 34.29 -27.84
C CYS A 64 -21.22 33.03 -28.61
N TRP A 65 -21.77 31.88 -28.24
CA TRP A 65 -21.59 30.61 -28.94
C TRP A 65 -22.41 30.61 -30.24
N LEU A 66 -21.80 30.21 -31.36
CA LEU A 66 -22.47 30.01 -32.65
C LEU A 66 -23.35 28.74 -32.66
N PHE A 67 -22.97 27.75 -31.86
CA PHE A 67 -23.67 26.47 -31.73
C PHE A 67 -24.00 26.20 -30.27
N HIS A 68 -25.09 25.47 -30.02
CA HIS A 68 -25.42 25.05 -28.66
C HIS A 68 -24.29 24.15 -28.09
N PRO A 69 -23.77 24.40 -26.87
CA PRO A 69 -22.63 23.67 -26.29
C PRO A 69 -22.82 22.15 -26.15
N SER A 70 -24.07 21.66 -26.20
CA SER A 70 -24.40 20.24 -26.13
C SER A 70 -23.71 19.40 -27.22
N TRP A 71 -23.44 19.98 -28.40
CA TRP A 71 -22.73 19.26 -29.47
C TRP A 71 -21.33 18.86 -29.04
N HIS A 72 -20.56 19.78 -28.43
CA HIS A 72 -19.25 19.45 -27.89
C HIS A 72 -19.34 18.47 -26.72
N MET A 73 -20.33 18.63 -25.84
CA MET A 73 -20.56 17.71 -24.72
C MET A 73 -20.83 16.27 -25.18
N CYS A 74 -21.52 16.06 -26.31
CA CYS A 74 -21.76 14.72 -26.86
C CYS A 74 -20.45 14.00 -27.20
N ILE A 75 -19.45 14.73 -27.72
CA ILE A 75 -18.12 14.16 -28.00
C ILE A 75 -17.46 13.71 -26.71
N TYR A 76 -17.41 14.58 -25.69
CA TYR A 76 -16.81 14.24 -24.40
C TYR A 76 -17.54 13.10 -23.70
N LYS A 77 -18.88 13.09 -23.73
CA LYS A 77 -19.67 11.99 -23.17
C LYS A 77 -19.25 10.66 -23.77
N ARG A 78 -19.07 10.60 -25.09
CA ARG A 78 -18.62 9.40 -25.79
C ARG A 78 -17.20 8.99 -25.40
N MET A 79 -16.29 9.96 -25.23
CA MET A 79 -14.93 9.69 -24.75
C MET A 79 -14.92 9.18 -23.30
N PHE A 80 -15.77 9.75 -22.44
CA PHE A 80 -15.92 9.38 -21.04
C PHE A 80 -16.46 7.96 -20.87
N GLU A 81 -17.43 7.57 -21.72
CA GLU A 81 -18.07 6.25 -21.71
C GLU A 81 -17.29 5.18 -22.48
N SER A 82 -16.11 5.50 -23.02
CA SER A 82 -15.29 4.55 -23.78
C SER A 82 -14.75 3.40 -22.91
N GLU A 83 -14.70 2.20 -23.48
CA GLU A 83 -14.06 1.03 -22.84
C GLU A 83 -12.53 1.18 -22.73
N ASN A 84 -11.92 1.97 -23.63
CA ASN A 84 -10.49 2.23 -23.60
C ASN A 84 -10.18 3.39 -22.66
N LYS A 85 -9.64 3.06 -21.48
CA LYS A 85 -9.28 4.01 -20.42
C LYS A 85 -8.31 5.10 -20.87
N THR A 86 -7.52 4.86 -21.93
CA THR A 86 -6.65 5.89 -22.51
C THR A 86 -7.47 6.98 -23.20
N ILE A 87 -8.51 6.60 -23.95
CA ILE A 87 -9.43 7.56 -24.60
C ILE A 87 -10.18 8.36 -23.53
N THR A 88 -10.67 7.69 -22.48
CA THR A 88 -11.27 8.35 -21.32
C THR A 88 -10.30 9.36 -20.69
N LYS A 89 -9.04 8.97 -20.49
CA LYS A 89 -8.00 9.84 -19.92
C LYS A 89 -7.76 11.08 -20.77
N GLU A 90 -7.55 10.90 -22.08
CA GLU A 90 -7.34 12.02 -23.01
C GLU A 90 -8.57 12.94 -23.06
N GLY A 91 -9.79 12.38 -23.07
CA GLY A 91 -11.02 13.16 -23.05
C GLY A 91 -11.18 13.98 -21.78
N VAL A 92 -10.91 13.39 -20.60
CA VAL A 92 -10.97 14.10 -19.32
C VAL A 92 -9.90 15.18 -19.24
N VAL A 93 -8.67 14.88 -19.64
CA VAL A 93 -7.56 15.86 -19.65
C VAL A 93 -7.91 17.06 -20.53
N HIS A 94 -8.37 16.81 -21.76
CA HIS A 94 -8.74 17.85 -22.70
C HIS A 94 -9.94 18.68 -22.21
N PHE A 95 -10.97 18.04 -21.65
CA PHE A 95 -12.12 18.74 -21.05
C PHE A 95 -11.69 19.67 -19.90
N LEU A 96 -10.80 19.22 -19.02
CA LEU A 96 -10.30 20.03 -17.91
C LEU A 96 -9.42 21.19 -18.37
N GLU A 97 -8.84 21.15 -19.57
CA GLU A 97 -8.06 22.24 -20.16
C GLU A 97 -8.92 23.32 -20.85
N LEU A 98 -10.23 23.09 -21.03
CA LEU A 98 -11.12 24.03 -21.71
C LEU A 98 -11.13 25.44 -21.09
N HIS A 99 -10.84 25.56 -19.80
CA HIS A 99 -10.76 26.86 -19.13
C HIS A 99 -9.64 27.75 -19.69
N GLU A 100 -8.58 27.17 -20.27
CA GLU A 100 -7.45 27.91 -20.85
C GLU A 100 -7.88 28.68 -22.11
N ALA A 101 -8.94 28.22 -22.79
CA ALA A 101 -9.49 28.81 -24.01
C ALA A 101 -10.43 30.02 -23.76
N LYS A 102 -10.55 30.49 -22.50
CA LYS A 102 -11.23 31.73 -22.06
C LYS A 102 -12.77 31.82 -22.21
N CYS A 103 -13.48 30.83 -22.75
CA CYS A 103 -14.95 30.91 -22.96
C CYS A 103 -15.73 29.63 -22.55
N ILE A 104 -15.77 29.28 -21.26
CA ILE A 104 -16.63 28.18 -20.78
C ILE A 104 -18.12 28.59 -20.97
N PRO A 105 -19.01 27.69 -21.45
CA PRO A 105 -20.42 28.02 -21.55
C PRO A 105 -21.04 28.21 -20.16
N ASP A 106 -21.70 29.36 -19.96
CA ASP A 106 -22.50 29.65 -18.77
C ASP A 106 -23.92 29.12 -19.00
N SER A 107 -24.11 27.79 -18.86
CA SER A 107 -25.42 27.16 -18.99
C SER A 107 -25.67 26.13 -17.89
N PRO A 108 -26.92 26.01 -17.38
CA PRO A 108 -27.28 25.00 -16.39
C PRO A 108 -26.95 23.57 -16.86
N GLY A 109 -27.09 23.30 -18.16
CA GLY A 109 -26.73 22.03 -18.77
C GLY A 109 -25.23 21.71 -18.70
N PHE A 110 -24.34 22.72 -18.69
CA PHE A 110 -22.90 22.51 -18.50
C PHE A 110 -22.57 22.13 -17.05
N SER A 111 -23.20 22.80 -16.07
CA SER A 111 -23.13 22.41 -14.66
C SER A 111 -23.59 20.97 -14.43
N GLU A 112 -24.71 20.56 -15.04
CA GLU A 112 -25.21 19.18 -14.95
C GLU A 112 -24.29 18.17 -15.65
N PHE A 113 -23.68 18.55 -16.77
CA PHE A 113 -22.70 17.72 -17.46
C PHE A 113 -21.44 17.46 -16.62
N ILE A 114 -20.99 18.48 -15.87
CA ILE A 114 -19.88 18.33 -14.91
C ILE A 114 -20.28 17.36 -13.79
N ILE A 115 -21.43 17.59 -13.14
CA ILE A 115 -21.87 16.81 -11.97
C ILE A 115 -22.24 15.37 -12.36
N GLY A 116 -22.70 15.13 -13.60
CA GLY A 116 -23.00 13.80 -14.11
C GLY A 116 -21.82 13.15 -14.84
N PRO A 117 -21.80 13.20 -16.19
CA PRO A 117 -20.81 12.52 -17.02
C PRO A 117 -19.34 12.70 -16.62
N LEU A 118 -18.89 13.94 -16.32
CA LEU A 118 -17.49 14.17 -15.97
C LEU A 118 -17.12 13.53 -14.63
N MET A 119 -17.94 13.73 -13.59
CA MET A 119 -17.71 13.09 -12.28
C MET A 119 -17.76 11.56 -12.40
N ASP A 120 -18.66 11.01 -13.23
CA ASP A 120 -18.72 9.57 -13.47
C ASP A 120 -17.43 9.05 -14.12
N ALA A 121 -16.83 9.79 -15.06
CA ALA A 121 -15.52 9.46 -15.61
C ALA A 121 -14.38 9.59 -14.58
N LEU A 122 -14.38 10.65 -13.78
CA LEU A 122 -13.39 10.93 -12.73
C LEU A 122 -13.40 9.89 -11.60
N SER A 123 -14.44 9.06 -11.49
CA SER A 123 -14.50 7.95 -10.52
C SER A 123 -13.52 6.81 -10.82
N GLU A 124 -12.98 6.76 -12.04
CA GLU A 124 -12.00 5.76 -12.46
C GLU A 124 -10.59 6.07 -11.90
N SER A 125 -10.09 5.19 -11.02
CA SER A 125 -8.80 5.41 -10.35
C SER A 125 -7.61 5.40 -11.32
N SER A 126 -7.65 4.60 -12.38
CA SER A 126 -6.54 4.46 -13.35
C SER A 126 -6.18 5.77 -14.08
N LEU A 127 -7.09 6.74 -14.11
CA LEU A 127 -6.86 8.06 -14.70
C LEU A 127 -5.80 8.87 -13.94
N TYR A 128 -5.69 8.69 -12.62
CA TYR A 128 -4.77 9.42 -11.74
C TYR A 128 -3.34 8.84 -11.74
N SER A 129 -2.99 8.08 -12.77
CA SER A 129 -1.62 7.58 -12.98
C SER A 129 -0.64 8.72 -13.32
N ARG A 130 0.56 8.62 -12.75
CA ARG A 130 1.70 9.49 -13.05
C ARG A 130 2.06 9.44 -14.54
N SER A 131 2.49 10.56 -15.11
CA SER A 131 3.02 10.60 -16.48
C SER A 131 4.46 10.09 -16.54
N PRO A 132 4.91 9.49 -17.67
CA PRO A 132 6.31 9.11 -17.86
C PRO A 132 7.26 10.30 -17.60
N GLY A 133 8.36 10.08 -16.86
CA GLY A 133 9.33 11.12 -16.51
C GLY A 133 8.92 12.12 -15.42
N GLN A 134 7.67 12.08 -14.92
CA GLN A 134 7.25 12.88 -13.78
C GLN A 134 7.91 12.35 -12.49
N LEU A 135 8.31 13.21 -11.53
CA LEU A 135 8.94 12.73 -10.29
C LEU A 135 7.96 11.87 -9.45
N ILE A 136 8.49 10.82 -8.80
CA ILE A 136 7.73 9.98 -7.87
C ILE A 136 7.22 10.83 -6.71
N GLY A 137 5.94 10.68 -6.39
CA GLY A 137 5.25 11.47 -5.36
C GLY A 137 4.96 12.92 -5.76
N ALA A 138 5.03 13.25 -7.05
CA ALA A 138 4.40 14.47 -7.56
C ALA A 138 2.87 14.27 -7.72
N CYS A 139 2.11 15.36 -7.64
CA CYS A 139 0.67 15.30 -7.87
C CYS A 139 0.35 14.80 -9.30
N PRO A 140 -0.55 13.81 -9.46
CA PRO A 140 -0.98 13.36 -10.79
C PRO A 140 -1.46 14.52 -11.67
N PRO A 141 -1.22 14.47 -13.00
CA PRO A 141 -1.57 15.55 -13.92
C PRO A 141 -3.06 15.91 -13.88
N ILE A 142 -3.94 14.90 -13.78
CA ILE A 142 -5.39 15.11 -13.66
C ILE A 142 -5.73 15.82 -12.36
N GLY A 143 -5.07 15.52 -11.25
CA GLY A 143 -5.28 16.22 -9.98
C GLY A 143 -4.99 17.72 -10.11
N ILE A 144 -3.87 18.09 -10.75
CA ILE A 144 -3.50 19.50 -10.99
C ILE A 144 -4.49 20.18 -11.94
N LYS A 145 -4.88 19.51 -13.03
CA LYS A 145 -5.84 20.05 -14.01
C LYS A 145 -7.22 20.24 -13.40
N LEU A 146 -7.67 19.28 -12.58
CA LEU A 146 -8.95 19.35 -11.88
C LEU A 146 -9.00 20.53 -10.91
N GLN A 147 -7.94 20.78 -10.14
CA GLN A 147 -7.82 21.96 -9.29
C GLN A 147 -7.99 23.25 -10.09
N LYS A 148 -7.18 23.42 -11.15
CA LYS A 148 -7.21 24.63 -11.98
C LYS A 148 -8.56 24.84 -12.64
N PHE A 149 -9.14 23.77 -13.18
CA PHE A 149 -10.45 23.79 -13.81
C PHE A 149 -11.55 24.21 -12.84
N LEU A 150 -11.61 23.60 -11.65
CA LEU A 150 -12.68 23.89 -10.70
C LEU A 150 -12.60 25.34 -10.18
N VAL A 151 -11.39 25.83 -9.88
CA VAL A 151 -11.16 27.23 -9.49
C VAL A 151 -11.57 28.19 -10.61
N ALA A 152 -11.15 27.93 -11.86
CA ALA A 152 -11.48 28.78 -12.99
C ALA A 152 -12.99 28.78 -13.28
N TYR A 153 -13.63 27.61 -13.26
CA TYR A 153 -15.06 27.46 -13.49
C TYR A 153 -15.89 28.22 -12.46
N LEU A 154 -15.59 28.05 -11.17
CA LEU A 154 -16.29 28.75 -10.08
C LEU A 154 -16.03 30.26 -10.06
N THR A 155 -14.91 30.72 -10.62
CA THR A 155 -14.65 32.15 -10.77
C THR A 155 -15.54 32.76 -11.86
N LEU A 156 -15.90 31.99 -12.88
CA LEU A 156 -16.76 32.41 -13.99
C LEU A 156 -18.25 32.28 -13.66
N LEU A 157 -18.63 31.32 -12.81
CA LEU A 157 -20.01 31.04 -12.47
C LEU A 157 -20.66 32.21 -11.68
N PRO A 158 -21.93 32.58 -11.93
CA PRO A 158 -22.64 33.58 -11.14
C PRO A 158 -22.75 33.21 -9.65
N GLU A 159 -22.66 34.18 -8.74
CA GLU A 159 -22.71 33.95 -7.28
C GLU A 159 -23.96 33.18 -6.82
N GLU A 160 -25.11 33.43 -7.45
CA GLU A 160 -26.38 32.76 -7.15
C GLU A 160 -26.33 31.24 -7.45
N GLU A 161 -25.55 30.83 -8.45
CA GLU A 161 -25.43 29.43 -8.87
C GLU A 161 -24.30 28.69 -8.16
N LYS A 162 -23.27 29.39 -7.65
CA LYS A 162 -22.12 28.78 -6.96
C LYS A 162 -22.53 27.88 -5.81
N SER A 163 -23.42 28.37 -4.95
CA SER A 163 -23.93 27.59 -3.81
C SER A 163 -24.65 26.31 -4.25
N SER A 164 -25.51 26.40 -5.27
CA SER A 164 -26.27 25.26 -5.79
C SER A 164 -25.35 24.22 -6.45
N PHE A 165 -24.41 24.68 -7.28
CA PHE A 165 -23.44 23.82 -7.95
C PHE A 165 -22.55 23.09 -6.95
N LEU A 166 -21.96 23.79 -5.98
CA LEU A 166 -21.07 23.19 -4.97
C LEU A 166 -21.81 22.17 -4.11
N LEU A 167 -23.05 22.46 -3.69
CA LEU A 167 -23.87 21.52 -2.94
C LEU A 167 -24.13 20.23 -3.73
N LYS A 168 -24.58 20.35 -4.99
CA LYS A 168 -24.83 19.19 -5.86
C LYS A 168 -23.55 18.41 -6.17
N PHE A 169 -22.43 19.09 -6.34
CA PHE A 169 -21.12 18.47 -6.57
C PHE A 169 -20.71 17.61 -5.36
N ILE A 170 -20.82 18.14 -4.13
CA ILE A 170 -20.50 17.39 -2.91
C ILE A 170 -21.49 16.23 -2.71
N GLN A 171 -22.79 16.43 -2.99
CA GLN A 171 -23.79 15.37 -2.92
C GLN A 171 -23.52 14.22 -3.92
N LYS A 172 -23.00 14.50 -5.11
CA LYS A 172 -22.60 13.45 -6.06
C LYS A 172 -21.42 12.61 -5.53
N MET A 173 -20.59 13.16 -4.63
CA MET A 173 -19.54 12.39 -3.94
C MET A 173 -20.10 11.39 -2.93
N THR A 174 -21.38 11.48 -2.54
CA THR A 174 -22.04 10.53 -1.62
C THR A 174 -22.91 9.50 -2.35
N SER A 175 -23.45 9.82 -3.53
CA SER A 175 -24.43 8.98 -4.23
C SER A 175 -23.85 7.73 -4.90
N ARG A 176 -22.53 7.56 -4.96
CA ARG A 176 -21.84 6.49 -5.70
C ARG A 176 -20.75 5.87 -4.85
N HIS A 177 -20.41 4.60 -5.12
CA HIS A 177 -19.22 3.98 -4.55
C HIS A 177 -17.96 4.56 -5.21
N TRP A 178 -17.29 5.46 -4.50
CA TRP A 178 -16.03 6.03 -4.94
C TRP A 178 -14.83 5.29 -4.31
N CYS A 179 -13.79 5.11 -5.11
CA CYS A 179 -12.49 4.66 -4.61
C CYS A 179 -11.75 5.81 -3.89
N ALA A 180 -10.78 5.45 -3.05
CA ALA A 180 -10.02 6.43 -2.25
C ALA A 180 -9.24 7.46 -3.08
N VAL A 181 -8.63 7.03 -4.19
CA VAL A 181 -7.78 7.89 -5.04
C VAL A 181 -8.57 9.05 -5.68
N PRO A 182 -9.68 8.82 -6.40
CA PRO A 182 -10.54 9.90 -6.89
C PRO A 182 -11.06 10.85 -5.80
N ILE A 183 -11.52 10.32 -4.66
CA ILE A 183 -12.05 11.15 -3.56
C ILE A 183 -10.98 12.06 -2.98
N LEU A 184 -9.74 11.58 -2.85
CA LEU A 184 -8.62 12.40 -2.41
C LEU A 184 -8.43 13.61 -3.34
N PHE A 185 -8.37 13.38 -4.65
CA PHE A 185 -8.11 14.45 -5.62
C PHE A 185 -9.30 15.40 -5.83
N LEU A 186 -10.53 14.91 -5.71
CA LEU A 186 -11.74 15.76 -5.68
C LEU A 186 -11.78 16.64 -4.44
N SER A 187 -11.50 16.06 -3.26
CA SER A 187 -11.43 16.81 -2.01
C SER A 187 -10.32 17.87 -2.06
N MET A 188 -9.17 17.50 -2.63
CA MET A 188 -8.05 18.43 -2.85
C MET A 188 -8.41 19.57 -3.82
N ALA A 189 -9.17 19.27 -4.88
CA ALA A 189 -9.65 20.29 -5.81
C ALA A 189 -10.62 21.27 -5.14
N LEU A 190 -11.52 20.77 -4.29
CA LEU A 190 -12.44 21.60 -3.50
C LEU A 190 -11.69 22.49 -2.50
N ALA A 191 -10.66 21.96 -1.84
CA ALA A 191 -9.85 22.71 -0.88
C ALA A 191 -9.08 23.88 -1.52
N CYS A 192 -8.74 23.79 -2.81
CA CYS A 192 -8.05 24.85 -3.55
C CYS A 192 -8.96 26.01 -3.99
N ILE A 193 -10.28 25.90 -3.82
CA ILE A 193 -11.21 26.97 -4.16
C ILE A 193 -10.96 28.16 -3.20
N PRO A 194 -10.79 29.40 -3.71
CA PRO A 194 -10.64 30.59 -2.88
C PRO A 194 -11.83 30.76 -1.92
N ALA A 195 -11.59 31.34 -0.75
CA ALA A 195 -12.63 31.48 0.27
C ALA A 195 -13.85 32.25 -0.26
N CYS A 196 -15.03 31.64 -0.16
CA CYS A 196 -16.31 32.23 -0.56
C CYS A 196 -17.45 31.70 0.31
N LYS A 197 -18.44 32.54 0.61
CA LYS A 197 -19.58 32.20 1.50
C LYS A 197 -20.65 31.39 0.74
N ALA A 198 -20.32 30.17 0.33
CA ALA A 198 -21.17 29.39 -0.57
C ALA A 198 -22.02 28.30 0.14
N LEU A 199 -21.52 27.69 1.22
CA LEU A 199 -22.14 26.54 1.87
C LEU A 199 -22.82 26.91 3.19
N GLY A 200 -24.14 26.69 3.29
CA GLY A 200 -24.88 26.75 4.55
C GLY A 200 -24.91 25.39 5.28
N THR A 201 -25.89 25.21 6.18
CA THR A 201 -26.12 23.95 6.92
C THR A 201 -26.16 22.71 6.02
N GLU A 202 -26.87 22.76 4.89
CA GLU A 202 -26.99 21.62 3.95
C GLU A 202 -25.65 21.22 3.35
N GLY A 203 -24.78 22.20 3.05
CA GLY A 203 -23.44 21.93 2.53
C GLY A 203 -22.55 21.27 3.57
N LEU A 204 -22.63 21.70 4.83
CA LEU A 204 -21.89 21.08 5.93
C LEU A 204 -22.37 19.63 6.20
N HIS A 205 -23.68 19.39 6.09
CA HIS A 205 -24.22 18.03 6.14
C HIS A 205 -23.74 17.16 4.96
N ALA A 206 -23.72 17.70 3.74
CA ALA A 206 -23.22 16.95 2.59
C ALA A 206 -21.74 16.56 2.75
N LEU A 207 -20.89 17.45 3.29
CA LEU A 207 -19.50 17.13 3.62
C LEU A 207 -19.40 16.04 4.70
N ARG A 208 -20.27 16.11 5.72
CA ARG A 208 -20.37 15.08 6.75
C ARG A 208 -20.73 13.72 6.17
N ASP A 209 -21.66 13.68 5.23
CA ASP A 209 -22.11 12.45 4.58
C ASP A 209 -21.00 11.83 3.72
N VAL A 210 -20.13 12.62 3.08
CA VAL A 210 -18.93 12.09 2.40
C VAL A 210 -18.01 11.35 3.39
N LEU A 211 -17.77 11.95 4.56
CA LEU A 211 -16.94 11.36 5.61
C LEU A 211 -17.54 10.07 6.16
N GLN A 212 -18.85 10.06 6.42
CA GLN A 212 -19.53 8.95 7.08
C GLN A 212 -19.92 7.83 6.12
N CYS A 213 -20.31 8.12 4.88
CA CYS A 213 -20.88 7.12 3.97
C CYS A 213 -19.88 6.63 2.91
N THR A 214 -19.01 7.50 2.39
CA THR A 214 -18.14 7.15 1.25
C THR A 214 -16.80 6.56 1.68
N MET A 215 -16.23 7.04 2.79
CA MET A 215 -14.82 6.82 3.11
C MET A 215 -14.55 5.66 4.10
N ILE A 216 -15.57 4.97 4.62
CA ILE A 216 -15.42 3.97 5.70
C ILE A 216 -14.41 2.86 5.34
N THR A 217 -14.40 2.40 4.08
CA THR A 217 -13.57 1.26 3.63
C THR A 217 -12.24 1.69 3.01
N HIS A 218 -11.96 2.99 2.93
CA HIS A 218 -10.73 3.50 2.33
C HIS A 218 -9.51 3.26 3.21
N GLN A 219 -8.34 3.16 2.58
CA GLN A 219 -7.05 3.04 3.29
C GLN A 219 -6.81 4.27 4.18
N ILE A 220 -6.25 4.05 5.37
CA ILE A 220 -6.20 5.04 6.45
C ILE A 220 -5.46 6.32 6.04
N LEU A 221 -4.31 6.19 5.37
CA LEU A 221 -3.53 7.36 4.93
C LEU A 221 -4.29 8.22 3.91
N LEU A 222 -4.86 7.60 2.87
CA LEU A 222 -5.60 8.32 1.83
C LEU A 222 -6.89 8.93 2.38
N ARG A 223 -7.57 8.19 3.27
CA ARG A 223 -8.76 8.65 3.98
C ARG A 223 -8.45 9.84 4.88
N GLY A 224 -7.35 9.78 5.63
CA GLY A 224 -6.87 10.87 6.48
C GLY A 224 -6.52 12.12 5.66
N ALA A 225 -5.82 11.95 4.54
CA ALA A 225 -5.48 13.06 3.65
C ALA A 225 -6.73 13.71 3.02
N ALA A 226 -7.70 12.90 2.57
CA ALA A 226 -8.97 13.41 2.06
C ALA A 226 -9.78 14.14 3.15
N GLN A 227 -9.80 13.63 4.39
CA GLN A 227 -10.37 14.33 5.55
C GLN A 227 -9.73 15.70 5.79
N CYS A 228 -8.41 15.82 5.65
CA CYS A 228 -7.70 17.10 5.78
C CYS A 228 -8.22 18.12 4.75
N TYR A 229 -8.31 17.71 3.47
CA TYR A 229 -8.81 18.58 2.41
C TYR A 229 -10.30 18.91 2.56
N LEU A 230 -11.14 17.99 3.04
CA LEU A 230 -12.55 18.28 3.31
C LEU A 230 -12.74 19.28 4.46
N LEU A 231 -11.90 19.23 5.49
CA LEU A 231 -11.90 20.25 6.54
C LEU A 231 -11.45 21.61 6.00
N GLN A 232 -10.40 21.66 5.18
CA GLN A 232 -9.97 22.89 4.50
C GLN A 232 -11.07 23.44 3.58
N THR A 233 -11.77 22.56 2.86
CA THR A 233 -12.94 22.92 2.05
C THR A 233 -14.03 23.55 2.92
N ALA A 234 -14.35 22.97 4.08
CA ALA A 234 -15.33 23.54 5.00
C ALA A 234 -14.90 24.93 5.49
N MET A 235 -13.64 25.11 5.88
CA MET A 235 -13.13 26.41 6.32
C MET A 235 -13.16 27.49 5.21
N ASN A 236 -12.92 27.10 3.96
CA ASN A 236 -12.92 28.03 2.82
C ASN A 236 -14.32 28.38 2.33
N LEU A 237 -15.27 27.43 2.35
CA LEU A 237 -16.55 27.56 1.64
C LEU A 237 -17.78 27.78 2.54
N VAL A 238 -17.68 27.53 3.85
CA VAL A 238 -18.83 27.66 4.76
C VAL A 238 -19.18 29.13 5.01
N ASP A 239 -20.45 29.45 4.83
CA ASP A 239 -21.06 30.70 5.24
C ASP A 239 -21.40 30.64 6.75
N VAL A 240 -20.49 31.17 7.57
CA VAL A 240 -20.62 31.16 9.05
C VAL A 240 -21.89 31.85 9.54
N GLU A 241 -22.48 32.78 8.78
CA GLU A 241 -23.72 33.46 9.15
C GLU A 241 -24.95 32.53 9.03
N LYS A 242 -24.85 31.47 8.23
CA LYS A 242 -25.91 30.49 8.02
C LYS A 242 -25.73 29.21 8.85
N VAL A 243 -24.62 29.08 9.56
CA VAL A 243 -24.25 27.87 10.31
C VAL A 243 -24.02 28.20 11.78
N SER A 244 -24.43 27.29 12.66
CA SER A 244 -24.27 27.40 14.10
C SER A 244 -23.07 26.58 14.62
N LEU A 245 -22.49 26.99 15.75
CA LEU A 245 -21.39 26.27 16.40
C LEU A 245 -21.69 24.78 16.71
N PRO A 246 -22.92 24.38 17.10
CA PRO A 246 -23.29 22.96 17.21
C PRO A 246 -23.18 22.18 15.89
N GLU A 247 -23.55 22.78 14.76
CA GLU A 247 -23.45 22.13 13.44
C GLU A 247 -21.98 21.96 13.03
N VAL A 248 -21.15 22.98 13.27
CA VAL A 248 -19.68 22.89 13.10
C VAL A 248 -19.10 21.79 13.98
N SER A 249 -19.49 21.74 15.26
CA SER A 249 -19.03 20.72 16.20
C SER A 249 -19.43 19.31 15.77
N SER A 250 -20.67 19.12 15.28
CA SER A 250 -21.13 17.84 14.72
C SER A 250 -20.30 17.40 13.50
N PHE A 251 -19.94 18.32 12.61
CA PHE A 251 -19.05 18.02 11.49
C PHE A 251 -17.64 17.63 11.97
N LEU A 252 -17.05 18.40 12.89
CA LEU A 252 -15.73 18.10 13.45
C LEU A 252 -15.70 16.75 14.20
N ALA A 253 -16.81 16.34 14.82
CA ALA A 253 -16.95 15.04 15.48
C ALA A 253 -16.76 13.85 14.51
N CYS A 254 -17.02 14.06 13.22
CA CYS A 254 -16.90 13.03 12.19
C CYS A 254 -15.47 12.84 11.69
N LEU A 255 -14.57 13.80 11.97
CA LEU A 255 -13.16 13.70 11.65
C LEU A 255 -12.45 12.83 12.70
N ARG A 256 -11.63 11.89 12.23
CA ARG A 256 -10.95 10.94 13.12
C ARG A 256 -9.63 11.54 13.60
N PRO A 257 -9.41 11.73 14.91
CA PRO A 257 -8.14 12.26 15.44
C PRO A 257 -6.93 11.34 15.23
N GLU A 258 -7.19 10.06 14.93
CA GLU A 258 -6.19 9.07 14.56
C GLU A 258 -5.86 9.08 13.07
N GLU A 259 -6.45 9.98 12.29
CA GLU A 259 -6.22 10.06 10.85
C GLU A 259 -6.02 11.48 10.33
N SER A 260 -6.66 12.50 10.91
CA SER A 260 -6.67 13.88 10.37
C SER A 260 -6.59 14.95 11.46
N LEU A 261 -7.65 15.12 12.26
CA LEU A 261 -7.81 16.23 13.20
C LEU A 261 -7.17 15.91 14.56
N ARG A 262 -5.85 16.09 14.67
CA ARG A 262 -5.09 15.92 15.92
C ARG A 262 -4.44 17.24 16.36
N ARG A 263 -4.48 17.55 17.65
CA ARG A 263 -3.80 18.72 18.24
C ARG A 263 -2.29 18.65 17.99
N GLY A 264 -1.67 19.81 17.74
CA GLY A 264 -0.25 19.93 17.38
C GLY A 264 0.05 19.80 15.88
N THR A 265 -0.95 19.54 15.04
CA THR A 265 -0.80 19.53 13.57
C THR A 265 -1.06 20.90 12.97
N ILE A 266 -0.54 21.16 11.76
CA ILE A 266 -0.78 22.41 11.02
C ILE A 266 -2.29 22.63 10.78
N LEU A 267 -3.02 21.57 10.42
CA LEU A 267 -4.47 21.63 10.20
C LEU A 267 -5.25 22.06 11.45
N TRP A 268 -4.82 21.64 12.64
CA TRP A 268 -5.42 22.07 13.91
C TRP A 268 -5.20 23.57 14.14
N VAL A 269 -3.99 24.06 13.85
CA VAL A 269 -3.65 25.49 13.95
C VAL A 269 -4.46 26.33 12.96
N GLU A 270 -4.62 25.87 11.72
CA GLU A 270 -5.48 26.49 10.70
C GLU A 270 -6.93 26.59 11.17
N LEU A 271 -7.48 25.51 11.75
CA LEU A 271 -8.83 25.49 12.30
C LEU A 271 -8.99 26.47 13.47
N CYS A 272 -8.02 26.54 14.38
CA CYS A 272 -8.03 27.52 15.47
C CYS A 272 -8.01 28.96 14.93
N SER A 273 -7.17 29.24 13.93
CA SER A 273 -7.13 30.56 13.28
C SER A 273 -8.46 30.92 12.62
N TRP A 274 -9.10 29.96 11.94
CA TRP A 274 -10.41 30.16 11.31
C TRP A 274 -11.51 30.41 12.34
N LEU A 275 -11.57 29.63 13.42
CA LEU A 275 -12.51 29.84 14.52
C LEU A 275 -12.29 31.19 15.21
N CYS A 276 -11.04 31.59 15.43
CA CYS A 276 -10.68 32.87 16.02
C CYS A 276 -11.16 34.05 15.16
N THR A 277 -11.01 33.95 13.83
CA THR A 277 -11.39 35.02 12.88
C THR A 277 -12.90 35.17 12.78
N ASN A 278 -13.65 34.07 12.90
CA ASN A 278 -15.11 34.04 12.77
C ASN A 278 -15.85 34.04 14.12
N ASP A 279 -15.13 34.22 15.23
CA ASP A 279 -15.74 34.22 16.57
C ASP A 279 -16.77 35.36 16.68
N GLY A 280 -17.95 35.03 17.20
CA GLY A 280 -19.06 35.96 17.26
C GLY A 280 -19.73 36.29 15.91
N HIS A 281 -19.48 35.53 14.83
CA HIS A 281 -20.21 35.66 13.55
C HIS A 281 -21.18 34.49 13.26
N PHE A 282 -21.14 33.43 14.07
CA PHE A 282 -21.98 32.25 13.89
C PHE A 282 -23.46 32.49 14.21
N ARG A 283 -24.35 31.77 13.50
CA ARG A 283 -25.80 31.77 13.76
C ARG A 283 -26.12 31.22 15.15
N LYS A 284 -27.00 31.91 15.89
CA LYS A 284 -27.49 31.45 17.20
C LYS A 284 -28.27 30.13 17.08
N SER A 285 -28.05 29.21 18.01
CA SER A 285 -28.86 28.00 18.14
C SER A 285 -30.25 28.34 18.71
N ILE A 286 -31.30 27.72 18.18
CA ILE A 286 -32.71 27.98 18.51
C ILE A 286 -33.03 27.72 20.02
N LYS A 287 -32.14 27.05 20.77
CA LYS A 287 -32.34 26.66 22.18
C LYS A 287 -31.93 27.71 23.24
N CYS A 288 -31.51 28.92 22.90
CA CYS A 288 -31.01 29.91 23.88
C CYS A 288 -32.00 31.07 24.13
N ASP A 289 -32.84 30.93 25.15
CA ASP A 289 -33.86 31.89 25.65
C ASP A 289 -33.29 33.11 26.42
N LEU A 290 -32.08 33.56 26.08
CA LEU A 290 -31.55 34.83 26.61
C LEU A 290 -31.62 35.89 25.52
N GLU A 291 -32.60 36.77 25.66
CA GLU A 291 -32.82 37.94 24.83
C GLU A 291 -31.66 38.95 25.02
N HIS A 292 -31.23 39.59 23.93
CA HIS A 292 -30.32 40.76 23.83
C HIS A 292 -28.87 40.55 23.32
N GLN A 293 -28.48 39.38 22.81
CA GLN A 293 -27.30 39.27 21.93
C GLN A 293 -27.60 38.42 20.68
N GLU A 294 -27.39 39.00 19.49
CA GLU A 294 -27.71 38.41 18.18
C GLU A 294 -26.72 37.32 17.72
N ARG A 295 -25.55 37.18 18.36
CA ARG A 295 -24.45 36.30 17.92
C ARG A 295 -23.83 35.51 19.08
N SER A 296 -23.42 34.27 18.84
CA SER A 296 -22.80 33.40 19.86
C SER A 296 -21.28 33.42 19.79
N SER A 297 -20.59 33.67 20.91
CA SER A 297 -19.15 33.47 21.02
C SER A 297 -18.81 31.99 21.26
N LEU A 298 -17.62 31.57 20.82
CA LEU A 298 -17.08 30.24 21.06
C LEU A 298 -16.99 29.93 22.56
N SER A 299 -16.60 30.92 23.37
CA SER A 299 -16.45 30.80 24.83
C SER A 299 -17.78 30.50 25.53
N THR A 300 -18.86 31.21 25.17
CA THR A 300 -20.19 30.94 25.71
C THR A 300 -20.71 29.58 25.26
N TYR A 301 -20.48 29.21 24.01
CA TYR A 301 -20.87 27.90 23.50
C TYR A 301 -20.17 26.75 24.24
N VAL A 302 -18.85 26.83 24.46
CA VAL A 302 -18.09 25.81 25.19
C VAL A 302 -18.60 25.68 26.63
N LEU A 303 -18.86 26.80 27.32
CA LEU A 303 -19.41 26.77 28.66
C LEU A 303 -20.78 26.06 28.70
N THR A 304 -21.70 26.44 27.80
CA THR A 304 -23.01 25.79 27.70
C THR A 304 -22.88 24.31 27.35
N LEU A 305 -21.95 23.95 26.46
CA LEU A 305 -21.70 22.56 26.06
C LEU A 305 -21.20 21.70 27.22
N VAL A 306 -20.27 22.21 28.04
CA VAL A 306 -19.77 21.51 29.23
C VAL A 306 -20.88 21.37 30.29
N GLU A 307 -21.64 22.43 30.53
CA GLU A 307 -22.77 22.40 31.47
C GLU A 307 -23.85 21.41 31.02
N ASP A 308 -24.24 21.44 29.74
CA ASP A 308 -25.24 20.55 29.16
C ASP A 308 -24.79 19.09 29.19
N TYR A 309 -23.51 18.83 28.92
CA TYR A 309 -22.96 17.48 29.05
C TYR A 309 -23.03 17.02 30.52
N LEU A 310 -22.66 17.84 31.49
CA LEU A 310 -22.67 17.48 32.91
C LEU A 310 -24.06 17.49 33.58
N LYS A 311 -25.11 17.98 32.90
CA LYS A 311 -26.49 17.93 33.40
C LYS A 311 -27.00 16.49 33.48
N THR A 312 -27.75 16.21 34.55
CA THR A 312 -28.44 14.93 34.79
C THR A 312 -29.94 15.20 34.99
N PRO A 313 -30.84 14.35 34.44
CA PRO A 313 -32.28 14.57 34.53
C PRO A 313 -32.79 14.54 36.00
N PRO A 314 -33.81 15.35 36.38
CA PRO A 314 -34.21 15.53 37.79
C PRO A 314 -34.99 14.37 38.44
N SER A 315 -35.10 13.18 37.84
CA SER A 315 -36.02 12.14 38.35
C SER A 315 -35.56 10.70 38.12
N GLY A 316 -35.19 10.01 39.22
CA GLY A 316 -35.64 8.67 39.61
C GLY A 316 -35.39 7.43 38.72
N ARG A 317 -34.89 7.57 37.50
CA ARG A 317 -34.36 6.44 36.71
C ARG A 317 -32.91 6.75 36.39
N GLU A 318 -32.02 6.50 37.35
CA GLU A 318 -30.61 6.40 37.05
C GLU A 318 -30.46 5.29 36.00
N SER A 319 -30.16 5.67 34.76
CA SER A 319 -29.79 4.70 33.75
C SER A 319 -28.52 4.01 34.26
N CYS A 320 -28.57 2.69 34.48
CA CYS A 320 -27.37 1.92 34.83
C CYS A 320 -26.29 1.98 33.74
N PHE A 321 -26.61 2.46 32.55
CA PHE A 321 -25.72 2.54 31.38
C PHE A 321 -24.75 3.71 31.46
N MET A 322 -23.57 3.51 30.88
CA MET A 322 -22.55 4.55 30.72
C MET A 322 -22.99 5.66 29.75
N PRO A 323 -22.49 6.89 29.93
CA PRO A 323 -22.68 7.97 28.98
C PRO A 323 -21.94 7.69 27.67
N ASP A 324 -22.45 8.27 26.58
CA ASP A 324 -21.85 8.11 25.25
C ASP A 324 -20.43 8.69 25.21
N TRP A 325 -19.48 7.84 24.84
CA TRP A 325 -18.06 8.17 24.71
C TRP A 325 -17.78 9.15 23.57
N PHE A 326 -18.61 9.14 22.51
CA PHE A 326 -18.47 10.08 21.40
C PHE A 326 -18.83 11.51 21.81
N GLU A 327 -19.82 11.67 22.70
CA GLU A 327 -20.15 12.98 23.28
C GLU A 327 -19.00 13.52 24.12
N ALA A 328 -18.42 12.72 25.03
CA ALA A 328 -17.29 13.15 25.86
C ALA A 328 -16.08 13.58 25.02
N LYS A 329 -15.81 12.84 23.93
CA LYS A 329 -14.74 13.14 22.97
C LYS A 329 -14.98 14.45 22.23
N LEU A 330 -16.22 14.70 21.80
CA LEU A 330 -16.60 15.96 21.16
C LEU A 330 -16.39 17.14 22.10
N VAL A 331 -16.91 17.05 23.33
CA VAL A 331 -16.78 18.10 24.34
C VAL A 331 -15.30 18.38 24.64
N ALA A 332 -14.49 17.34 24.84
CA ALA A 332 -13.04 17.51 25.05
C ALA A 332 -12.35 18.20 23.86
N THR A 333 -12.68 17.82 22.63
CA THR A 333 -12.11 18.41 21.41
C THR A 333 -12.45 19.90 21.31
N VAL A 334 -13.71 20.27 21.58
CA VAL A 334 -14.18 21.66 21.53
C VAL A 334 -13.57 22.51 22.64
N ILE A 335 -13.41 21.96 23.87
CA ILE A 335 -12.69 22.64 24.96
C ILE A 335 -11.26 22.96 24.52
N LEU A 336 -10.55 22.00 23.92
CA LEU A 336 -9.15 22.19 23.50
C LEU A 336 -9.03 23.18 22.34
N LEU A 337 -9.96 23.15 21.38
CA LEU A 337 -10.01 24.17 20.31
C LEU A 337 -10.21 25.56 20.90
N ALA A 338 -11.16 25.73 21.82
CA ALA A 338 -11.37 27.02 22.49
C ALA A 338 -10.15 27.46 23.31
N ALA A 339 -9.45 26.50 23.93
CA ALA A 339 -8.23 26.76 24.68
C ALA A 339 -7.10 27.29 23.80
N ASP A 340 -6.82 26.62 22.69
CA ASP A 340 -5.78 27.03 21.76
C ASP A 340 -6.16 28.34 21.03
N VAL A 341 -7.44 28.55 20.70
CA VAL A 341 -7.94 29.84 20.17
C VAL A 341 -7.69 30.98 21.15
N GLU A 342 -7.97 30.77 22.44
CA GLU A 342 -7.75 31.78 23.47
C GLU A 342 -6.25 32.04 23.70
N GLU A 343 -5.41 31.00 23.64
CA GLU A 343 -3.95 31.17 23.67
C GLU A 343 -3.46 32.01 22.47
N MET A 344 -4.02 31.78 21.27
CA MET A 344 -3.69 32.55 20.06
C MET A 344 -4.08 34.02 20.17
N LYS A 345 -5.30 34.34 20.65
CA LYS A 345 -5.74 35.72 20.91
C LYS A 345 -4.79 36.43 21.87
N ASN A 346 -4.36 35.73 22.91
CA ASN A 346 -3.53 36.29 23.97
C ASN A 346 -2.04 36.45 23.62
N LYS A 347 -1.49 35.69 22.66
CA LYS A 347 -0.13 35.94 22.14
C LYS A 347 0.01 37.33 21.47
N HIS A 348 -1.11 37.93 21.05
CA HIS A 348 -1.16 39.26 20.43
C HIS A 348 -1.42 40.40 21.43
N SER A 349 -1.73 40.10 22.71
CA SER A 349 -1.98 41.10 23.76
C SER A 349 -0.95 40.98 24.89
N GLU A 350 -0.24 42.06 25.24
CA GLU A 350 0.84 42.05 26.25
C GLU A 350 0.36 41.84 27.71
N LYS A 351 -0.92 41.51 27.96
CA LYS A 351 -1.47 41.35 29.32
C LYS A 351 -1.37 39.89 29.80
N ILE A 352 -0.33 39.59 30.57
CA ILE A 352 0.00 38.24 31.07
C ILE A 352 -0.97 37.71 32.14
N ASN A 353 -1.60 38.57 32.95
CA ASN A 353 -2.41 38.14 34.10
C ASN A 353 -3.90 37.85 33.80
N THR A 354 -4.42 38.29 32.65
CA THR A 354 -5.75 37.92 32.15
C THR A 354 -5.76 36.60 31.37
N LYS A 355 -4.57 36.05 31.04
CA LYS A 355 -4.32 34.95 30.09
C LYS A 355 -5.13 33.66 30.29
N TRP A 356 -5.64 33.39 31.49
CA TRP A 356 -6.18 32.08 31.84
C TRP A 356 -7.49 32.12 32.63
N ILE A 357 -8.08 33.30 32.80
CA ILE A 357 -9.31 33.48 33.59
C ILE A 357 -10.50 32.83 32.84
N GLU A 358 -10.59 33.04 31.53
CA GLU A 358 -11.64 32.43 30.70
C GLU A 358 -11.46 30.92 30.55
N LEU A 359 -10.22 30.43 30.41
CA LEU A 359 -9.96 28.98 30.37
C LEU A 359 -10.36 28.28 31.66
N LYS A 360 -10.07 28.90 32.80
CA LYS A 360 -10.50 28.40 34.11
C LYS A 360 -12.02 28.36 34.21
N ALA A 361 -12.73 29.31 33.58
CA ALA A 361 -14.19 29.32 33.55
C ALA A 361 -14.77 28.13 32.77
N PHE A 362 -14.15 27.73 31.64
CA PHE A 362 -14.60 26.56 30.86
C PHE A 362 -14.48 25.24 31.64
N LEU A 363 -13.42 25.11 32.44
CA LEU A 363 -13.13 23.90 33.21
C LEU A 363 -13.81 23.90 34.57
N TYR A 364 -14.25 25.05 35.09
CA TYR A 364 -14.81 25.18 36.42
C TYR A 364 -15.98 24.21 36.69
N PRO A 365 -16.97 24.02 35.79
CA PRO A 365 -18.05 23.06 36.01
C PRO A 365 -17.54 21.61 36.17
N LEU A 366 -16.49 21.23 35.44
CA LEU A 366 -15.86 19.92 35.55
C LEU A 366 -15.04 19.81 36.85
N LEU A 367 -14.18 20.78 37.12
CA LEU A 367 -13.31 20.81 38.31
C LEU A 367 -14.11 20.82 39.62
N ASP A 368 -15.23 21.55 39.66
CA ASP A 368 -16.12 21.60 40.82
C ASP A 368 -16.67 20.20 41.17
N VAL A 369 -17.00 19.39 40.15
CA VAL A 369 -17.43 18.00 40.37
C VAL A 369 -16.26 17.14 40.80
N LEU A 370 -15.12 17.19 40.10
CA LEU A 370 -13.94 16.36 40.38
C LEU A 370 -13.36 16.61 41.80
N LEU A 371 -13.33 17.86 42.26
CA LEU A 371 -12.90 18.22 43.61
C LEU A 371 -13.84 17.67 44.70
N LYS A 372 -15.13 17.52 44.39
CA LYS A 372 -16.13 17.02 45.34
C LYS A 372 -16.26 15.50 45.34
N LEU A 373 -15.71 14.77 44.35
CA LEU A 373 -15.82 13.31 44.24
C LEU A 373 -15.31 12.56 45.49
N GLY A 374 -14.15 12.98 46.02
CA GLY A 374 -13.56 12.38 47.21
C GLY A 374 -14.35 12.67 48.49
N THR A 375 -15.02 13.83 48.58
CA THR A 375 -15.64 14.34 49.82
C THR A 375 -17.17 14.22 49.88
N ASN A 376 -17.87 14.19 48.74
CA ASN A 376 -19.33 14.23 48.65
C ASN A 376 -19.89 12.90 48.14
N VAL A 377 -20.49 12.13 49.04
CA VAL A 377 -21.04 10.79 48.77
C VAL A 377 -22.33 10.84 47.92
N TYR A 378 -23.01 11.98 47.83
CA TYR A 378 -24.32 12.11 47.17
C TYR A 378 -24.26 12.64 45.73
N ILE A 379 -23.07 12.68 45.09
CA ILE A 379 -22.99 13.05 43.67
C ILE A 379 -23.66 11.95 42.83
N PRO A 380 -24.62 12.29 41.95
CA PRO A 380 -25.25 11.29 41.09
C PRO A 380 -24.21 10.52 40.27
N THR A 381 -24.34 9.18 40.21
CA THR A 381 -23.37 8.30 39.55
C THR A 381 -23.13 8.71 38.10
N LEU A 382 -24.20 9.01 37.35
CA LEU A 382 -24.10 9.47 35.96
C LEU A 382 -23.28 10.78 35.82
N LYS A 383 -23.35 11.68 36.81
CA LYS A 383 -22.59 12.93 36.81
C LYS A 383 -21.11 12.69 37.09
N ALA A 384 -20.79 11.76 37.99
CA ALA A 384 -19.41 11.33 38.25
C ALA A 384 -18.82 10.64 37.02
N ASP A 385 -19.56 9.70 36.43
CA ASP A 385 -19.19 8.96 35.22
C ASP A 385 -18.86 9.90 34.05
N LYS A 386 -19.76 10.84 33.74
CA LYS A 386 -19.55 11.86 32.70
C LYS A 386 -18.31 12.72 32.98
N SER A 387 -18.11 13.14 34.23
CA SER A 387 -16.97 13.98 34.62
C SER A 387 -15.63 13.25 34.42
N LEU A 388 -15.56 11.98 34.83
CA LEU A 388 -14.35 11.15 34.68
C LEU A 388 -14.09 10.81 33.21
N GLN A 389 -15.14 10.55 32.42
CA GLN A 389 -15.04 10.30 30.98
C GLN A 389 -14.51 11.53 30.23
N LEU A 390 -15.00 12.72 30.58
CA LEU A 390 -14.50 13.98 30.01
C LEU A 390 -13.05 14.25 30.41
N LEU A 391 -12.69 14.02 31.68
CA LEU A 391 -11.32 14.16 32.15
C LEU A 391 -10.38 13.24 31.37
N LEU A 392 -10.72 11.95 31.26
CA LEU A 392 -9.94 10.98 30.49
C LEU A 392 -9.74 11.44 29.04
N LYS A 393 -10.78 11.96 28.39
CA LYS A 393 -10.70 12.44 27.01
C LYS A 393 -9.83 13.67 26.84
N LEU A 394 -9.90 14.60 27.78
CA LEU A 394 -9.01 15.77 27.80
C LEU A 394 -7.55 15.32 27.94
N LEU A 395 -7.25 14.42 28.88
CA LEU A 395 -5.90 13.90 29.09
C LEU A 395 -5.37 13.18 27.85
N GLN A 396 -6.12 12.24 27.28
CA GLN A 396 -5.73 11.49 26.08
C GLN A 396 -5.46 12.38 24.87
N THR A 397 -6.26 13.44 24.70
CA THR A 397 -6.09 14.37 23.56
C THR A 397 -4.92 15.33 23.77
N CYS A 398 -4.51 15.56 25.02
CA CYS A 398 -3.37 16.41 25.39
C CYS A 398 -2.03 15.66 25.52
N SER A 399 -2.04 14.36 25.82
CA SER A 399 -0.88 13.52 26.18
C SER A 399 0.07 13.16 25.01
N LEU A 400 0.10 13.94 23.93
CA LEU A 400 0.86 13.58 22.72
C LEU A 400 2.33 14.04 22.74
N LYS A 401 3.16 13.25 22.05
CA LYS A 401 4.63 13.29 21.86
C LYS A 401 5.19 14.64 21.40
N CYS A 402 5.02 15.72 22.16
CA CYS A 402 5.83 16.91 21.99
C CYS A 402 7.26 16.58 22.45
N SER A 403 8.25 17.00 21.66
CA SER A 403 9.68 16.84 21.94
C SER A 403 10.11 17.49 23.27
N ASN A 404 9.27 18.35 23.86
CA ASN A 404 9.30 18.74 25.27
C ASN A 404 7.89 19.11 25.78
N PRO A 405 7.34 18.46 26.82
CA PRO A 405 6.03 18.81 27.40
C PRO A 405 6.02 20.17 28.12
N GLN A 406 7.18 20.80 28.35
CA GLN A 406 7.28 22.12 28.98
C GLN A 406 6.97 23.30 28.04
N ASP A 407 6.96 23.08 26.72
CA ASP A 407 6.70 24.12 25.73
C ASP A 407 5.20 24.31 25.41
N ASP A 408 4.32 23.45 25.94
CA ASP A 408 2.87 23.50 25.73
C ASP A 408 2.15 24.21 26.90
N GLY A 409 1.79 25.47 26.67
CA GLY A 409 1.15 26.33 27.67
C GLY A 409 -0.25 25.84 28.09
N VAL A 410 -1.05 25.34 27.15
CA VAL A 410 -2.40 24.83 27.41
C VAL A 410 -2.35 23.50 28.17
N LEU A 411 -1.46 22.57 27.81
CA LEU A 411 -1.23 21.33 28.57
C LEU A 411 -0.80 21.64 30.01
N THR A 412 0.17 22.54 30.17
CA THR A 412 0.68 22.93 31.50
C THR A 412 -0.43 23.56 32.35
N PHE A 413 -1.27 24.39 31.76
CA PHE A 413 -2.40 25.01 32.46
C PHE A 413 -3.51 24.01 32.82
N LEU A 414 -3.93 23.17 31.86
CA LEU A 414 -4.93 22.12 32.08
C LEU A 414 -4.48 21.20 33.22
N TRP A 415 -3.22 20.78 33.18
CA TRP A 415 -2.64 19.95 34.22
C TRP A 415 -2.63 20.64 35.58
N LYS A 416 -2.18 21.90 35.66
CA LYS A 416 -2.19 22.68 36.92
C LYS A 416 -3.59 22.83 37.52
N CYS A 417 -4.62 22.90 36.68
CA CYS A 417 -6.01 22.92 37.12
C CYS A 417 -6.45 21.55 37.66
N VAL A 418 -6.16 20.47 36.93
CA VAL A 418 -6.52 19.10 37.29
C VAL A 418 -5.76 18.61 38.52
N GLU A 419 -4.49 19.02 38.72
CA GLU A 419 -3.61 18.59 39.81
C GLU A 419 -4.27 18.71 41.18
N THR A 420 -5.06 19.77 41.39
CA THR A 420 -5.79 20.00 42.65
C THR A 420 -6.89 18.98 42.94
N SER A 421 -7.38 18.29 41.90
CA SER A 421 -8.46 17.29 41.98
C SER A 421 -7.99 15.83 41.92
N VAL A 422 -6.72 15.57 41.58
CA VAL A 422 -6.20 14.20 41.39
C VAL A 422 -6.34 13.34 42.64
N ASP A 423 -5.99 13.87 43.82
CA ASP A 423 -6.09 13.10 45.07
C ASP A 423 -7.58 12.72 45.36
N SER A 424 -8.51 13.65 45.16
CA SER A 424 -9.97 13.40 45.26
C SER A 424 -10.47 12.35 44.26
N VAL A 425 -9.98 12.38 43.02
CA VAL A 425 -10.31 11.40 41.97
C VAL A 425 -9.75 10.02 42.30
N LEU A 426 -8.49 9.93 42.75
CA LEU A 426 -7.86 8.67 43.15
C LEU A 426 -8.55 8.06 44.37
N ASP A 427 -8.91 8.87 45.38
CA ASP A 427 -9.67 8.41 46.54
C ASP A 427 -11.07 7.90 46.16
N PHE A 428 -11.75 8.59 45.24
CA PHE A 428 -13.04 8.14 44.71
C PHE A 428 -12.91 6.81 43.96
N VAL A 429 -11.96 6.69 43.03
CA VAL A 429 -11.71 5.46 42.27
C VAL A 429 -11.34 4.32 43.20
N LEU A 430 -10.46 4.55 44.18
CA LEU A 430 -10.04 3.54 45.14
C LEU A 430 -11.24 3.04 45.92
N ARG A 431 -12.05 3.95 46.49
CA ARG A 431 -13.28 3.61 47.20
C ARG A 431 -14.19 2.73 46.33
N ARG A 432 -14.52 3.18 45.12
CA ARG A 432 -15.42 2.45 44.20
C ARG A 432 -14.90 1.07 43.82
N LEU A 433 -13.59 0.89 43.68
CA LEU A 433 -12.98 -0.40 43.36
C LEU A 433 -12.85 -1.32 44.58
N THR A 434 -12.74 -0.79 45.81
CA THR A 434 -12.47 -1.59 47.02
C THR A 434 -13.69 -1.85 47.92
N THR A 435 -14.72 -1.01 47.91
CA THR A 435 -15.86 -1.13 48.86
C THR A 435 -16.99 -2.07 48.40
N GLY A 436 -16.80 -2.79 47.29
CA GLY A 436 -17.86 -3.66 46.75
C GLY A 436 -19.06 -2.85 46.23
N ASP A 437 -18.81 -1.66 45.70
CA ASP A 437 -19.82 -0.75 45.15
C ASP A 437 -20.21 -1.11 43.70
N LEU A 438 -19.35 -1.85 43.01
CA LEU A 438 -19.48 -2.27 41.61
C LEU A 438 -19.81 -3.76 41.60
N ASN A 439 -21.11 -4.08 41.63
CA ASN A 439 -21.61 -5.45 41.84
C ASN A 439 -22.36 -6.01 40.63
N THR A 440 -22.59 -5.21 39.59
CA THR A 440 -23.42 -5.58 38.44
C THR A 440 -22.62 -5.63 37.14
N VAL A 441 -23.11 -6.39 36.15
CA VAL A 441 -22.54 -6.42 34.79
C VAL A 441 -22.49 -5.03 34.15
N SER A 442 -23.45 -4.16 34.46
CA SER A 442 -23.48 -2.77 33.99
C SER A 442 -22.37 -1.88 34.58
N ASP A 443 -21.71 -2.29 35.67
CA ASP A 443 -20.62 -1.54 36.28
C ASP A 443 -19.26 -1.78 35.63
N LEU A 444 -19.20 -2.72 34.70
CA LEU A 444 -17.95 -3.13 34.09
C LEU A 444 -17.31 -2.05 33.21
N ASP A 445 -18.14 -1.33 32.46
CA ASP A 445 -17.67 -0.20 31.68
C ASP A 445 -17.18 0.97 32.56
N ARG A 446 -17.69 1.08 33.80
CA ARG A 446 -17.16 2.02 34.81
C ARG A 446 -15.77 1.61 35.28
N CYS A 447 -15.55 0.31 35.53
CA CYS A 447 -14.22 -0.21 35.83
C CYS A 447 -13.22 0.14 34.73
N ASN A 448 -13.59 -0.06 33.45
CA ASN A 448 -12.74 0.34 32.32
C ASN A 448 -12.38 1.81 32.33
N LEU A 449 -13.38 2.67 32.56
CA LEU A 449 -13.17 4.12 32.63
C LEU A 449 -12.17 4.46 33.73
N TYR A 450 -12.31 3.87 34.91
CA TYR A 450 -11.44 4.13 36.05
C TYR A 450 -10.00 3.65 35.81
N LEU A 451 -9.83 2.44 35.26
CA LEU A 451 -8.51 1.89 34.95
C LEU A 451 -7.79 2.69 33.86
N ALA A 452 -8.49 3.02 32.78
CA ALA A 452 -7.93 3.84 31.70
C ALA A 452 -7.52 5.23 32.21
N LEU A 453 -8.29 5.82 33.12
CA LEU A 453 -7.95 7.09 33.76
C LEU A 453 -6.69 6.98 34.62
N VAL A 454 -6.55 5.91 35.42
CA VAL A 454 -5.33 5.65 36.19
C VAL A 454 -4.12 5.49 35.26
N SER A 455 -4.26 4.71 34.18
CA SER A 455 -3.22 4.48 33.18
C SER A 455 -2.72 5.79 32.55
N GLU A 456 -3.61 6.69 32.16
CA GLU A 456 -3.24 8.01 31.64
C GLU A 456 -2.59 8.92 32.68
N LEU A 457 -3.09 8.92 33.93
CA LEU A 457 -2.48 9.67 35.02
C LEU A 457 -1.05 9.18 35.33
N VAL A 458 -0.82 7.86 35.27
CA VAL A 458 0.52 7.26 35.40
C VAL A 458 1.42 7.68 34.23
N ASN A 459 0.95 7.58 32.98
CA ASN A 459 1.72 7.98 31.80
C ASN A 459 2.11 9.47 31.83
N LEU A 460 1.20 10.36 32.22
CA LEU A 460 1.47 11.79 32.40
C LEU A 460 2.53 12.04 33.48
N SER A 461 2.50 11.28 34.58
CA SER A 461 3.49 11.42 35.64
C SER A 461 4.92 11.10 35.20
N LEU A 462 5.09 10.15 34.26
CA LEU A 462 6.39 9.78 33.68
C LEU A 462 6.99 10.92 32.85
N ASN A 463 6.15 11.69 32.15
CA ASN A 463 6.58 12.68 31.18
C ASN A 463 6.86 14.07 31.79
N ILE A 464 6.14 14.47 32.85
CA ILE A 464 6.16 15.85 33.39
C ILE A 464 7.03 15.98 34.66
N GLY A 465 7.58 14.88 35.20
CA GLY A 465 8.48 14.92 36.37
C GLY A 465 7.75 15.26 37.67
N TRP A 466 6.76 14.43 38.00
CA TRP A 466 5.79 14.72 39.06
C TRP A 466 6.36 14.72 40.48
N LYS A 467 6.11 15.79 41.25
CA LYS A 467 6.53 15.90 42.68
C LYS A 467 5.67 15.07 43.65
N LYS A 468 4.46 14.63 43.25
CA LYS A 468 3.55 13.78 44.05
C LYS A 468 3.52 12.31 43.59
N GLY A 469 4.65 11.75 43.14
CA GLY A 469 4.75 10.31 42.83
C GLY A 469 4.32 9.39 43.99
N LEU A 470 4.35 9.89 45.23
CA LEU A 470 3.90 9.20 46.42
C LEU A 470 2.37 8.94 46.44
N SER A 471 1.53 9.83 45.88
CA SER A 471 0.06 9.64 45.86
C SER A 471 -0.37 8.50 44.95
N ILE A 472 0.15 8.45 43.71
CA ILE A 472 -0.11 7.31 42.80
C ILE A 472 0.53 6.02 43.33
N TRP A 473 1.70 6.11 43.94
CA TRP A 473 2.31 4.96 44.61
C TRP A 473 1.41 4.41 45.73
N ASN A 474 0.92 5.28 46.62
CA ASN A 474 0.02 4.89 47.69
C ASN A 474 -1.27 4.29 47.12
N PHE A 475 -1.84 4.87 46.06
CA PHE A 475 -3.02 4.34 45.37
C PHE A 475 -2.76 2.94 44.79
N ILE A 476 -1.68 2.74 44.02
CA ILE A 476 -1.33 1.44 43.42
C ILE A 476 -1.04 0.42 44.52
N SER A 477 -0.34 0.81 45.58
CA SER A 477 -0.05 -0.06 46.72
C SER A 477 -1.32 -0.45 47.47
N SER A 478 -2.22 0.48 47.76
CA SER A 478 -3.51 0.22 48.39
C SER A 478 -4.41 -0.67 47.54
N LEU A 479 -4.47 -0.43 46.22
CA LEU A 479 -5.22 -1.27 45.30
C LEU A 479 -4.63 -2.70 45.25
N THR A 480 -3.31 -2.81 45.16
CA THR A 480 -2.60 -4.11 45.16
C THR A 480 -2.85 -4.87 46.46
N ASN A 481 -2.77 -4.19 47.61
CA ASN A 481 -3.02 -4.78 48.92
C ASN A 481 -4.50 -5.19 49.09
N ALA A 482 -5.45 -4.39 48.62
CA ALA A 482 -6.87 -4.73 48.62
C ALA A 482 -7.17 -5.94 47.72
N SER A 483 -6.57 -6.00 46.52
CA SER A 483 -6.66 -7.16 45.65
C SER A 483 -6.07 -8.42 46.29
N ILE A 484 -4.92 -8.31 46.96
CA ILE A 484 -4.31 -9.42 47.71
C ILE A 484 -5.20 -9.86 48.88
N HIS A 485 -5.80 -8.93 49.62
CA HIS A 485 -6.73 -9.23 50.72
C HIS A 485 -7.99 -9.94 50.22
N SER A 486 -8.61 -9.49 49.12
CA SER A 486 -9.75 -10.18 48.50
C SER A 486 -9.38 -11.58 47.99
N LEU A 487 -8.17 -11.77 47.46
CA LEU A 487 -7.66 -13.09 47.04
C LEU A 487 -7.39 -14.02 48.25
N GLN A 488 -7.04 -13.46 49.42
CA GLN A 488 -6.76 -14.21 50.65
C GLN A 488 -8.04 -14.59 51.42
N GLU A 489 -9.07 -13.73 51.40
CA GLU A 489 -10.39 -14.01 52.01
C GLU A 489 -11.20 -15.09 51.25
N ALA A 490 -10.84 -15.42 50.01
CA ALA A 490 -11.50 -16.46 49.19
C ALA A 490 -11.30 -17.92 49.68
N SER A 491 -10.50 -18.14 50.72
CA SER A 491 -10.26 -19.47 51.30
C SER A 491 -11.29 -19.92 52.36
N SER A 492 -12.30 -19.11 52.69
CA SER A 492 -13.38 -19.48 53.61
C SER A 492 -14.72 -19.62 52.89
N GLU A 493 -15.29 -20.82 52.97
CA GLU A 493 -16.54 -21.27 52.35
C GLU A 493 -17.75 -20.38 52.72
N GLN A 494 -18.23 -19.55 51.79
CA GLN A 494 -19.64 -19.13 51.65
C GLN A 494 -19.88 -18.36 50.32
N GLU A 495 -20.69 -18.97 49.43
CA GLU A 495 -21.37 -18.52 48.19
C GLU A 495 -20.71 -17.51 47.19
N PRO A 496 -20.91 -17.70 45.87
CA PRO A 496 -19.93 -17.26 44.88
C PRO A 496 -20.12 -15.80 44.44
N LYS A 497 -19.06 -15.00 44.62
CA LYS A 497 -18.88 -13.68 44.01
C LYS A 497 -18.10 -13.84 42.70
N LEU A 498 -18.47 -13.07 41.67
CA LEU A 498 -17.85 -12.73 40.37
C LEU A 498 -16.70 -13.60 39.78
N GLU A 499 -15.76 -14.07 40.57
CA GLU A 499 -14.63 -14.94 40.23
C GLU A 499 -15.05 -16.33 39.71
N GLU A 500 -16.08 -16.98 40.28
CA GLU A 500 -16.63 -18.23 39.71
C GLU A 500 -17.37 -17.99 38.38
N GLN A 501 -17.93 -16.80 38.17
CA GLN A 501 -18.53 -16.42 36.88
C GLN A 501 -17.45 -16.20 35.81
N ILE A 502 -16.32 -15.60 36.20
CA ILE A 502 -15.14 -15.43 35.34
C ILE A 502 -14.52 -16.80 35.01
N GLN A 503 -14.41 -17.72 35.98
CA GLN A 503 -13.89 -19.09 35.75
C GLN A 503 -14.85 -20.01 34.99
N LYS A 504 -16.18 -19.86 35.15
CA LYS A 504 -17.18 -20.61 34.36
C LYS A 504 -17.18 -20.21 32.88
N VAL A 505 -16.88 -18.96 32.55
CA VAL A 505 -16.83 -18.45 31.17
C VAL A 505 -15.50 -18.76 30.48
N LEU A 506 -14.40 -18.89 31.24
CA LEU A 506 -13.10 -19.34 30.72
C LEU A 506 -13.06 -20.84 30.36
N LYS A 507 -14.04 -21.64 30.81
CA LYS A 507 -14.25 -23.01 30.32
C LYS A 507 -15.12 -22.96 29.06
N LYS A 508 -14.54 -23.31 27.90
CA LYS A 508 -15.26 -23.57 26.64
C LYS A 508 -16.56 -24.34 26.92
N PRO A 509 -17.73 -23.95 26.39
CA PRO A 509 -18.91 -24.79 26.48
C PRO A 509 -18.72 -25.99 25.54
N SER A 510 -18.48 -27.16 26.12
CA SER A 510 -18.81 -28.44 25.49
C SER A 510 -20.34 -28.55 25.42
N SER A 511 -20.86 -28.67 24.19
CA SER A 511 -22.14 -29.30 23.81
C SER A 511 -23.15 -29.58 24.94
N ILE A 512 -24.33 -28.94 24.91
CA ILE A 512 -25.63 -29.54 25.29
C ILE A 512 -26.79 -28.73 24.66
N GLU A 513 -27.52 -29.45 23.80
CA GLU A 513 -28.95 -29.51 23.47
C GLU A 513 -29.92 -28.34 23.72
N GLU A 514 -30.66 -28.05 22.63
CA GLU A 514 -32.07 -27.67 22.52
C GLU A 514 -32.85 -27.33 23.79
N LYS A 515 -33.25 -26.05 23.91
CA LYS A 515 -34.66 -25.67 24.07
C LYS A 515 -34.89 -24.20 23.70
N SER A 516 -35.90 -24.03 22.86
CA SER A 516 -36.41 -22.77 22.32
C SER A 516 -37.02 -21.86 23.40
N SER A 517 -36.66 -20.58 23.38
CA SER A 517 -37.62 -19.47 23.44
C SER A 517 -36.92 -18.14 23.10
N LEU A 518 -37.61 -17.34 22.31
CA LEU A 518 -37.23 -16.02 21.82
C LEU A 518 -36.95 -15.07 22.99
N PHE A 519 -35.68 -14.71 23.20
CA PHE A 519 -35.26 -13.50 23.88
C PHE A 519 -34.04 -12.92 23.16
N GLU A 520 -34.08 -11.61 22.91
CA GLU A 520 -33.03 -10.83 22.25
C GLU A 520 -31.64 -11.17 22.83
N GLU A 521 -30.71 -11.58 21.97
CA GLU A 521 -29.31 -11.78 22.33
C GLU A 521 -28.71 -10.46 22.84
N SER A 522 -28.47 -10.42 24.15
CA SER A 522 -27.97 -9.26 24.87
C SER A 522 -26.52 -8.93 24.47
N THR A 523 -26.28 -7.64 24.18
CA THR A 523 -25.00 -6.93 24.03
C THR A 523 -24.02 -7.04 25.21
N SER A 524 -24.36 -7.79 26.28
CA SER A 524 -23.62 -7.88 27.53
C SER A 524 -22.37 -8.79 27.49
N CYS A 525 -22.37 -9.87 26.70
CA CYS A 525 -21.23 -10.80 26.61
C CYS A 525 -20.02 -10.18 25.88
N GLN A 526 -20.22 -9.26 24.92
CA GLN A 526 -19.13 -8.58 24.22
C GLN A 526 -18.38 -7.55 25.11
N GLY A 527 -19.05 -6.99 26.12
CA GLY A 527 -18.44 -6.02 27.05
C GLY A 527 -17.45 -6.64 28.02
N TRP A 528 -17.68 -7.89 28.47
CA TRP A 528 -16.82 -8.58 29.43
C TRP A 528 -15.43 -8.90 28.90
N GLY A 529 -15.35 -9.47 27.70
CA GLY A 529 -14.05 -9.76 27.07
C GLY A 529 -13.20 -8.51 26.87
N LYS A 530 -13.82 -7.39 26.46
CA LYS A 530 -13.13 -6.11 26.28
C LYS A 530 -12.57 -5.56 27.60
N THR A 531 -13.32 -5.73 28.69
CA THR A 531 -12.91 -5.19 30.00
C THR A 531 -11.80 -5.98 30.63
N VAL A 532 -11.92 -7.31 30.61
CA VAL A 532 -10.85 -8.20 31.07
C VAL A 532 -9.57 -7.92 30.28
N ALA A 533 -9.69 -7.70 28.97
CA ALA A 533 -8.56 -7.31 28.15
C ALA A 533 -7.93 -5.97 28.57
N CYS A 534 -8.72 -4.91 28.77
CA CYS A 534 -8.22 -3.61 29.23
C CYS A 534 -7.53 -3.71 30.61
N TYR A 535 -8.11 -4.45 31.55
CA TYR A 535 -7.51 -4.68 32.85
C TYR A 535 -6.15 -5.38 32.75
N ILE A 536 -6.08 -6.47 31.98
CA ILE A 536 -4.81 -7.18 31.74
C ILE A 536 -3.81 -6.23 31.08
N HIS A 537 -4.20 -5.48 30.04
CA HIS A 537 -3.35 -4.47 29.39
C HIS A 537 -2.72 -3.49 30.39
N ASP A 538 -3.54 -2.87 31.24
CA ASP A 538 -3.07 -1.85 32.19
C ASP A 538 -2.18 -2.43 33.29
N GLN A 539 -2.42 -3.70 33.70
CA GLN A 539 -1.48 -4.42 34.57
C GLN A 539 -0.09 -4.53 33.93
N TRP A 540 -0.03 -4.85 32.63
CA TRP A 540 1.23 -4.95 31.89
C TRP A 540 1.92 -3.60 31.67
N VAL A 541 1.15 -2.51 31.53
CA VAL A 541 1.71 -1.13 31.53
C VAL A 541 2.42 -0.84 32.86
N CYS A 542 1.75 -1.11 33.98
CA CYS A 542 2.33 -0.90 35.32
C CYS A 542 3.55 -1.81 35.56
N LEU A 543 3.46 -3.07 35.14
CA LEU A 543 4.56 -4.03 35.27
C LEU A 543 5.77 -3.62 34.42
N HIS A 544 5.55 -3.12 33.20
CA HIS A 544 6.63 -2.60 32.36
C HIS A 544 7.38 -1.46 33.06
N PHE A 545 6.65 -0.53 33.69
CA PHE A 545 7.25 0.55 34.48
C PHE A 545 8.15 0.02 35.59
N LEU A 546 7.71 -1.01 36.32
CA LEU A 546 8.49 -1.65 37.38
C LEU A 546 9.73 -2.37 36.84
N LEU A 547 9.57 -3.20 35.80
CA LEU A 547 10.67 -3.95 35.19
C LEU A 547 11.74 -3.02 34.60
N LYS A 548 11.33 -1.92 33.97
CA LYS A 548 12.25 -0.91 33.43
C LYS A 548 13.02 -0.18 34.54
N LYS A 549 12.36 0.18 35.64
CA LYS A 549 12.99 0.89 36.77
C LYS A 549 14.01 0.02 37.51
N TYR A 550 13.75 -1.28 37.62
CA TYR A 550 14.59 -2.23 38.36
C TYR A 550 15.33 -3.23 37.46
N GLN A 551 15.55 -2.88 36.18
CA GLN A 551 16.15 -3.78 35.18
C GLN A 551 17.50 -4.37 35.62
N ASN A 552 18.32 -3.59 36.32
CA ASN A 552 19.64 -4.01 36.82
C ASN A 552 19.60 -4.92 38.05
N HIS A 553 18.42 -5.14 38.64
CA HIS A 553 18.20 -5.96 39.84
C HIS A 553 17.36 -7.22 39.58
N ILE A 554 17.02 -7.52 38.32
CA ILE A 554 16.37 -8.80 37.98
C ILE A 554 17.44 -9.89 37.95
N PRO A 555 17.34 -10.93 38.79
CA PRO A 555 18.34 -11.99 38.92
C PRO A 555 18.45 -12.83 37.64
N GLN A 556 19.67 -13.31 37.35
CA GLN A 556 19.95 -14.16 36.18
C GLN A 556 19.69 -15.66 36.46
N SER A 557 19.56 -16.05 37.73
CA SER A 557 19.22 -17.41 38.19
C SER A 557 18.26 -17.37 39.38
N GLU A 558 17.51 -18.45 39.64
CA GLU A 558 16.50 -18.51 40.73
C GLU A 558 17.11 -18.45 42.15
N ASP A 559 18.44 -18.53 42.30
CA ASP A 559 19.13 -18.66 43.58
C ASP A 559 19.63 -17.33 44.19
N GLU A 560 19.45 -16.20 43.52
CA GLU A 560 19.86 -14.88 44.04
C GLU A 560 18.69 -14.15 44.72
N THR A 561 18.74 -14.06 46.06
CA THR A 561 17.75 -13.31 46.86
C THR A 561 18.19 -11.86 47.08
N LEU A 562 17.39 -10.91 46.60
CA LEU A 562 17.57 -9.47 46.83
C LEU A 562 16.51 -8.95 47.82
N GLU A 563 16.92 -8.03 48.70
CA GLU A 563 16.13 -7.45 49.81
C GLU A 563 14.89 -6.61 49.40
N LEU A 564 14.57 -6.48 48.11
CA LEU A 564 13.41 -5.72 47.63
C LEU A 564 12.21 -6.63 47.33
N SER A 565 11.13 -6.44 48.11
CA SER A 565 9.89 -7.25 48.14
C SER A 565 8.98 -7.07 46.91
N LEU A 566 9.45 -7.39 45.70
CA LEU A 566 8.62 -7.40 44.48
C LEU A 566 8.64 -8.79 43.81
N PRO A 567 7.60 -9.62 44.00
CA PRO A 567 7.54 -10.98 43.44
C PRO A 567 7.73 -11.08 41.93
N ALA A 568 7.29 -10.06 41.17
CA ALA A 568 7.39 -10.04 39.70
C ALA A 568 8.82 -9.76 39.19
N VAL A 569 9.69 -9.19 40.02
CA VAL A 569 11.12 -8.96 39.71
C VAL A 569 11.96 -10.16 40.18
N GLN A 570 11.57 -10.78 41.29
CA GLN A 570 12.26 -11.93 41.88
C GLN A 570 11.96 -13.27 41.17
N ARG A 571 10.87 -13.38 40.39
CA ARG A 571 10.47 -14.63 39.69
C ARG A 571 10.29 -14.43 38.18
N PRO A 572 11.36 -14.10 37.44
CA PRO A 572 11.27 -13.71 36.03
C PRO A 572 10.65 -14.79 35.13
N ARG A 573 10.92 -16.08 35.39
CA ARG A 573 10.34 -17.19 34.63
C ARG A 573 8.81 -17.27 34.74
N ARG A 574 8.25 -17.09 35.94
CA ARG A 574 6.80 -17.11 36.15
C ARG A 574 6.14 -15.88 35.52
N THR A 575 6.75 -14.72 35.68
CA THR A 575 6.29 -13.49 35.04
C THR A 575 6.28 -13.63 33.52
N PHE A 576 7.28 -14.30 32.94
CA PHE A 576 7.33 -14.58 31.51
C PHE A 576 6.25 -15.56 31.04
N GLN A 577 5.94 -16.61 31.82
CA GLN A 577 4.80 -17.50 31.53
C GLN A 577 3.47 -16.74 31.53
N SER A 578 3.24 -15.86 32.51
CA SER A 578 2.06 -15.00 32.52
C SER A 578 2.02 -14.04 31.33
N ALA A 579 3.17 -13.62 30.78
CA ALA A 579 3.23 -12.81 29.56
C ALA A 579 2.71 -13.58 28.35
N LEU A 580 3.09 -14.86 28.22
CA LEU A 580 2.60 -15.75 27.17
C LEU A 580 1.09 -15.96 27.27
N GLU A 581 0.59 -16.24 28.47
CA GLU A 581 -0.85 -16.36 28.72
C GLU A 581 -1.59 -15.06 28.33
N ALA A 582 -1.06 -13.90 28.72
CA ALA A 582 -1.64 -12.61 28.36
C ALA A 582 -1.68 -12.38 26.84
N LEU A 583 -0.64 -12.77 26.10
CA LEU A 583 -0.64 -12.69 24.63
C LEU A 583 -1.71 -13.59 23.98
N THR A 584 -2.14 -14.68 24.62
CA THR A 584 -3.22 -15.55 24.11
C THR A 584 -4.62 -15.01 24.39
N VAL A 585 -4.78 -14.23 25.47
CA VAL A 585 -6.07 -13.72 25.94
C VAL A 585 -6.36 -12.33 25.40
N LEU A 586 -5.34 -11.47 25.31
CA LEU A 586 -5.50 -10.09 24.87
C LEU A 586 -5.85 -10.01 23.37
N PRO A 587 -6.76 -9.09 22.99
CA PRO A 587 -6.92 -8.74 21.59
C PRO A 587 -5.60 -8.17 21.06
N SER A 588 -5.27 -8.46 19.81
CA SER A 588 -3.98 -8.10 19.20
C SER A 588 -3.66 -6.60 19.26
N GLU A 589 -4.67 -5.75 19.46
CA GLU A 589 -4.53 -4.29 19.59
C GLU A 589 -3.92 -3.84 20.93
N GLN A 590 -4.00 -4.67 21.99
CA GLN A 590 -3.62 -4.33 23.36
C GLN A 590 -2.37 -5.08 23.88
N VAL A 591 -1.63 -5.72 22.99
CA VAL A 591 -0.47 -6.57 23.36
C VAL A 591 0.84 -5.80 23.50
N LEU A 592 0.88 -4.53 23.11
CA LEU A 592 2.10 -3.72 23.05
C LEU A 592 2.86 -3.64 24.41
N PRO A 593 2.20 -3.41 25.56
CA PRO A 593 2.89 -3.41 26.86
C PRO A 593 3.52 -4.76 27.20
N VAL A 594 2.91 -5.86 26.77
CA VAL A 594 3.43 -7.22 26.99
C VAL A 594 4.74 -7.42 26.22
N PHE A 595 4.80 -7.01 24.94
CA PHE A 595 6.05 -7.05 24.17
C PHE A 595 7.17 -6.21 24.84
N HIS A 596 6.83 -5.05 25.42
CA HIS A 596 7.79 -4.24 26.14
C HIS A 596 8.33 -4.91 27.40
N CYS A 597 7.51 -5.68 28.13
CA CYS A 597 8.00 -6.53 29.23
C CYS A 597 8.87 -7.68 28.72
N MET A 598 8.46 -8.36 27.65
CA MET A 598 9.22 -9.48 27.07
C MET A 598 10.61 -9.06 26.59
N LYS A 599 10.75 -7.85 26.04
CA LYS A 599 12.06 -7.29 25.66
C LYS A 599 13.05 -7.29 26.82
N VAL A 600 12.59 -7.06 28.05
CA VAL A 600 13.44 -7.05 29.26
C VAL A 600 13.68 -8.47 29.79
N LEU A 601 12.71 -9.37 29.65
CA LEU A 601 12.76 -10.71 30.24
C LEU A 601 13.49 -11.75 29.38
N ILE A 602 13.30 -11.73 28.04
CA ILE A 602 13.83 -12.77 27.14
C ILE A 602 15.36 -12.87 27.17
N PRO A 603 16.14 -11.76 27.09
CA PRO A 603 17.61 -11.85 27.14
C PRO A 603 18.12 -12.61 28.37
N LYS A 604 17.43 -12.46 29.52
CA LYS A 604 17.79 -13.10 30.79
C LYS A 604 17.38 -14.57 30.89
N LEU A 605 16.35 -14.97 30.16
CA LEU A 605 15.74 -16.30 30.28
C LEU A 605 16.08 -17.26 29.14
N LEU A 606 16.69 -16.77 28.05
CA LEU A 606 16.93 -17.56 26.85
C LEU A 606 17.78 -18.82 27.12
N VAL A 607 18.81 -18.71 27.96
CA VAL A 607 19.68 -19.84 28.33
C VAL A 607 18.95 -20.83 29.24
N SER A 608 18.23 -20.34 30.26
CA SER A 608 17.56 -21.18 31.25
C SER A 608 16.23 -21.78 30.79
N SER A 609 15.58 -21.20 29.77
CA SER A 609 14.22 -21.52 29.35
C SER A 609 14.01 -21.25 27.85
N GLU A 610 14.85 -21.84 27.00
CA GLU A 610 14.84 -21.68 25.55
C GLU A 610 13.47 -21.99 24.91
N THR A 611 12.80 -23.06 25.36
CA THR A 611 11.50 -23.50 24.81
C THR A 611 10.39 -22.46 24.98
N LEU A 612 10.33 -21.81 26.15
CA LEU A 612 9.36 -20.74 26.42
C LEU A 612 9.65 -19.51 25.55
N CYS A 613 10.93 -19.21 25.28
CA CYS A 613 11.30 -18.09 24.40
C CYS A 613 10.93 -18.37 22.93
N ILE A 614 11.03 -19.62 22.48
CA ILE A 614 10.59 -20.02 21.13
C ILE A 614 9.07 -19.89 20.99
N GLU A 615 8.31 -20.33 22.00
CA GLU A 615 6.85 -20.16 22.05
C GLU A 615 6.46 -18.68 21.99
N ALA A 616 7.19 -17.84 22.72
CA ALA A 616 7.05 -16.39 22.68
C ALA A 616 7.20 -15.80 21.28
N PHE A 617 8.21 -16.24 20.54
CA PHE A 617 8.45 -15.79 19.17
C PHE A 617 7.33 -16.22 18.21
N ASP A 618 6.81 -17.44 18.34
CA ASP A 618 5.70 -17.91 17.51
C ASP A 618 4.39 -17.18 17.80
N LEU A 619 4.07 -17.00 19.08
CA LEU A 619 2.86 -16.30 19.49
C LEU A 619 2.92 -14.82 19.09
N GLY A 620 4.07 -14.18 19.29
CA GLY A 620 4.34 -12.83 18.81
C GLY A 620 4.16 -12.71 17.29
N TRP A 621 4.72 -13.63 16.51
CA TRP A 621 4.53 -13.64 15.05
C TRP A 621 3.07 -13.81 14.64
N LYS A 622 2.32 -14.71 15.30
CA LYS A 622 0.90 -14.95 15.02
C LYS A 622 0.07 -13.66 15.19
N ILE A 623 0.39 -12.88 16.24
CA ILE A 623 -0.22 -11.57 16.51
C ILE A 623 0.17 -10.54 15.45
N ILE A 624 1.45 -10.43 15.10
CA ILE A 624 1.87 -9.48 14.05
C ILE A 624 1.24 -9.81 12.69
N SER A 625 1.16 -11.10 12.36
CA SER A 625 0.52 -11.58 11.13
C SER A 625 -0.98 -11.30 11.11
N SER A 626 -1.70 -11.46 12.22
CA SER A 626 -3.13 -11.11 12.29
C SER A 626 -3.39 -9.60 12.16
N LEU A 627 -2.46 -8.77 12.65
CA LEU A 627 -2.52 -7.31 12.53
C LEU A 627 -2.12 -6.78 11.14
N SER A 628 -1.73 -7.65 10.20
CA SER A 628 -1.23 -7.24 8.87
C SER A 628 -2.24 -6.43 8.06
N ASN A 629 -3.53 -6.47 8.39
CA ASN A 629 -4.59 -5.64 7.77
C ASN A 629 -4.95 -4.37 8.56
N THR A 630 -4.42 -4.19 9.79
CA THR A 630 -4.82 -3.12 10.71
C THR A 630 -3.74 -2.03 10.78
N GLN A 631 -3.86 -0.99 9.96
CA GLN A 631 -2.73 -0.06 9.72
C GLN A 631 -2.30 0.79 10.93
N LEU A 632 -3.21 1.18 11.83
CA LEU A 632 -2.90 2.07 12.98
C LEU A 632 -2.02 1.39 14.05
N ILE A 633 -2.21 0.09 14.27
CA ILE A 633 -1.65 -0.60 15.45
C ILE A 633 -0.54 -1.59 15.05
N PHE A 634 -0.51 -2.00 13.78
CA PHE A 634 0.50 -2.92 13.28
C PHE A 634 1.94 -2.39 13.45
N TRP A 635 2.20 -1.12 13.15
CA TRP A 635 3.57 -0.61 13.09
C TRP A 635 4.24 -0.52 14.47
N SER A 636 3.50 -0.08 15.49
CA SER A 636 3.99 -0.05 16.86
C SER A 636 4.27 -1.46 17.40
N ASN A 637 3.37 -2.40 17.15
CA ASN A 637 3.54 -3.80 17.54
C ASN A 637 4.67 -4.49 16.76
N LEU A 638 4.79 -4.26 15.45
CA LEU A 638 5.90 -4.77 14.64
C LEU A 638 7.24 -4.27 15.18
N LYS A 639 7.35 -2.97 15.49
CA LYS A 639 8.57 -2.39 16.05
C LYS A 639 8.91 -3.03 17.40
N ALA A 640 7.93 -3.21 18.29
CA ALA A 640 8.15 -3.87 19.57
C ALA A 640 8.57 -5.34 19.40
N PHE A 641 7.91 -6.08 18.51
CA PHE A 641 8.26 -7.46 18.19
C PHE A 641 9.67 -7.60 17.60
N VAL A 642 10.04 -6.73 16.66
CA VAL A 642 11.41 -6.69 16.09
C VAL A 642 12.43 -6.41 17.19
N GLN A 643 12.15 -5.49 18.11
CA GLN A 643 13.03 -5.21 19.24
C GLN A 643 13.18 -6.37 20.23
N VAL A 644 12.21 -7.29 20.28
CA VAL A 644 12.25 -8.49 21.13
C VAL A 644 13.07 -9.60 20.46
N VAL A 645 12.80 -9.88 19.18
CA VAL A 645 13.43 -11.01 18.47
C VAL A 645 14.86 -10.71 18.04
N PHE A 646 15.14 -9.47 17.63
CA PHE A 646 16.44 -9.05 17.10
C PHE A 646 17.27 -8.26 18.13
N ASP A 647 16.97 -8.44 19.41
CA ASP A 647 17.78 -7.88 20.49
C ASP A 647 19.23 -8.42 20.42
N THR A 648 20.22 -7.58 20.72
CA THR A 648 21.64 -7.93 20.54
C THR A 648 22.09 -9.09 21.42
N GLU A 649 21.58 -9.19 22.65
CA GLU A 649 21.92 -10.28 23.56
C GLU A 649 21.22 -11.58 23.13
N VAL A 650 19.96 -11.47 22.69
CA VAL A 650 19.18 -12.62 22.18
C VAL A 650 19.85 -13.24 20.95
N LEU A 651 20.27 -12.41 19.99
CA LEU A 651 20.95 -12.87 18.78
C LEU A 651 22.29 -13.55 19.12
N ALA A 652 23.07 -12.96 20.03
CA ALA A 652 24.38 -13.49 20.41
C ALA A 652 24.28 -14.86 21.11
N VAL A 653 23.38 -14.97 22.11
CA VAL A 653 23.14 -16.20 22.86
C VAL A 653 22.53 -17.30 21.98
N ALA A 654 21.61 -16.95 21.07
CA ALA A 654 21.06 -17.91 20.13
C ALA A 654 22.14 -18.43 19.17
N ALA A 655 22.97 -17.54 18.62
CA ALA A 655 24.02 -17.90 17.68
C ALA A 655 25.14 -18.75 18.30
N SER A 656 25.52 -18.50 19.56
CA SER A 656 26.56 -19.28 20.25
C SER A 656 26.16 -20.73 20.52
N SER A 657 24.88 -20.98 20.81
CA SER A 657 24.35 -22.34 21.04
C SER A 657 24.04 -23.09 19.74
N LYS A 658 23.82 -22.40 18.62
CA LYS A 658 23.28 -22.93 17.34
C LYS A 658 22.09 -23.88 17.56
N GLY A 659 21.29 -23.60 18.60
CA GLY A 659 20.18 -24.42 19.08
C GLY A 659 18.86 -24.15 18.34
N GLN A 660 17.75 -24.46 19.01
CA GLN A 660 16.41 -24.31 18.42
C GLN A 660 16.03 -22.83 18.25
N ALA A 661 16.46 -21.96 19.18
CA ALA A 661 16.21 -20.53 19.10
C ALA A 661 16.88 -19.90 17.87
N TYR A 662 18.11 -20.33 17.52
CA TYR A 662 18.81 -19.87 16.32
C TYR A 662 18.05 -20.21 15.03
N ALA A 663 17.62 -21.47 14.90
CA ALA A 663 16.79 -21.91 13.77
C ALA A 663 15.47 -21.14 13.72
N LYS A 664 14.89 -20.82 14.88
CA LYS A 664 13.64 -20.08 14.97
C LYS A 664 13.76 -18.63 14.51
N ILE A 665 14.82 -17.94 14.93
CA ILE A 665 15.10 -16.56 14.50
C ILE A 665 15.27 -16.50 12.98
N ARG A 666 16.02 -17.45 12.39
CA ARG A 666 16.16 -17.56 10.92
C ARG A 666 14.83 -17.82 10.22
N GLN A 667 13.97 -18.68 10.77
CA GLN A 667 12.61 -18.85 10.26
C GLN A 667 11.82 -17.53 10.30
N MET A 668 12.00 -16.73 11.36
CA MET A 668 11.33 -15.45 11.52
C MET A 668 11.79 -14.41 10.51
N ILE A 669 13.09 -14.39 10.17
CA ILE A 669 13.65 -13.57 9.09
C ILE A 669 12.92 -13.87 7.77
N SER A 670 12.82 -15.14 7.37
CA SER A 670 12.14 -15.53 6.13
C SER A 670 10.66 -15.10 6.11
N ARG A 671 9.96 -15.26 7.23
CA ARG A 671 8.56 -14.82 7.38
C ARG A 671 8.39 -13.30 7.28
N LEU A 672 9.30 -12.52 7.86
CA LEU A 672 9.31 -11.06 7.76
C LEU A 672 9.61 -10.58 6.34
N VAL A 673 10.54 -11.24 5.64
CA VAL A 673 10.83 -10.98 4.23
C VAL A 673 9.62 -11.29 3.36
N GLU A 674 8.93 -12.42 3.57
CA GLU A 674 7.70 -12.76 2.86
C GLU A 674 6.60 -11.71 3.07
N MET A 675 6.34 -11.31 4.32
CA MET A 675 5.35 -10.27 4.63
C MET A 675 5.73 -8.90 4.02
N SER A 676 7.02 -8.62 3.86
CA SER A 676 7.47 -7.38 3.22
C SER A 676 7.18 -7.31 1.72
N THR A 677 6.85 -8.44 1.08
CA THR A 677 6.40 -8.47 -0.33
C THR A 677 4.97 -7.97 -0.50
N THR A 678 4.13 -8.12 0.53
CA THR A 678 2.73 -7.68 0.52
C THR A 678 2.55 -6.32 1.18
N ARG A 679 3.39 -5.99 2.18
CA ARG A 679 3.33 -4.74 2.95
C ARG A 679 4.68 -4.03 2.99
N THR A 680 4.76 -2.91 2.26
CA THR A 680 5.95 -2.04 2.20
C THR A 680 6.32 -1.49 3.57
N GLY A 681 7.62 -1.40 3.88
CA GLY A 681 8.13 -0.85 5.15
C GLY A 681 8.38 -1.88 6.26
N VAL A 682 7.87 -3.12 6.14
CA VAL A 682 8.13 -4.18 7.15
C VAL A 682 9.63 -4.44 7.27
N PHE A 683 10.30 -4.68 6.14
CA PHE A 683 11.73 -4.98 6.15
C PHE A 683 12.58 -3.76 6.52
N ASN A 684 12.10 -2.55 6.21
CA ASN A 684 12.72 -1.29 6.65
C ASN A 684 12.85 -1.23 8.17
N THR A 685 11.80 -1.67 8.89
CA THR A 685 11.79 -1.69 10.37
C THR A 685 12.82 -2.66 10.92
N VAL A 686 12.92 -3.86 10.33
CA VAL A 686 13.90 -4.89 10.73
C VAL A 686 15.32 -4.41 10.47
N LEU A 687 15.63 -4.01 9.23
CA LEU A 687 16.99 -3.60 8.88
C LEU A 687 17.45 -2.33 9.58
N SER A 688 16.56 -1.35 9.73
CA SER A 688 16.90 -0.12 10.45
C SER A 688 17.33 -0.44 11.87
N TYR A 689 16.65 -1.37 12.54
CA TYR A 689 17.01 -1.78 13.89
C TYR A 689 18.32 -2.56 13.91
N CYS A 690 18.42 -3.64 13.13
CA CYS A 690 19.62 -4.50 13.13
C CYS A 690 20.88 -3.73 12.75
N CYS A 691 20.86 -2.95 11.67
CA CYS A 691 22.06 -2.24 11.21
C CYS A 691 22.47 -1.13 12.20
N GLN A 692 21.53 -0.46 12.86
CA GLN A 692 21.88 0.52 13.91
C GLN A 692 22.55 -0.17 15.11
N SER A 693 22.00 -1.30 15.54
CA SER A 693 22.54 -2.10 16.64
C SER A 693 23.92 -2.69 16.33
N TRP A 694 24.24 -2.94 15.05
CA TRP A 694 25.52 -3.51 14.62
C TRP A 694 26.61 -2.46 14.33
N VAL A 695 26.26 -1.19 14.10
CA VAL A 695 27.22 -0.10 13.78
C VAL A 695 27.73 0.66 15.01
N LEU A 696 26.92 0.80 16.06
CA LEU A 696 27.27 1.54 17.28
C LEU A 696 28.19 0.70 18.20
N SER A 697 29.47 0.58 17.86
CA SER A 697 30.48 -0.09 18.72
C SER A 697 31.83 0.63 18.75
N THR A 698 31.82 1.95 18.93
CA THR A 698 33.06 2.74 19.11
C THR A 698 32.92 3.80 20.21
N SER A 699 32.92 3.38 21.49
CA SER A 699 33.51 4.14 22.62
C SER A 699 33.30 3.42 23.96
N ASP A 700 34.40 3.06 24.62
CA ASP A 700 34.63 3.12 26.07
C ASP A 700 33.54 2.65 27.06
N ASP A 701 33.02 1.43 26.93
CA ASP A 701 32.35 0.76 28.07
C ASP A 701 33.02 -0.58 28.39
N THR A 702 33.65 -0.62 29.56
CA THR A 702 34.44 -1.72 30.14
C THR A 702 33.60 -2.90 30.64
N HIS A 703 32.45 -3.18 30.02
CA HIS A 703 31.68 -4.39 30.29
C HIS A 703 31.89 -5.41 29.17
N ILE A 704 32.28 -6.62 29.55
CA ILE A 704 32.53 -7.78 28.69
C ILE A 704 31.21 -8.23 28.05
N SER A 705 30.72 -7.46 27.07
CA SER A 705 29.61 -7.80 26.19
C SER A 705 30.19 -8.02 24.79
N GLU A 706 29.88 -9.17 24.19
CA GLU A 706 30.40 -9.62 22.91
C GLU A 706 30.22 -8.56 21.81
N ASN A 707 31.20 -8.42 20.92
CA ASN A 707 31.17 -7.45 19.83
C ASN A 707 29.85 -7.62 19.02
N PRO A 708 28.92 -6.63 19.05
CA PRO A 708 27.60 -6.75 18.40
C PRO A 708 27.67 -7.03 16.90
N PHE A 709 28.82 -6.74 16.26
CA PHE A 709 29.08 -7.04 14.86
C PHE A 709 29.10 -8.54 14.55
N LEU A 710 29.48 -9.41 15.51
CA LEU A 710 29.49 -10.87 15.29
C LEU A 710 28.10 -11.41 14.94
N ASN A 711 27.04 -10.79 15.47
CA ASN A 711 25.66 -11.09 15.11
C ASN A 711 25.40 -10.86 13.62
N ALA A 712 25.98 -9.82 13.02
CA ALA A 712 25.81 -9.56 11.58
C ALA A 712 26.34 -10.74 10.74
N GLY A 713 27.46 -11.35 11.16
CA GLY A 713 28.05 -12.54 10.53
C GLY A 713 27.15 -13.77 10.61
N GLU A 714 26.67 -14.11 11.80
CA GLU A 714 25.83 -15.30 12.03
C GLU A 714 24.44 -15.21 11.38
N TYR A 715 23.98 -13.99 11.08
CA TYR A 715 22.69 -13.71 10.44
C TYR A 715 22.83 -12.99 9.08
N SER A 716 23.94 -13.22 8.37
CA SER A 716 24.27 -12.49 7.13
C SER A 716 23.28 -12.72 5.97
N GLU A 717 22.45 -13.76 6.04
CA GLU A 717 21.32 -13.99 5.12
C GLU A 717 20.32 -12.82 5.11
N LEU A 718 20.13 -12.16 6.25
CA LEU A 718 19.29 -10.97 6.36
C LEU A 718 19.80 -9.85 5.45
N LEU A 719 21.11 -9.62 5.44
CA LEU A 719 21.76 -8.59 4.64
C LEU A 719 21.86 -9.00 3.17
N MET A 720 22.03 -10.29 2.87
CA MET A 720 21.96 -10.79 1.49
C MET A 720 20.58 -10.54 0.87
N GLU A 721 19.50 -10.91 1.56
CA GLU A 721 18.13 -10.65 1.10
C GLU A 721 17.84 -9.13 1.01
N ALA A 722 18.43 -8.32 1.89
CA ALA A 722 18.37 -6.86 1.81
C ALA A 722 18.98 -6.29 0.52
N CYS A 723 20.10 -6.85 0.05
CA CYS A 723 20.79 -6.38 -1.16
C CYS A 723 19.93 -6.57 -2.42
N ILE A 724 19.17 -7.65 -2.49
CA ILE A 724 18.32 -7.98 -3.64
C ILE A 724 16.85 -7.54 -3.49
N PHE A 725 16.52 -6.90 -2.36
CA PHE A 725 15.15 -6.53 -2.02
C PHE A 725 14.52 -5.48 -2.96
N GLY A 726 13.21 -5.59 -3.16
CA GLY A 726 12.36 -4.63 -3.87
C GLY A 726 11.20 -5.35 -4.56
N THR A 727 9.97 -4.90 -4.31
CA THR A 727 8.78 -5.62 -4.77
C THR A 727 8.43 -5.25 -6.21
N VAL A 728 7.62 -6.08 -6.87
CA VAL A 728 7.10 -5.81 -8.22
C VAL A 728 5.60 -5.62 -8.12
N PHE A 729 5.17 -4.37 -8.10
CA PHE A 729 3.75 -4.02 -7.99
C PHE A 729 2.98 -4.29 -9.28
N ARG A 730 1.72 -4.70 -9.11
CA ARG A 730 0.72 -4.61 -10.18
C ARG A 730 0.38 -3.14 -10.47
N ARG A 731 -0.20 -2.84 -11.63
CA ARG A 731 -0.47 -1.45 -12.06
C ARG A 731 -1.38 -0.68 -11.09
N ASP A 732 -2.40 -1.35 -10.55
CA ASP A 732 -3.32 -0.83 -9.55
C ASP A 732 -2.63 -0.55 -8.21
N GLN A 733 -1.78 -1.48 -7.76
CA GLN A 733 -0.97 -1.29 -6.55
C GLN A 733 0.03 -0.14 -6.74
N ARG A 734 0.68 -0.05 -7.90
CA ARG A 734 1.63 1.02 -8.23
C ARG A 734 0.97 2.39 -8.18
N LEU A 735 -0.24 2.53 -8.74
CA LEU A 735 -1.02 3.76 -8.62
C LEU A 735 -1.23 4.15 -7.16
N ILE A 736 -1.63 3.21 -6.31
CA ILE A 736 -1.83 3.48 -4.88
C ILE A 736 -0.51 3.91 -4.23
N GLN A 737 0.61 3.24 -4.53
CA GLN A 737 1.93 3.61 -4.00
C GLN A 737 2.38 5.00 -4.47
N ASP A 738 2.16 5.35 -5.74
CA ASP A 738 2.47 6.69 -6.26
C ASP A 738 1.66 7.78 -5.54
N VAL A 739 0.38 7.51 -5.26
CA VAL A 739 -0.49 8.43 -4.51
C VAL A 739 -0.11 8.48 -3.03
N HIS A 740 0.31 7.36 -2.41
CA HIS A 740 0.86 7.35 -1.05
C HIS A 740 2.13 8.20 -0.98
N ALA A 741 3.06 8.01 -1.92
CA ALA A 741 4.28 8.81 -2.00
C ALA A 741 3.98 10.30 -2.20
N PHE A 742 2.92 10.63 -2.96
CA PHE A 742 2.44 12.01 -3.07
C PHE A 742 1.98 12.57 -1.73
N VAL A 743 1.13 11.83 -0.99
CA VAL A 743 0.65 12.24 0.32
C VAL A 743 1.81 12.39 1.30
N GLU A 744 2.74 11.43 1.35
CA GLU A 744 3.93 11.46 2.22
C GLU A 744 4.84 12.66 1.90
N ASN A 745 5.01 13.01 0.62
CA ASN A 745 5.80 14.18 0.20
C ASN A 745 5.21 15.52 0.63
N LEU A 746 3.93 15.58 1.02
CA LEU A 746 3.36 16.78 1.63
C LEU A 746 3.95 17.04 3.02
N GLY A 747 4.58 16.05 3.65
CA GLY A 747 5.17 16.15 4.99
C GLY A 747 4.15 16.63 6.02
N ASP A 748 4.57 17.54 6.88
CA ASP A 748 3.74 18.08 7.97
C ASP A 748 2.55 18.92 7.46
N LYS A 749 2.55 19.35 6.19
CA LYS A 749 1.42 20.07 5.57
C LYS A 749 0.16 19.20 5.50
N CYS A 750 0.31 17.88 5.46
CA CYS A 750 -0.80 16.95 5.57
C CYS A 750 -0.81 16.35 6.97
N ALA A 751 -1.80 16.72 7.79
CA ALA A 751 -1.89 16.25 9.18
C ALA A 751 -1.91 14.71 9.27
N ALA A 752 -2.43 14.02 8.26
CA ALA A 752 -2.43 12.56 8.18
C ALA A 752 -1.02 11.93 8.26
N ASN A 753 0.02 12.60 7.76
CA ASN A 753 1.41 12.08 7.82
C ASN A 753 1.97 12.10 9.24
N VAL A 754 1.69 13.18 9.97
CA VAL A 754 2.10 13.34 11.39
C VAL A 754 1.35 12.33 12.26
N VAL A 755 0.06 12.15 11.97
CA VAL A 755 -0.85 11.35 12.78
C VAL A 755 -0.61 9.84 12.64
N THR A 756 -0.33 9.38 11.41
CA THR A 756 -0.18 7.94 11.10
C THR A 756 1.25 7.41 11.27
N GLU A 757 2.17 8.23 11.80
CA GLU A 757 3.61 7.95 11.91
C GLU A 757 4.15 7.40 10.58
N SER A 758 4.42 8.28 9.62
CA SER A 758 5.01 7.89 8.33
C SER A 758 6.39 7.25 8.54
N THR A 759 6.42 5.96 8.86
CA THR A 759 7.61 5.14 8.69
C THR A 759 8.00 5.28 7.22
N ASN A 760 9.26 5.60 6.97
CA ASN A 760 9.76 5.74 5.61
C ASN A 760 9.54 4.43 4.85
N ARG A 761 8.49 4.37 4.03
CA ARG A 761 8.01 3.19 3.29
C ARG A 761 8.67 3.05 1.92
N ASP A 762 9.65 3.91 1.62
CA ASP A 762 10.43 3.84 0.39
C ASP A 762 11.13 2.49 0.31
N GLU A 763 10.83 1.69 -0.72
CA GLU A 763 11.42 0.37 -0.89
C GLU A 763 12.93 0.43 -1.14
N HIS A 764 13.43 1.57 -1.63
CA HIS A 764 14.86 1.75 -1.84
C HIS A 764 15.59 1.86 -0.50
N TYR A 765 14.88 2.19 0.60
CA TYR A 765 15.48 2.33 1.93
C TYR A 765 16.23 1.07 2.35
N VAL A 766 15.66 -0.12 2.13
CA VAL A 766 16.27 -1.41 2.49
C VAL A 766 17.64 -1.55 1.82
N ARG A 767 17.69 -1.36 0.49
CA ARG A 767 18.91 -1.43 -0.31
C ARG A 767 19.91 -0.35 0.08
N ILE A 768 19.46 0.89 0.25
CA ILE A 768 20.33 2.00 0.68
C ILE A 768 20.94 1.73 2.07
N CYS A 769 20.14 1.21 3.00
CA CYS A 769 20.54 0.88 4.37
C CYS A 769 21.68 -0.14 4.35
N VAL A 770 21.49 -1.28 3.65
CA VAL A 770 22.54 -2.32 3.57
C VAL A 770 23.77 -1.85 2.80
N ILE A 771 23.62 -1.08 1.72
CA ILE A 771 24.76 -0.54 0.97
C ILE A 771 25.59 0.40 1.85
N LYS A 772 24.95 1.30 2.61
CA LYS A 772 25.65 2.17 3.57
C LYS A 772 26.36 1.37 4.65
N PHE A 773 25.67 0.39 5.24
CA PHE A 773 26.26 -0.51 6.24
C PHE A 773 27.53 -1.19 5.71
N LEU A 774 27.46 -1.80 4.53
CA LEU A 774 28.60 -2.47 3.90
C LEU A 774 29.74 -1.50 3.55
N CYS A 775 29.43 -0.26 3.19
CA CYS A 775 30.44 0.76 2.92
C CYS A 775 31.18 1.23 4.18
N LEU A 776 30.56 1.17 5.37
CA LEU A 776 31.18 1.54 6.65
C LEU A 776 32.21 0.51 7.13
N LEU A 777 32.22 -0.70 6.59
CA LEU A 777 33.11 -1.76 7.03
C LEU A 777 34.57 -1.46 6.69
N ASP A 778 35.39 -1.40 7.74
CA ASP A 778 36.84 -1.19 7.63
C ASP A 778 37.57 -2.40 7.02
N GLU A 779 38.39 -2.15 6.00
CA GLU A 779 39.21 -3.14 5.30
C GLU A 779 40.38 -3.65 6.14
N SER A 780 40.82 -2.88 7.14
CA SER A 780 41.91 -3.30 8.03
C SER A 780 41.46 -4.35 9.06
N ASN A 781 40.16 -4.46 9.31
CA ASN A 781 39.60 -5.40 10.27
C ASN A 781 39.30 -6.75 9.60
N ASN A 782 39.95 -7.82 10.09
CA ASN A 782 39.80 -9.16 9.53
C ASN A 782 38.36 -9.71 9.61
N LEU A 783 37.60 -9.38 10.66
CA LEU A 783 36.20 -9.80 10.79
C LEU A 783 35.32 -9.13 9.73
N HIS A 784 35.54 -7.85 9.48
CA HIS A 784 34.82 -7.10 8.45
C HIS A 784 35.16 -7.63 7.05
N LYS A 785 36.43 -7.93 6.80
CA LYS A 785 36.89 -8.52 5.54
C LYS A 785 36.23 -9.87 5.27
N MET A 786 36.31 -10.80 6.22
CA MET A 786 35.68 -12.13 6.10
C MET A 786 34.16 -12.01 5.89
N PHE A 787 33.53 -11.04 6.54
CA PHE A 787 32.09 -10.78 6.38
C PHE A 787 31.74 -10.31 4.97
N VAL A 788 32.51 -9.38 4.39
CA VAL A 788 32.32 -8.93 3.00
C VAL A 788 32.51 -10.08 2.01
N GLU A 789 33.51 -10.93 2.23
CA GLU A 789 33.77 -12.14 1.43
C GLU A 789 32.61 -13.15 1.51
N ASP A 790 32.01 -13.37 2.69
CA ASP A 790 30.81 -14.21 2.87
C ASP A 790 29.62 -13.66 2.06
N ILE A 791 29.36 -12.36 2.16
CA ILE A 791 28.26 -11.70 1.41
C ILE A 791 28.48 -11.84 -0.09
N VAL A 792 29.69 -11.60 -0.61
CA VAL A 792 30.01 -11.73 -2.04
C VAL A 792 29.81 -13.16 -2.51
N THR A 793 30.26 -14.15 -1.73
CA THR A 793 30.07 -15.57 -2.06
C THR A 793 28.59 -15.91 -2.15
N LYS A 794 27.79 -15.51 -1.16
CA LYS A 794 26.33 -15.74 -1.13
C LYS A 794 25.60 -15.06 -2.28
N LEU A 795 26.03 -13.86 -2.68
CA LEU A 795 25.47 -13.16 -3.85
C LEU A 795 25.80 -13.92 -5.13
N LEU A 796 27.03 -14.36 -5.36
CA LEU A 796 27.38 -15.15 -6.54
C LEU A 796 26.61 -16.48 -6.60
N ASP A 797 26.44 -17.16 -5.46
CA ASP A 797 25.65 -18.39 -5.38
C ASP A 797 24.16 -18.13 -5.69
N LYS A 798 23.63 -16.98 -5.26
CA LYS A 798 22.26 -16.56 -5.58
C LYS A 798 22.08 -16.28 -7.07
N ASP A 799 23.07 -15.69 -7.74
CA ASP A 799 23.05 -15.46 -9.20
C ASP A 799 22.92 -16.78 -9.96
N GLU A 800 23.76 -17.75 -9.60
CA GLU A 800 23.78 -19.08 -10.19
C GLU A 800 22.43 -19.82 -9.96
N LEU A 801 21.89 -19.74 -8.74
CA LEU A 801 20.59 -20.33 -8.41
C LEU A 801 19.47 -19.72 -9.26
N VAL A 802 19.44 -18.39 -9.37
CA VAL A 802 18.44 -17.66 -10.14
C VAL A 802 18.53 -18.04 -11.63
N SER A 803 19.74 -18.18 -12.17
CA SER A 803 19.97 -18.59 -13.56
C SER A 803 19.53 -20.02 -13.88
N LYS A 804 19.62 -20.95 -12.92
CA LYS A 804 19.15 -22.33 -13.08
C LYS A 804 17.63 -22.47 -13.17
N THR A 805 16.87 -21.55 -12.56
CA THR A 805 15.39 -21.67 -12.52
C THR A 805 14.73 -21.50 -13.90
N ARG A 806 15.25 -20.60 -14.75
CA ARG A 806 14.77 -20.37 -16.12
C ARG A 806 15.93 -19.93 -17.02
N THR A 807 16.11 -20.61 -18.14
CA THR A 807 17.19 -20.34 -19.11
C THR A 807 17.00 -19.03 -19.89
N ARG A 808 15.79 -18.47 -19.93
CA ARG A 808 15.49 -17.15 -20.51
C ARG A 808 14.46 -16.41 -19.64
N TYR A 809 14.70 -15.12 -19.45
CA TYR A 809 13.80 -14.22 -18.71
C TYR A 809 13.62 -12.90 -19.45
N TYR A 810 12.48 -12.24 -19.22
CA TYR A 810 12.07 -11.02 -19.91
C TYR A 810 12.67 -9.76 -19.27
N ALA A 811 12.83 -8.71 -20.06
CA ALA A 811 13.22 -7.38 -19.55
C ALA A 811 12.24 -6.92 -18.46
N ASN A 812 12.75 -6.26 -17.43
CA ASN A 812 12.03 -5.80 -16.24
C ASN A 812 11.24 -6.86 -15.43
N SER A 813 11.44 -8.17 -15.69
CA SER A 813 10.93 -9.26 -14.84
C SER A 813 11.59 -9.27 -13.45
N LEU A 814 10.98 -9.97 -12.47
CA LEU A 814 11.55 -10.09 -11.12
C LEU A 814 12.97 -10.70 -11.16
N GLN A 815 13.17 -11.73 -11.98
CA GLN A 815 14.49 -12.35 -12.20
C GLN A 815 15.52 -11.34 -12.70
N HIS A 816 15.14 -10.52 -13.69
CA HIS A 816 16.01 -9.46 -14.21
C HIS A 816 16.42 -8.45 -13.14
N ARG A 817 15.44 -7.96 -12.37
CA ARG A 817 15.67 -6.96 -11.32
C ARG A 817 16.56 -7.49 -10.21
N VAL A 818 16.33 -8.73 -9.77
CA VAL A 818 17.16 -9.39 -8.75
C VAL A 818 18.61 -9.51 -9.22
N LYS A 819 18.86 -10.00 -10.44
CA LYS A 819 20.23 -10.06 -10.99
C LYS A 819 20.86 -8.67 -11.05
N ASN A 820 20.12 -7.66 -11.52
CA ASN A 820 20.64 -6.29 -11.59
C ASN A 820 21.08 -5.75 -10.21
N ARG A 821 20.24 -5.91 -9.18
CA ARG A 821 20.52 -5.46 -7.80
C ARG A 821 21.73 -6.18 -7.19
N LEU A 822 21.85 -7.47 -7.46
CA LEU A 822 22.97 -8.31 -7.04
C LEU A 822 24.29 -7.80 -7.63
N TRP A 823 24.35 -7.64 -8.95
CA TRP A 823 25.54 -7.16 -9.65
C TRP A 823 25.88 -5.69 -9.31
N GLN A 824 24.90 -4.84 -9.02
CA GLN A 824 25.14 -3.51 -8.45
C GLN A 824 25.86 -3.59 -7.10
N THR A 825 25.42 -4.50 -6.22
CA THR A 825 26.03 -4.68 -4.89
C THR A 825 27.45 -5.23 -4.99
N LEU A 826 27.68 -6.25 -5.84
CA LEU A 826 29.02 -6.79 -6.09
C LEU A 826 29.99 -5.70 -6.61
N LEU A 827 29.49 -4.84 -7.50
CA LEU A 827 30.28 -3.74 -8.04
C LEU A 827 30.66 -2.71 -6.96
N VAL A 828 29.82 -2.48 -5.94
CA VAL A 828 30.14 -1.62 -4.78
C VAL A 828 31.20 -2.26 -3.87
N LEU A 829 31.12 -3.57 -3.66
CA LEU A 829 32.02 -4.31 -2.76
C LEU A 829 33.39 -4.59 -3.36
N LEU A 830 33.52 -4.55 -4.69
CA LEU A 830 34.73 -4.93 -5.43
C LEU A 830 36.05 -4.33 -4.88
N PRO A 831 36.15 -3.06 -4.47
CA PRO A 831 37.42 -2.49 -4.02
C PRO A 831 37.91 -3.08 -2.69
N LYS A 832 36.99 -3.59 -1.87
CA LYS A 832 37.26 -4.23 -0.57
C LYS A 832 37.77 -5.67 -0.70
N LEU A 833 37.75 -6.25 -1.90
CA LEU A 833 38.19 -7.62 -2.16
C LEU A 833 39.69 -7.68 -2.47
N ASP A 834 40.35 -8.68 -1.90
CA ASP A 834 41.76 -8.96 -2.15
C ASP A 834 41.99 -9.92 -3.32
N GLN A 835 43.25 -10.09 -3.69
CA GLN A 835 43.63 -10.94 -4.82
C GLN A 835 43.36 -12.43 -4.57
N ASN A 836 43.53 -12.91 -3.34
CA ASN A 836 43.40 -14.34 -3.03
C ASN A 836 41.95 -14.77 -3.18
N PHE A 837 41.03 -14.03 -2.58
CA PHE A 837 39.60 -14.27 -2.68
C PHE A 837 39.09 -14.14 -4.13
N LEU A 838 39.58 -13.15 -4.89
CA LEU A 838 39.24 -13.02 -6.31
C LEU A 838 39.72 -14.20 -7.15
N THR A 839 40.85 -14.81 -6.80
CA THR A 839 41.36 -15.99 -7.52
C THR A 839 40.38 -17.17 -7.46
N GLU A 840 39.72 -17.35 -6.31
CA GLU A 840 38.72 -18.40 -6.06
C GLU A 840 37.35 -18.08 -6.69
N THR A 841 36.98 -16.80 -6.75
CA THR A 841 35.64 -16.36 -7.19
C THR A 841 35.56 -15.95 -8.67
N LEU A 842 36.70 -15.65 -9.31
CA LEU A 842 36.74 -15.18 -10.71
C LEU A 842 36.05 -16.14 -11.69
N ASP A 843 36.18 -17.46 -11.48
CA ASP A 843 35.59 -18.45 -12.39
C ASP A 843 34.05 -18.36 -12.37
N LYS A 844 33.44 -18.07 -11.20
CA LYS A 844 31.99 -17.83 -11.09
C LYS A 844 31.58 -16.55 -11.82
N ILE A 845 32.38 -15.48 -11.72
CA ILE A 845 32.11 -14.20 -12.39
C ILE A 845 32.18 -14.36 -13.91
N LEU A 846 33.22 -15.04 -14.42
CA LEU A 846 33.35 -15.34 -15.86
C LEU A 846 32.21 -16.24 -16.33
N GLN A 847 31.83 -17.25 -15.54
CA GLN A 847 30.71 -18.13 -15.87
C GLN A 847 29.38 -17.36 -16.02
N ALA A 848 29.11 -16.38 -15.16
CA ALA A 848 27.94 -15.51 -15.28
C ALA A 848 27.91 -14.70 -16.59
N GLY A 849 29.07 -14.37 -17.14
CA GLY A 849 29.22 -13.71 -18.45
C GLY A 849 28.76 -14.57 -19.64
N PHE A 850 28.81 -15.90 -19.50
CA PHE A 850 28.33 -16.84 -20.52
C PHE A 850 26.81 -17.06 -20.49
N GLU A 851 26.14 -16.68 -19.41
CA GLU A 851 24.70 -16.86 -19.25
C GLU A 851 23.89 -15.89 -20.13
N ASN A 852 22.64 -16.26 -20.43
CA ASN A 852 21.76 -15.43 -21.23
C ASN A 852 21.14 -14.30 -20.39
N ASN A 853 21.92 -13.24 -20.19
CA ASN A 853 21.53 -12.07 -19.41
C ASN A 853 20.88 -10.95 -20.26
N GLN A 854 20.10 -10.11 -19.59
CA GLN A 854 19.60 -8.84 -20.13
C GLN A 854 20.73 -7.80 -20.18
N ALA A 855 20.59 -6.77 -21.03
CA ALA A 855 21.67 -5.83 -21.34
C ALA A 855 22.23 -5.11 -20.10
N SER A 856 21.37 -4.61 -19.20
CA SER A 856 21.81 -3.93 -17.96
C SER A 856 22.70 -4.82 -17.08
N VAL A 857 22.34 -6.10 -16.91
CA VAL A 857 23.09 -7.08 -16.14
C VAL A 857 24.43 -7.38 -16.81
N LYS A 858 24.45 -7.51 -18.15
CA LYS A 858 25.69 -7.70 -18.91
C LYS A 858 26.65 -6.54 -18.72
N TYR A 859 26.19 -5.29 -18.82
CA TYR A 859 27.06 -4.12 -18.61
C TYR A 859 27.69 -4.11 -17.21
N LEU A 860 26.97 -4.52 -16.16
CA LEU A 860 27.52 -4.63 -14.81
C LEU A 860 28.58 -5.74 -14.69
N ILE A 861 28.33 -6.92 -15.28
CA ILE A 861 29.30 -8.02 -15.31
C ILE A 861 30.56 -7.61 -16.08
N GLU A 862 30.39 -7.03 -17.27
CA GLU A 862 31.47 -6.53 -18.11
C GLU A 862 32.31 -5.50 -17.35
N TRP A 863 31.66 -4.59 -16.63
CA TRP A 863 32.34 -3.57 -15.83
C TRP A 863 33.17 -4.18 -14.69
N ILE A 864 32.62 -5.15 -13.95
CA ILE A 864 33.38 -5.86 -12.91
C ILE A 864 34.60 -6.56 -13.51
N ILE A 865 34.45 -7.25 -14.65
CA ILE A 865 35.58 -7.92 -15.31
C ILE A 865 36.65 -6.91 -15.72
N ILE A 866 36.27 -5.77 -16.31
CA ILE A 866 37.21 -4.70 -16.68
C ILE A 866 37.99 -4.20 -15.46
N LEU A 867 37.31 -3.94 -14.34
CA LEU A 867 37.94 -3.45 -13.11
C LEU A 867 38.87 -4.49 -12.48
N ILE A 868 38.48 -5.76 -12.45
CA ILE A 868 39.33 -6.86 -11.96
C ILE A 868 40.60 -6.98 -12.81
N LEU A 869 40.47 -7.01 -14.14
CA LEU A 869 41.62 -7.13 -15.04
C LEU A 869 42.54 -5.92 -15.00
N HIS A 870 41.99 -4.72 -14.77
CA HIS A 870 42.78 -3.51 -14.56
C HIS A 870 43.57 -3.53 -13.23
N LYS A 871 42.93 -3.97 -12.13
CA LYS A 871 43.56 -4.04 -10.80
C LYS A 871 44.56 -5.20 -10.69
N TYR A 872 44.27 -6.33 -11.35
CA TYR A 872 45.02 -7.58 -11.27
C TYR A 872 45.28 -8.19 -12.67
N PRO A 873 46.26 -7.65 -13.44
CA PRO A 873 46.54 -8.09 -14.81
C PRO A 873 46.90 -9.58 -14.97
N GLN A 874 47.35 -10.25 -13.90
CA GLN A 874 47.64 -11.69 -13.89
C GLN A 874 46.43 -12.56 -14.26
N PHE A 875 45.21 -12.07 -14.05
CA PHE A 875 43.98 -12.78 -14.41
C PHE A 875 43.67 -12.75 -15.91
N LEU A 876 44.44 -12.01 -16.73
CA LEU A 876 44.31 -12.03 -18.18
C LEU A 876 44.47 -13.45 -18.75
N SER A 877 45.31 -14.30 -18.16
CA SER A 877 45.47 -15.70 -18.59
C SER A 877 44.13 -16.45 -18.60
N LYS A 878 43.41 -16.44 -17.47
CA LYS A 878 42.07 -17.03 -17.31
C LYS A 878 41.04 -16.37 -18.22
N PHE A 879 41.11 -15.05 -18.42
CA PHE A 879 40.20 -14.34 -19.32
C PHE A 879 40.35 -14.81 -20.78
N TRP A 880 41.55 -15.14 -21.23
CA TRP A 880 41.76 -15.68 -22.58
C TRP A 880 41.10 -17.04 -22.78
N ASP A 881 41.02 -17.87 -21.73
CA ASP A 881 40.38 -19.18 -21.80
C ASP A 881 38.88 -19.07 -22.15
N CYS A 882 38.24 -17.94 -21.86
CA CYS A 882 36.85 -17.68 -22.24
C CYS A 882 36.60 -17.69 -23.77
N PHE A 883 37.64 -17.46 -24.59
CA PHE A 883 37.55 -17.49 -26.05
C PHE A 883 37.91 -18.86 -26.65
N CYS A 884 38.35 -19.81 -25.83
CA CYS A 884 38.74 -21.17 -26.24
C CYS A 884 37.60 -22.20 -26.13
N TYR A 885 36.41 -21.78 -25.67
CA TYR A 885 35.25 -22.66 -25.52
C TYR A 885 34.63 -23.05 -26.88
N ASP A 886 34.03 -24.23 -26.93
CA ASP A 886 33.42 -24.85 -28.12
C ASP A 886 32.40 -23.93 -28.82
N GLU A 887 32.64 -23.58 -30.10
CA GLU A 887 31.83 -22.65 -30.89
C GLU A 887 30.35 -23.08 -30.99
N GLU A 888 30.06 -24.38 -30.90
CA GLU A 888 28.68 -24.91 -30.95
C GLU A 888 27.90 -24.69 -29.64
N LYS A 889 28.58 -24.48 -28.51
CA LYS A 889 27.95 -24.20 -27.19
C LYS A 889 27.87 -22.71 -26.88
N LEU A 890 28.73 -21.89 -27.49
CA LEU A 890 28.75 -20.44 -27.35
C LEU A 890 27.66 -19.80 -28.24
N LYS A 891 26.53 -19.43 -27.62
CA LYS A 891 25.54 -18.54 -28.25
C LYS A 891 26.13 -17.11 -28.36
N THR A 892 25.30 -16.09 -28.60
CA THR A 892 25.66 -14.65 -28.55
C THR A 892 26.24 -14.17 -27.20
N SER A 893 26.56 -15.06 -26.26
CA SER A 893 27.18 -14.74 -24.97
C SER A 893 28.64 -14.30 -25.09
N ILE A 894 29.36 -14.69 -26.15
CA ILE A 894 30.73 -14.21 -26.39
C ILE A 894 30.79 -12.68 -26.58
N CYS A 895 29.67 -12.05 -26.97
CA CYS A 895 29.58 -10.60 -27.07
C CYS A 895 29.93 -9.89 -25.75
N THR A 896 29.66 -10.51 -24.59
CA THR A 896 30.03 -9.98 -23.27
C THR A 896 31.55 -9.79 -23.17
N PHE A 897 32.33 -10.79 -23.55
CA PHE A 897 33.80 -10.73 -23.47
C PHE A 897 34.41 -9.87 -24.59
N LEU A 898 33.80 -9.85 -25.78
CA LEU A 898 34.19 -8.91 -26.84
C LEU A 898 33.93 -7.44 -26.43
N SER A 899 32.86 -7.19 -25.66
CA SER A 899 32.56 -5.89 -25.07
C SER A 899 33.63 -5.46 -24.05
N VAL A 900 34.10 -6.38 -23.20
CA VAL A 900 35.26 -6.14 -22.31
C VAL A 900 36.51 -5.75 -23.11
N LEU A 901 36.79 -6.43 -24.22
CA LEU A 901 37.92 -6.12 -25.10
C LEU A 901 37.82 -4.77 -25.81
N SER A 902 36.64 -4.17 -25.91
CA SER A 902 36.51 -2.79 -26.44
C SER A 902 37.07 -1.72 -25.49
N HIS A 903 37.26 -2.05 -24.21
CA HIS A 903 37.86 -1.22 -23.15
C HIS A 903 39.29 -1.67 -22.79
N PHE A 904 39.96 -2.36 -23.70
CA PHE A 904 41.27 -2.95 -23.44
C PHE A 904 42.37 -1.92 -23.19
N ASP A 905 42.19 -0.68 -23.65
CA ASP A 905 43.06 0.46 -23.36
C ASP A 905 43.19 0.72 -21.87
N ILE A 906 42.10 0.59 -21.12
CA ILE A 906 42.06 0.77 -19.67
C ILE A 906 42.72 -0.41 -18.96
N ILE A 907 42.44 -1.64 -19.40
CA ILE A 907 43.02 -2.86 -18.83
C ILE A 907 44.56 -2.86 -18.98
N LEU A 908 45.06 -2.37 -20.12
CA LEU A 908 46.49 -2.35 -20.45
C LEU A 908 47.30 -1.32 -19.64
N GLN A 909 46.66 -0.38 -18.93
CA GLN A 909 47.34 0.70 -18.20
C GLN A 909 48.34 0.17 -17.15
N ASN A 910 47.91 -0.82 -16.36
CA ASN A 910 48.69 -1.41 -15.26
C ASN A 910 49.47 -2.69 -15.66
N THR A 911 49.47 -3.06 -16.94
CA THR A 911 50.18 -4.25 -17.42
C THR A 911 51.65 -3.93 -17.71
N SER A 912 52.57 -4.74 -17.16
CA SER A 912 54.03 -4.56 -17.34
C SER A 912 54.49 -4.77 -18.78
N GLU A 913 54.00 -5.82 -19.47
CA GLU A 913 54.34 -6.14 -20.86
C GLU A 913 53.16 -5.93 -21.81
N LYS A 914 53.06 -4.72 -22.37
CA LYS A 914 51.90 -4.31 -23.18
C LYS A 914 51.83 -4.96 -24.58
N LYS A 915 52.98 -5.07 -25.26
CA LYS A 915 53.07 -5.59 -26.64
C LYS A 915 52.58 -7.05 -26.80
N PRO A 916 53.04 -8.04 -26.00
CA PRO A 916 52.62 -9.44 -26.18
C PRO A 916 51.13 -9.67 -25.85
N VAL A 917 50.63 -8.96 -24.83
CA VAL A 917 49.22 -9.00 -24.43
C VAL A 917 48.32 -8.41 -25.52
N LEU A 918 48.73 -7.29 -26.12
CA LEU A 918 48.03 -6.66 -27.24
C LEU A 918 48.03 -7.53 -28.50
N LYS A 919 49.14 -8.21 -28.79
CA LYS A 919 49.25 -9.20 -29.86
C LYS A 919 48.23 -10.33 -29.68
N LYS A 920 48.13 -10.89 -28.48
CA LYS A 920 47.14 -11.95 -28.19
C LYS A 920 45.71 -11.44 -28.36
N ALA A 921 45.39 -10.24 -27.88
CA ALA A 921 44.07 -9.62 -28.05
C ALA A 921 43.70 -9.44 -29.53
N LEU A 922 44.64 -8.98 -30.36
CA LEU A 922 44.43 -8.78 -31.79
C LEU A 922 44.10 -10.10 -32.51
N ILE A 923 44.85 -11.18 -32.21
CA ILE A 923 44.62 -12.51 -32.78
C ILE A 923 43.21 -13.01 -32.43
N VAL A 924 42.83 -12.91 -31.16
CA VAL A 924 41.50 -13.35 -30.68
C VAL A 924 40.40 -12.57 -31.39
N VAL A 925 40.46 -11.23 -31.40
CA VAL A 925 39.39 -10.42 -32.00
C VAL A 925 39.26 -10.64 -33.51
N LEU A 926 40.37 -10.82 -34.23
CA LEU A 926 40.34 -11.13 -35.66
C LEU A 926 39.61 -12.45 -35.95
N GLN A 927 39.81 -13.49 -35.13
CA GLN A 927 39.08 -14.75 -35.27
C GLN A 927 37.56 -14.54 -35.19
N TRP A 928 37.10 -13.74 -34.22
CA TRP A 928 35.68 -13.49 -34.00
C TRP A 928 35.03 -12.51 -35.01
N CYS A 929 35.83 -11.75 -35.76
CA CYS A 929 35.32 -10.91 -36.86
C CYS A 929 34.75 -11.73 -38.03
N PHE A 930 35.15 -13.00 -38.17
CA PHE A 930 34.66 -13.91 -39.22
C PHE A 930 33.52 -14.84 -38.76
N ASN A 931 33.01 -14.65 -37.54
CA ASN A 931 31.94 -15.50 -37.00
C ASN A 931 30.65 -15.42 -37.85
N HIS A 932 29.91 -16.52 -37.96
CA HIS A 932 28.68 -16.57 -38.75
C HIS A 932 27.56 -15.67 -38.18
N ASN A 933 27.55 -15.42 -36.86
CA ASN A 933 26.55 -14.56 -36.21
C ASN A 933 26.84 -13.07 -36.46
N PHE A 934 25.86 -12.34 -36.99
CA PHE A 934 26.00 -10.92 -37.33
C PHE A 934 26.29 -10.04 -36.10
N SER A 935 25.60 -10.26 -34.98
CA SER A 935 25.81 -9.52 -33.74
C SER A 935 27.23 -9.73 -33.22
N VAL A 936 27.70 -10.97 -33.12
CA VAL A 936 29.08 -11.29 -32.66
C VAL A 936 30.13 -10.57 -33.49
N ARG A 937 29.97 -10.56 -34.82
CA ARG A 937 30.88 -9.83 -35.71
C ARG A 937 30.91 -8.33 -35.43
N LEU A 938 29.76 -7.71 -35.16
CA LEU A 938 29.72 -6.27 -34.84
C LEU A 938 30.50 -5.94 -33.55
N TYR A 939 30.34 -6.71 -32.47
CA TYR A 939 31.12 -6.50 -31.24
C TYR A 939 32.62 -6.73 -31.49
N ALA A 940 32.97 -7.79 -32.24
CA ALA A 940 34.36 -8.06 -32.60
C ALA A 940 34.97 -6.91 -33.42
N LEU A 941 34.23 -6.34 -34.39
CA LEU A 941 34.71 -5.21 -35.19
C LEU A 941 34.93 -3.93 -34.37
N ILE A 942 34.11 -3.67 -33.35
CA ILE A 942 34.33 -2.54 -32.42
C ILE A 942 35.58 -2.76 -31.59
N ALA A 943 35.72 -3.95 -30.99
CA ALA A 943 36.92 -4.32 -30.26
C ALA A 943 38.16 -4.21 -31.16
N LEU A 944 38.05 -4.64 -32.43
CA LEU A 944 39.13 -4.56 -33.42
C LEU A 944 39.53 -3.11 -33.68
N LYS A 945 38.55 -2.23 -33.90
CA LYS A 945 38.79 -0.80 -34.14
C LYS A 945 39.56 -0.15 -32.98
N LYS A 946 39.17 -0.45 -31.73
CA LYS A 946 39.83 0.08 -30.52
C LYS A 946 41.24 -0.50 -30.37
N ILE A 947 41.39 -1.83 -30.42
CA ILE A 947 42.68 -2.53 -30.26
C ILE A 947 43.67 -2.13 -31.36
N TRP A 948 43.23 -2.06 -32.62
CA TRP A 948 44.07 -1.68 -33.76
C TRP A 948 44.59 -0.26 -33.63
N GLY A 949 43.77 0.68 -33.14
CA GLY A 949 44.23 2.04 -32.82
C GLY A 949 45.38 2.06 -31.80
N MET A 950 45.36 1.15 -30.82
CA MET A 950 46.44 1.01 -29.85
C MET A 950 47.69 0.38 -30.45
N CYS A 951 47.55 -0.64 -31.31
CA CYS A 951 48.68 -1.25 -32.01
C CYS A 951 49.44 -0.23 -32.85
N LYS A 952 48.72 0.69 -33.51
CA LYS A 952 49.31 1.81 -34.25
C LYS A 952 50.07 2.77 -33.35
N THR A 953 49.47 3.14 -32.21
CA THR A 953 50.06 4.09 -31.25
C THR A 953 51.31 3.52 -30.58
N LEU A 954 51.36 2.21 -30.34
CA LEU A 954 52.45 1.52 -29.64
C LEU A 954 53.51 0.90 -30.59
N HIS A 955 53.39 1.14 -31.90
CA HIS A 955 54.29 0.62 -32.95
C HIS A 955 54.62 -0.88 -32.78
N VAL A 956 53.61 -1.73 -32.91
CA VAL A 956 53.78 -3.19 -32.91
C VAL A 956 54.15 -3.65 -34.33
N GLU A 957 55.45 -3.73 -34.62
CA GLU A 957 56.04 -3.94 -35.96
C GLU A 957 55.68 -5.28 -36.64
N GLU A 958 55.26 -6.30 -35.88
CA GLU A 958 55.06 -7.67 -36.40
C GLU A 958 53.77 -7.87 -37.25
N PHE A 959 52.93 -6.85 -37.40
CA PHE A 959 51.64 -6.93 -38.12
C PHE A 959 51.52 -6.03 -39.36
N GLU A 960 52.63 -5.48 -39.86
CA GLU A 960 52.63 -4.67 -41.08
C GLU A 960 51.96 -5.40 -42.26
N ALA A 961 52.16 -6.72 -42.39
CA ALA A 961 51.57 -7.53 -43.45
C ALA A 961 50.03 -7.67 -43.38
N LEU A 962 49.42 -7.58 -42.19
CA LEU A 962 47.96 -7.67 -42.00
C LEU A 962 47.27 -6.29 -41.98
N THR A 963 48.05 -5.20 -41.97
CA THR A 963 47.54 -3.82 -41.98
C THR A 963 46.51 -3.57 -43.09
N PRO A 964 46.75 -3.95 -44.36
CA PRO A 964 45.80 -3.70 -45.44
C PRO A 964 44.48 -4.46 -45.25
N VAL A 965 44.54 -5.66 -44.66
CA VAL A 965 43.37 -6.52 -44.42
C VAL A 965 42.51 -5.94 -43.32
N ILE A 966 43.12 -5.50 -42.22
CA ILE A 966 42.41 -4.91 -41.08
C ILE A 966 41.78 -3.58 -41.48
N GLU A 967 42.53 -2.71 -42.16
CA GLU A 967 42.03 -1.42 -42.63
C GLU A 967 40.92 -1.58 -43.66
N SER A 968 41.06 -2.52 -44.61
CA SER A 968 40.00 -2.84 -45.57
C SER A 968 38.74 -3.38 -44.87
N SER A 969 38.89 -4.24 -43.86
CA SER A 969 37.75 -4.80 -43.10
C SER A 969 37.00 -3.72 -42.32
N LEU A 970 37.71 -2.78 -41.68
CA LEU A 970 37.09 -1.65 -40.98
C LEU A 970 36.45 -0.66 -41.98
N HIS A 971 37.12 -0.38 -43.10
CA HIS A 971 36.64 0.54 -44.14
C HIS A 971 35.42 -0.02 -44.88
N GLN A 972 35.36 -1.33 -45.12
CA GLN A 972 34.23 -2.00 -45.75
C GLN A 972 32.95 -1.81 -44.92
N VAL A 973 33.04 -1.91 -43.58
CA VAL A 973 31.89 -1.73 -42.68
C VAL A 973 31.48 -0.25 -42.60
N GLU A 974 32.44 0.67 -42.59
CA GLU A 974 32.18 2.12 -42.63
C GLU A 974 31.54 2.58 -43.94
N ASN A 975 31.86 1.90 -45.05
CA ASN A 975 31.40 2.21 -46.41
C ASN A 975 30.38 1.21 -46.98
N MET A 976 29.67 0.43 -46.15
CA MET A 976 28.57 -0.45 -46.60
C MET A 976 27.43 0.37 -47.24
N HIS A 977 27.58 0.70 -48.52
CA HIS A 977 26.58 1.31 -49.37
C HIS A 977 25.65 0.20 -49.90
N GLY A 978 24.47 0.02 -49.29
CA GLY A 978 23.39 -0.77 -49.93
C GLY A 978 22.55 -1.69 -49.03
N THR A 979 22.88 -1.90 -47.77
CA THR A 979 22.03 -2.66 -46.82
C THR A 979 21.68 -1.79 -45.62
N GLY A 980 20.59 -1.01 -45.75
CA GLY A 980 20.23 0.06 -44.80
C GLY A 980 20.25 -0.34 -43.32
N ASN A 981 19.97 -1.60 -42.99
CA ASN A 981 19.96 -2.10 -41.62
C ASN A 981 21.37 -2.34 -41.04
N ALA A 982 22.34 -2.79 -41.83
CA ALA A 982 23.69 -3.09 -41.33
C ALA A 982 24.46 -1.81 -40.98
N LYS A 983 24.37 -0.78 -41.85
CA LYS A 983 24.99 0.52 -41.60
C LYS A 983 24.38 1.22 -40.39
N ARG A 984 23.05 1.20 -40.25
CA ARG A 984 22.34 1.74 -39.07
C ARG A 984 22.74 1.01 -37.79
N ASN A 985 22.83 -0.32 -37.82
CA ASN A 985 23.24 -1.12 -36.65
C ASN A 985 24.68 -0.83 -36.24
N TRP A 986 25.60 -0.67 -37.20
CA TRP A 986 26.99 -0.27 -36.95
C TRP A 986 27.10 1.13 -36.32
N GLN A 987 26.35 2.11 -36.84
CA GLN A 987 26.30 3.45 -36.25
C GLN A 987 25.72 3.42 -34.83
N ARG A 988 24.59 2.71 -34.64
CA ARG A 988 23.93 2.56 -33.33
C ARG A 988 24.85 1.96 -32.26
N ILE A 989 25.62 0.92 -32.58
CA ILE A 989 26.54 0.31 -31.62
C ILE A 989 27.79 1.17 -31.38
N GLN A 990 28.27 1.92 -32.38
CA GLN A 990 29.38 2.86 -32.20
C GLN A 990 29.00 4.07 -31.34
N GLU A 991 27.78 4.57 -31.50
CA GLU A 991 27.23 5.71 -30.74
C GLU A 991 26.69 5.30 -29.37
N HIS A 992 26.54 3.99 -29.12
CA HIS A 992 26.02 3.46 -27.86
C HIS A 992 26.89 3.92 -26.66
N PHE A 993 26.23 4.35 -25.58
CA PHE A 993 26.87 5.00 -24.43
C PHE A 993 28.05 4.20 -23.87
N PHE A 994 27.91 2.86 -23.81
CA PHE A 994 28.90 1.96 -23.24
C PHE A 994 30.21 1.91 -24.03
N PHE A 995 30.19 2.12 -25.36
CA PHE A 995 31.38 2.03 -26.21
C PHE A 995 31.99 3.41 -26.56
N ALA A 996 31.14 4.43 -26.60
CA ALA A 996 31.50 5.78 -27.01
C ALA A 996 31.95 6.67 -25.84
N THR A 997 31.16 6.72 -24.76
CA THR A 997 31.26 7.78 -23.73
C THR A 997 31.66 7.24 -22.36
N PHE A 998 31.18 6.05 -22.01
CA PHE A 998 31.42 5.40 -20.73
C PHE A 998 32.90 5.13 -20.50
N HIS A 999 33.37 5.44 -19.29
CA HIS A 999 34.74 5.20 -18.86
C HIS A 999 34.76 4.42 -17.54
N PRO A 1000 35.13 3.12 -17.57
CA PRO A 1000 35.11 2.21 -16.41
C PRO A 1000 35.69 2.74 -15.10
N LEU A 1001 36.78 3.51 -15.11
CA LEU A 1001 37.37 4.08 -13.88
C LEU A 1001 36.77 5.43 -13.46
N LYS A 1002 36.51 6.34 -14.40
CA LYS A 1002 36.04 7.71 -14.10
C LYS A 1002 34.57 7.76 -13.74
N ASP A 1003 33.77 6.87 -14.32
CA ASP A 1003 32.33 6.79 -14.06
C ASP A 1003 32.01 5.81 -12.93
N TYR A 1004 33.03 5.30 -12.22
CA TYR A 1004 32.87 4.40 -11.06
C TYR A 1004 32.39 5.17 -9.83
N SER A 1005 31.08 5.37 -9.77
CA SER A 1005 30.38 6.14 -8.74
C SER A 1005 29.06 5.47 -8.37
N LEU A 1006 28.55 5.73 -7.15
CA LEU A 1006 27.24 5.23 -6.72
C LEU A 1006 26.10 5.76 -7.61
N GLU A 1007 26.22 7.01 -8.08
CA GLU A 1007 25.27 7.62 -9.01
C GLU A 1007 25.23 6.88 -10.35
N THR A 1008 26.37 6.47 -10.88
CA THR A 1008 26.41 5.69 -12.12
C THR A 1008 25.82 4.30 -11.92
N ILE A 1009 26.21 3.61 -10.84
CA ILE A 1009 25.78 2.24 -10.54
C ILE A 1009 24.26 2.15 -10.33
N PHE A 1010 23.68 3.07 -9.55
CA PHE A 1010 22.29 2.97 -9.12
C PHE A 1010 21.30 3.86 -9.87
N TYR A 1011 21.76 4.89 -10.60
CA TYR A 1011 20.88 5.80 -11.34
C TYR A 1011 21.17 5.83 -12.84
N THR A 1012 22.41 6.17 -13.22
CA THR A 1012 22.74 6.45 -14.64
C THR A 1012 22.66 5.21 -15.51
N LEU A 1013 23.30 4.11 -15.09
CA LEU A 1013 23.34 2.88 -15.87
C LEU A 1013 21.96 2.20 -15.95
N PRO A 1014 21.16 2.09 -14.86
CA PRO A 1014 19.78 1.63 -14.96
C PRO A 1014 18.93 2.45 -15.93
N ARG A 1015 19.07 3.77 -15.92
CA ARG A 1015 18.36 4.67 -16.83
C ARG A 1015 18.76 4.46 -18.29
N LEU A 1016 20.06 4.44 -18.60
CA LEU A 1016 20.56 4.28 -19.97
C LEU A 1016 20.33 2.88 -20.55
N SER A 1017 20.12 1.88 -19.69
CA SER A 1017 19.83 0.49 -20.08
C SER A 1017 18.33 0.13 -20.07
N GLU A 1018 17.45 1.13 -19.98
CA GLU A 1018 15.98 0.97 -20.04
C GLU A 1018 15.39 0.07 -18.94
N LEU A 1019 16.04 0.02 -17.76
CA LEU A 1019 15.40 -0.52 -16.56
C LEU A 1019 14.26 0.39 -16.13
N VAL A 1020 13.21 -0.19 -15.56
CA VAL A 1020 12.07 0.57 -15.03
C VAL A 1020 12.54 1.58 -13.98
N GLU A 1021 11.89 2.75 -13.94
CA GLU A 1021 12.21 3.83 -12.99
C GLU A 1021 12.23 3.39 -11.52
N ASP A 1022 11.50 2.34 -11.15
CA ASP A 1022 11.47 1.76 -9.80
C ASP A 1022 12.82 1.14 -9.39
N GLU A 1023 13.74 0.90 -10.34
CA GLU A 1023 15.10 0.43 -10.03
C GLU A 1023 16.11 1.58 -9.92
N TRP A 1024 15.71 2.83 -10.23
CA TRP A 1024 16.61 3.98 -10.23
C TRP A 1024 16.71 4.57 -8.83
N ILE A 1025 17.90 4.54 -8.23
CA ILE A 1025 18.15 5.16 -6.92
C ILE A 1025 18.99 6.43 -7.11
N SER A 1026 18.35 7.58 -6.99
CA SER A 1026 19.03 8.87 -7.04
C SER A 1026 19.89 9.12 -5.80
N LEU A 1027 20.94 9.94 -5.96
CA LEU A 1027 21.85 10.30 -4.89
C LEU A 1027 21.15 11.00 -3.71
N CYS A 1028 20.10 11.78 -3.97
CA CYS A 1028 19.34 12.46 -2.91
C CYS A 1028 18.67 11.48 -1.94
N LYS A 1029 18.37 10.24 -2.35
CA LYS A 1029 17.84 9.22 -1.44
C LYS A 1029 18.92 8.72 -0.48
N PHE A 1030 20.17 8.61 -0.93
CA PHE A 1030 21.31 8.27 -0.08
C PHE A 1030 21.57 9.35 0.96
N THR A 1031 21.38 10.63 0.65
CA THR A 1031 21.55 11.72 1.64
C THR A 1031 20.35 11.85 2.59
N ARG A 1032 19.11 11.66 2.10
CA ARG A 1032 17.87 11.78 2.89
C ARG A 1032 17.79 10.80 4.06
N PHE A 1033 18.32 9.58 3.91
CA PHE A 1033 18.19 8.53 4.93
C PHE A 1033 19.34 8.58 5.92
N THR A 1034 19.11 9.13 7.10
CA THR A 1034 20.16 9.40 8.11
C THR A 1034 20.38 8.29 9.13
N SER A 1035 19.63 7.19 9.05
CA SER A 1035 19.67 6.09 10.03
C SER A 1035 21.03 5.42 10.17
N ILE A 1036 21.81 5.39 9.10
CA ILE A 1036 23.20 4.92 9.05
C ILE A 1036 24.05 6.04 8.43
N PRO A 1037 25.14 6.47 9.09
CA PRO A 1037 26.02 7.50 8.56
C PRO A 1037 26.74 7.00 7.30
N LEU A 1038 27.13 7.92 6.40
CA LEU A 1038 28.08 7.56 5.35
C LEU A 1038 29.51 7.80 5.84
N PRO A 1039 30.50 7.02 5.37
CA PRO A 1039 31.89 7.28 5.67
C PRO A 1039 32.33 8.60 5.03
N SER A 1040 33.01 9.45 5.82
CA SER A 1040 33.50 10.78 5.42
C SER A 1040 34.67 10.75 4.42
N THR A 1041 35.27 9.58 4.20
CA THR A 1041 36.52 9.38 3.44
C THR A 1041 36.34 9.11 1.95
N TYR A 1042 35.10 9.02 1.43
CA TYR A 1042 34.86 8.46 0.10
C TYR A 1042 34.09 9.41 -0.84
N GLN A 1043 34.78 9.98 -1.84
CA GLN A 1043 34.20 10.79 -2.94
C GLN A 1043 33.59 9.90 -4.05
N TRP A 1044 32.55 9.11 -3.77
CA TRP A 1044 31.94 8.20 -4.76
C TRP A 1044 30.69 8.79 -5.45
N TYR A 1045 30.43 10.08 -5.28
CA TYR A 1045 29.08 10.63 -5.46
C TYR A 1045 28.80 11.23 -6.82
N HIS A 1046 29.82 11.54 -7.61
CA HIS A 1046 29.63 12.34 -8.81
C HIS A 1046 30.23 11.64 -10.03
N SER A 1047 29.34 11.29 -10.96
CA SER A 1047 29.73 10.90 -12.31
C SER A 1047 30.13 12.12 -13.14
N ARG A 1048 30.75 11.89 -14.30
CA ARG A 1048 30.97 12.96 -15.28
C ARG A 1048 29.63 13.42 -15.85
N ALA A 1049 29.43 14.74 -15.97
CA ALA A 1049 28.21 15.34 -16.53
C ALA A 1049 27.86 14.77 -17.92
N GLU A 1050 28.87 14.47 -18.74
CA GLU A 1050 28.73 13.92 -20.09
C GLU A 1050 27.87 12.65 -20.16
N LEU A 1051 27.95 11.74 -19.17
CA LEU A 1051 27.18 10.49 -19.17
C LEU A 1051 25.75 10.70 -18.64
N LEU A 1052 25.58 11.65 -17.71
CA LEU A 1052 24.28 11.99 -17.12
C LEU A 1052 23.33 12.62 -18.14
N ASP A 1053 23.85 13.41 -19.07
CA ASP A 1053 23.05 14.13 -20.07
C ASP A 1053 22.58 13.25 -21.26
N LEU A 1054 23.11 12.04 -21.39
CA LEU A 1054 22.73 11.11 -22.47
C LEU A 1054 21.30 10.58 -22.29
N LYS A 1055 20.63 10.29 -23.42
CA LYS A 1055 19.34 9.58 -23.46
C LYS A 1055 19.56 8.09 -23.74
N PRO A 1056 18.64 7.20 -23.33
CA PRO A 1056 18.69 5.79 -23.74
C PRO A 1056 18.74 5.68 -25.27
N SER A 1057 19.56 4.76 -25.77
CA SER A 1057 19.74 4.51 -27.20
C SER A 1057 19.14 3.16 -27.58
N ASP A 1058 18.48 3.09 -28.75
CA ASP A 1058 17.75 1.90 -29.26
C ASP A 1058 18.57 0.60 -29.42
N TRP A 1059 19.89 0.62 -29.17
CA TRP A 1059 20.75 -0.56 -29.28
C TRP A 1059 20.83 -1.32 -27.96
N SER A 1060 20.15 -2.47 -27.87
CA SER A 1060 20.30 -3.40 -26.74
C SER A 1060 21.11 -4.62 -27.16
N GLN A 1061 21.94 -5.16 -26.25
CA GLN A 1061 22.74 -6.38 -26.49
C GLN A 1061 21.89 -7.68 -26.60
N GLN A 1062 20.60 -7.59 -26.93
CA GLN A 1062 19.70 -8.72 -27.16
C GLN A 1062 19.23 -8.78 -28.60
N ASP A 1063 19.70 -9.80 -29.32
CA ASP A 1063 18.97 -10.36 -30.46
C ASP A 1063 17.61 -10.84 -29.96
N LYS A 1064 16.53 -10.10 -30.25
CA LYS A 1064 15.18 -10.66 -30.24
C LYS A 1064 15.17 -11.76 -31.30
N GLY A 1065 15.38 -13.01 -30.88
CA GLY A 1065 15.35 -14.16 -31.77
C GLY A 1065 14.15 -14.10 -32.70
N SER A 1066 14.43 -14.11 -34.00
CA SER A 1066 13.52 -14.30 -35.15
C SER A 1066 12.04 -14.50 -34.78
N ASN A 1067 11.28 -13.40 -34.67
CA ASN A 1067 9.82 -13.33 -34.83
C ASN A 1067 9.32 -11.86 -34.82
N SER A 1068 10.04 -10.94 -35.45
CA SER A 1068 9.56 -9.58 -35.66
C SER A 1068 9.27 -9.35 -37.14
N VAL A 1069 7.98 -9.46 -37.50
CA VAL A 1069 7.44 -8.61 -38.57
C VAL A 1069 7.57 -7.16 -38.10
N GLU A 1070 8.03 -6.34 -39.03
CA GLU A 1070 8.42 -4.94 -38.92
C GLU A 1070 7.45 -4.09 -38.07
N MET A 1071 8.03 -3.32 -37.14
CA MET A 1071 7.45 -2.08 -36.63
C MET A 1071 8.59 -1.09 -36.46
N ASP A 1072 8.72 -0.17 -37.43
CA ASP A 1072 9.52 1.04 -37.29
C ASP A 1072 8.64 2.15 -36.69
N ASN A 1073 9.19 2.85 -35.70
CA ASN A 1073 8.72 4.10 -35.07
C ASN A 1073 7.30 4.09 -34.44
N GLN A 1074 7.20 3.68 -33.17
CA GLN A 1074 6.31 4.30 -32.17
C GLN A 1074 6.61 3.76 -30.75
N THR A 1075 6.78 4.72 -29.83
CA THR A 1075 6.85 4.65 -28.35
C THR A 1075 6.48 3.34 -27.64
N GLU A 1076 7.39 2.91 -26.74
CA GLU A 1076 7.28 2.04 -25.55
C GLU A 1076 5.95 1.33 -25.23
N TRP A 1077 5.68 0.17 -25.83
CA TRP A 1077 4.68 -0.78 -25.33
C TRP A 1077 5.23 -2.21 -25.41
N THR A 1078 5.96 -2.66 -24.37
CA THR A 1078 6.36 -4.07 -24.20
C THR A 1078 5.53 -4.75 -23.11
N ASP A 1079 5.12 -5.98 -23.43
CA ASP A 1079 4.31 -6.95 -22.65
C ASP A 1079 2.79 -6.76 -22.61
N VAL A 1080 2.15 -7.20 -23.70
CA VAL A 1080 0.81 -7.80 -23.64
C VAL A 1080 0.89 -9.17 -24.32
N GLN A 1081 0.57 -10.24 -23.59
CA GLN A 1081 0.24 -11.53 -24.19
C GLN A 1081 -1.00 -11.33 -25.05
N LYS A 1082 -0.84 -11.26 -26.38
CA LYS A 1082 -1.98 -11.27 -27.30
C LYS A 1082 -2.66 -12.63 -27.18
N LYS A 1083 -3.92 -12.65 -26.73
CA LYS A 1083 -4.76 -13.84 -26.89
C LYS A 1083 -4.87 -14.14 -28.37
N ILE A 1084 -4.66 -15.40 -28.74
CA ILE A 1084 -4.89 -15.87 -30.10
C ILE A 1084 -6.37 -15.65 -30.41
N ILE A 1085 -6.66 -14.77 -31.35
CA ILE A 1085 -7.98 -14.64 -31.97
C ILE A 1085 -7.83 -15.24 -33.37
N PRO A 1086 -8.53 -16.34 -33.70
CA PRO A 1086 -8.53 -16.85 -35.07
C PRO A 1086 -9.09 -15.77 -36.01
N TRP A 1087 -8.38 -15.50 -37.10
CA TRP A 1087 -8.76 -14.48 -38.08
C TRP A 1087 -10.18 -14.73 -38.63
N LYS A 1088 -10.99 -13.66 -38.70
CA LYS A 1088 -12.21 -13.63 -39.52
C LYS A 1088 -11.81 -13.64 -40.98
N ASN A 1089 -11.83 -14.82 -41.61
CA ASN A 1089 -11.92 -14.89 -43.07
C ASN A 1089 -13.39 -14.86 -43.45
N SER A 1090 -13.78 -13.79 -44.13
CA SER A 1090 -15.04 -13.65 -44.86
C SER A 1090 -15.13 -14.72 -45.95
N ILE A 1091 -15.97 -15.74 -45.72
CA ILE A 1091 -16.41 -16.73 -46.71
C ILE A 1091 -17.95 -16.75 -46.66
N PRO A 1092 -18.68 -16.85 -47.79
CA PRO A 1092 -20.14 -16.71 -47.82
C PRO A 1092 -20.88 -17.84 -47.10
N ASP A 1093 -22.03 -17.46 -46.52
CA ASP A 1093 -22.85 -18.12 -45.50
C ASP A 1093 -23.48 -19.50 -45.78
N LEU A 1094 -23.15 -20.22 -46.87
CA LEU A 1094 -23.99 -21.38 -47.27
C LEU A 1094 -23.47 -22.79 -46.95
N ASP A 1095 -22.21 -22.96 -46.51
CA ASP A 1095 -21.62 -24.30 -46.25
C ASP A 1095 -21.26 -24.58 -44.77
N LEU A 1096 -21.65 -23.70 -43.84
CA LEU A 1096 -21.17 -23.76 -42.45
C LEU A 1096 -21.79 -24.89 -41.59
N GLU A 1097 -23.01 -25.34 -41.86
CA GLU A 1097 -23.71 -26.29 -40.96
C GLU A 1097 -23.07 -27.69 -40.90
N LEU A 1098 -22.43 -28.15 -41.98
CA LEU A 1098 -21.81 -29.48 -42.04
C LEU A 1098 -20.34 -29.51 -41.55
N VAL A 1099 -19.66 -28.36 -41.47
CA VAL A 1099 -18.22 -28.29 -41.19
C VAL A 1099 -17.91 -28.21 -39.67
N PHE A 1100 -18.84 -27.72 -38.84
CA PHE A 1100 -18.57 -27.56 -37.40
C PHE A 1100 -18.70 -28.84 -36.57
N GLN A 1101 -19.64 -29.73 -36.91
CA GLN A 1101 -19.76 -31.02 -36.21
C GLN A 1101 -18.54 -31.92 -36.50
N ASP A 1102 -17.95 -31.82 -37.69
CA ASP A 1102 -16.84 -32.67 -38.12
C ASP A 1102 -15.46 -32.24 -37.57
N ARG A 1103 -15.29 -30.96 -37.19
CA ARG A 1103 -14.05 -30.45 -36.58
C ARG A 1103 -13.88 -30.83 -35.11
N ALA A 1104 -14.97 -30.91 -34.33
CA ALA A 1104 -14.92 -31.35 -32.94
C ALA A 1104 -14.59 -32.86 -32.81
N ALA A 1105 -15.07 -33.67 -33.76
CA ALA A 1105 -14.79 -35.11 -33.83
C ALA A 1105 -13.34 -35.43 -34.23
N LYS A 1106 -12.67 -34.58 -35.02
CA LYS A 1106 -11.29 -34.79 -35.51
C LYS A 1106 -10.17 -34.49 -34.50
N LEU A 1107 -10.48 -33.87 -33.35
CA LEU A 1107 -9.48 -33.43 -32.36
C LEU A 1107 -9.33 -34.35 -31.13
N GLY A 1108 -9.98 -35.52 -31.10
CA GLY A 1108 -9.76 -36.52 -30.06
C GLY A 1108 -10.11 -36.05 -28.63
N LYS A 1109 -11.11 -35.15 -28.47
CA LYS A 1109 -11.63 -34.79 -27.14
C LYS A 1109 -12.40 -35.98 -26.56
N SER A 1110 -12.05 -36.42 -25.35
CA SER A 1110 -12.90 -37.32 -24.56
C SER A 1110 -14.22 -36.58 -24.26
N ASN A 1111 -15.34 -37.08 -24.75
CA ASN A 1111 -16.65 -36.47 -24.51
C ASN A 1111 -16.99 -36.52 -23.01
N SER A 1112 -16.83 -35.39 -22.31
CA SER A 1112 -17.37 -35.19 -20.97
C SER A 1112 -18.87 -35.51 -20.97
N ARG A 1113 -19.36 -36.15 -19.91
CA ARG A 1113 -20.79 -36.46 -19.72
C ARG A 1113 -21.48 -35.48 -18.78
N LEU A 1114 -20.90 -34.29 -18.57
CA LEU A 1114 -21.46 -33.25 -17.70
C LEU A 1114 -22.50 -32.41 -18.44
N ILE A 1115 -23.71 -32.30 -17.89
CA ILE A 1115 -24.74 -31.35 -18.35
C ILE A 1115 -24.89 -30.24 -17.31
N VAL A 1116 -24.97 -28.99 -17.77
CA VAL A 1116 -25.20 -27.83 -16.91
C VAL A 1116 -26.55 -27.22 -17.27
N VAL A 1117 -27.44 -27.08 -16.29
CA VAL A 1117 -28.79 -26.53 -16.46
C VAL A 1117 -28.88 -25.16 -15.78
N ALA A 1118 -29.03 -24.13 -16.61
CA ALA A 1118 -29.11 -22.73 -16.24
C ALA A 1118 -30.48 -22.11 -16.60
N SER A 1119 -31.51 -22.94 -16.76
CA SER A 1119 -32.84 -22.50 -17.15
C SER A 1119 -33.54 -21.59 -16.13
N LEU A 1120 -33.09 -21.59 -14.87
CA LEU A 1120 -33.61 -20.74 -13.79
C LEU A 1120 -32.87 -19.39 -13.66
N ILE A 1121 -31.79 -19.19 -14.41
CA ILE A 1121 -30.93 -18.00 -14.32
C ILE A 1121 -31.44 -16.93 -15.28
N ASP A 1122 -31.65 -15.71 -14.76
CA ASP A 1122 -32.24 -14.61 -15.53
C ASP A 1122 -31.19 -13.65 -16.09
N LYS A 1123 -30.05 -13.45 -15.41
CA LYS A 1123 -29.08 -12.43 -15.81
C LYS A 1123 -28.23 -12.90 -17.01
N PRO A 1124 -28.23 -12.18 -18.15
CA PRO A 1124 -27.43 -12.54 -19.32
C PRO A 1124 -25.93 -12.62 -19.04
N THR A 1125 -25.45 -11.84 -18.08
CA THR A 1125 -24.04 -11.87 -17.66
C THR A 1125 -23.64 -13.19 -17.00
N ASN A 1126 -24.51 -13.75 -16.15
CA ASN A 1126 -24.26 -15.03 -15.50
C ASN A 1126 -24.32 -16.17 -16.53
N LEU A 1127 -25.29 -16.11 -17.45
CA LEU A 1127 -25.41 -17.06 -18.56
C LEU A 1127 -24.19 -17.02 -19.49
N GLY A 1128 -23.69 -15.82 -19.84
CA GLY A 1128 -22.51 -15.65 -20.70
C GLY A 1128 -21.23 -16.17 -20.05
N GLY A 1129 -21.02 -15.84 -18.76
CA GLY A 1129 -19.89 -16.35 -17.98
C GLY A 1129 -19.92 -17.88 -17.81
N LEU A 1130 -21.11 -18.44 -17.58
CA LEU A 1130 -21.30 -19.89 -17.46
C LEU A 1130 -21.10 -20.61 -18.80
N CYS A 1131 -21.61 -20.06 -19.91
CA CYS A 1131 -21.37 -20.58 -21.26
C CYS A 1131 -19.87 -20.70 -21.57
N ARG A 1132 -19.10 -19.66 -21.28
CA ARG A 1132 -17.65 -19.69 -21.43
C ARG A 1132 -16.99 -20.75 -20.55
N THR A 1133 -17.40 -20.84 -19.29
CA THR A 1133 -16.84 -21.81 -18.34
C THR A 1133 -17.13 -23.25 -18.77
N SER A 1134 -18.37 -23.52 -19.17
CA SER A 1134 -18.81 -24.82 -19.68
C SER A 1134 -18.07 -25.23 -20.95
N GLU A 1135 -17.77 -24.30 -21.87
CA GLU A 1135 -16.97 -24.59 -23.05
C GLU A 1135 -15.52 -24.96 -22.68
N ILE A 1136 -14.88 -24.14 -21.83
CA ILE A 1136 -13.47 -24.33 -21.42
C ILE A 1136 -13.26 -25.68 -20.75
N PHE A 1137 -14.18 -26.08 -19.86
CA PHE A 1137 -14.12 -27.38 -19.18
C PHE A 1137 -14.77 -28.51 -19.99
N GLY A 1138 -15.24 -28.23 -21.20
CA GLY A 1138 -15.76 -29.21 -22.14
C GLY A 1138 -17.03 -29.91 -21.67
N ALA A 1139 -17.96 -29.19 -21.04
CA ALA A 1139 -19.29 -29.73 -20.72
C ALA A 1139 -20.02 -30.20 -22.00
N SER A 1140 -20.85 -31.22 -21.86
CA SER A 1140 -21.57 -31.83 -23.00
C SER A 1140 -22.65 -30.91 -23.59
N ALA A 1141 -23.34 -30.15 -22.73
CA ALA A 1141 -24.34 -29.17 -23.12
C ALA A 1141 -24.58 -28.16 -22.00
N LEU A 1142 -24.98 -26.95 -22.38
CA LEU A 1142 -25.55 -25.94 -21.48
C LEU A 1142 -27.02 -25.73 -21.83
N ILE A 1143 -27.89 -25.92 -20.85
CA ILE A 1143 -29.34 -25.77 -21.01
C ILE A 1143 -29.75 -24.39 -20.49
N VAL A 1144 -30.48 -23.62 -21.29
CA VAL A 1144 -30.91 -22.26 -20.97
C VAL A 1144 -32.42 -22.10 -21.07
N GLY A 1145 -32.97 -21.13 -20.34
CA GLY A 1145 -34.41 -20.86 -20.31
C GLY A 1145 -34.94 -20.26 -21.62
N SER A 1146 -34.09 -19.56 -22.36
CA SER A 1146 -34.36 -19.07 -23.71
C SER A 1146 -33.06 -18.91 -24.52
N LEU A 1147 -33.05 -19.33 -25.79
CA LEU A 1147 -31.94 -19.08 -26.71
C LEU A 1147 -31.83 -17.61 -27.13
N ARG A 1148 -32.84 -16.78 -26.85
CA ARG A 1148 -32.78 -15.34 -27.10
C ARG A 1148 -31.61 -14.66 -26.38
N TYR A 1149 -31.19 -15.20 -25.24
CA TYR A 1149 -30.04 -14.67 -24.48
C TYR A 1149 -28.73 -14.70 -25.27
N ILE A 1150 -28.58 -15.57 -26.27
CA ILE A 1150 -27.38 -15.64 -27.13
C ILE A 1150 -27.20 -14.36 -27.97
N HIS A 1151 -28.30 -13.66 -28.26
CA HIS A 1151 -28.27 -12.40 -28.99
C HIS A 1151 -28.13 -11.17 -28.08
N ASP A 1152 -28.10 -11.35 -26.76
CA ASP A 1152 -27.91 -10.27 -25.80
C ASP A 1152 -26.45 -9.80 -25.78
N LYS A 1153 -26.23 -8.48 -25.82
CA LYS A 1153 -24.87 -7.90 -25.83
C LYS A 1153 -24.07 -8.23 -24.57
N GLN A 1154 -24.71 -8.27 -23.41
CA GLN A 1154 -24.06 -8.59 -22.13
C GLN A 1154 -23.67 -10.07 -22.06
N PHE A 1155 -24.47 -10.97 -22.66
CA PHE A 1155 -24.12 -12.37 -22.82
C PHE A 1155 -22.88 -12.52 -23.72
N GLN A 1156 -22.91 -11.94 -24.93
CA GLN A 1156 -21.83 -12.05 -25.92
C GLN A 1156 -20.49 -11.48 -25.43
N GLN A 1157 -20.54 -10.38 -24.65
CA GLN A 1157 -19.35 -9.77 -24.07
C GLN A 1157 -18.62 -10.71 -23.10
N LEU A 1158 -19.36 -11.59 -22.41
CA LEU A 1158 -18.81 -12.52 -21.43
C LEU A 1158 -18.54 -13.91 -22.01
N SER A 1159 -19.39 -14.40 -22.92
CA SER A 1159 -19.23 -15.70 -23.58
C SER A 1159 -18.03 -15.74 -24.52
N VAL A 1160 -17.64 -14.59 -25.11
CA VAL A 1160 -16.52 -14.46 -26.06
C VAL A 1160 -16.51 -15.57 -27.11
N SER A 1161 -17.67 -15.77 -27.76
CA SER A 1161 -17.92 -16.75 -28.81
C SER A 1161 -17.94 -18.22 -28.38
N ALA A 1162 -17.93 -18.51 -27.07
CA ALA A 1162 -18.07 -19.88 -26.55
C ALA A 1162 -19.37 -20.57 -27.00
N GLU A 1163 -20.44 -19.80 -27.23
CA GLU A 1163 -21.73 -20.28 -27.74
C GLU A 1163 -21.64 -20.96 -29.11
N GLN A 1164 -20.58 -20.70 -29.88
CA GLN A 1164 -20.36 -21.31 -31.19
C GLN A 1164 -19.75 -22.71 -31.08
N TRP A 1165 -19.19 -23.06 -29.91
CA TRP A 1165 -18.41 -24.28 -29.69
C TRP A 1165 -19.03 -25.22 -28.65
N LEU A 1166 -19.97 -24.71 -27.84
CA LEU A 1166 -20.70 -25.45 -26.82
C LEU A 1166 -22.16 -25.69 -27.26
N PRO A 1167 -22.66 -26.94 -27.26
CA PRO A 1167 -24.08 -27.21 -27.51
C PRO A 1167 -24.99 -26.50 -26.51
N LEU A 1168 -25.85 -25.62 -27.00
CA LEU A 1168 -26.85 -24.88 -26.22
C LEU A 1168 -28.25 -25.39 -26.56
N LEU A 1169 -29.03 -25.75 -25.53
CA LEU A 1169 -30.41 -26.23 -25.70
C LEU A 1169 -31.38 -25.35 -24.91
N GLU A 1170 -32.54 -25.06 -25.51
CA GLU A 1170 -33.63 -24.36 -24.82
C GLU A 1170 -34.48 -25.35 -24.03
N VAL A 1171 -34.58 -25.16 -22.72
CA VAL A 1171 -35.60 -25.80 -21.88
C VAL A 1171 -36.16 -24.73 -20.97
N LYS A 1172 -37.42 -24.37 -21.17
CA LYS A 1172 -38.09 -23.34 -20.36
C LYS A 1172 -38.29 -23.85 -18.93
N PRO A 1173 -38.37 -22.97 -17.91
CA PRO A 1173 -38.64 -23.38 -16.54
C PRO A 1173 -39.86 -24.31 -16.38
N SER A 1174 -40.92 -24.09 -17.16
CA SER A 1174 -42.13 -24.93 -17.16
C SER A 1174 -41.90 -26.36 -17.64
N GLN A 1175 -40.83 -26.62 -18.39
CA GLN A 1175 -40.48 -27.91 -18.98
C GLN A 1175 -39.36 -28.63 -18.20
N LEU A 1176 -38.81 -28.00 -17.16
CA LEU A 1176 -37.70 -28.56 -16.38
C LEU A 1176 -38.06 -29.89 -15.72
N VAL A 1177 -39.28 -30.03 -15.20
CA VAL A 1177 -39.72 -31.26 -14.54
C VAL A 1177 -39.60 -32.46 -15.47
N GLU A 1178 -40.16 -32.36 -16.67
CA GLU A 1178 -40.11 -33.41 -17.69
C GLU A 1178 -38.67 -33.69 -18.14
N TYR A 1179 -37.88 -32.63 -18.37
CA TYR A 1179 -36.50 -32.75 -18.79
C TYR A 1179 -35.61 -33.46 -17.76
N LEU A 1180 -35.73 -33.10 -16.48
CA LEU A 1180 -34.94 -33.72 -15.40
C LEU A 1180 -35.33 -35.19 -15.21
N GLN A 1181 -36.61 -35.53 -15.29
CA GLN A 1181 -37.08 -36.92 -15.24
C GLN A 1181 -36.56 -37.74 -16.41
N GLN A 1182 -36.56 -37.17 -17.62
CA GLN A 1182 -35.97 -37.80 -18.79
C GLN A 1182 -34.47 -38.08 -18.60
N LYS A 1183 -33.70 -37.09 -18.14
CA LYS A 1183 -32.26 -37.27 -17.91
C LYS A 1183 -31.94 -38.29 -16.83
N LYS A 1184 -32.79 -38.37 -15.80
CA LYS A 1184 -32.71 -39.41 -14.78
C LYS A 1184 -32.90 -40.81 -15.38
N MET A 1185 -33.88 -41.00 -16.29
CA MET A 1185 -34.06 -42.25 -17.03
C MET A 1185 -32.86 -42.57 -17.96
N GLU A 1186 -32.17 -41.56 -18.48
CA GLU A 1186 -30.93 -41.72 -19.26
C GLU A 1186 -29.69 -42.02 -18.40
N GLY A 1187 -29.86 -42.15 -17.08
CA GLY A 1187 -28.84 -42.52 -16.11
C GLY A 1187 -27.99 -41.35 -15.63
N TYR A 1188 -28.48 -40.11 -15.70
CA TYR A 1188 -27.85 -38.97 -15.05
C TYR A 1188 -28.27 -38.88 -13.59
N THR A 1189 -27.31 -38.53 -12.73
CA THR A 1189 -27.59 -38.08 -11.37
C THR A 1189 -27.94 -36.59 -11.42
N ILE A 1190 -29.12 -36.24 -10.91
CA ILE A 1190 -29.63 -34.88 -10.90
C ILE A 1190 -29.14 -34.18 -9.63
N ILE A 1191 -28.17 -33.30 -9.78
CA ILE A 1191 -27.48 -32.62 -8.67
C ILE A 1191 -27.94 -31.17 -8.62
N GLY A 1192 -28.64 -30.79 -7.56
CA GLY A 1192 -28.96 -29.39 -7.29
C GLY A 1192 -27.77 -28.68 -6.66
N VAL A 1193 -27.42 -27.52 -7.18
CA VAL A 1193 -26.38 -26.66 -6.64
C VAL A 1193 -27.03 -25.63 -5.74
N GLU A 1194 -27.25 -25.99 -4.48
CA GLU A 1194 -28.08 -25.21 -3.56
C GLU A 1194 -27.69 -25.43 -2.10
N GLN A 1195 -27.87 -24.41 -1.27
CA GLN A 1195 -27.66 -24.45 0.18
C GLN A 1195 -28.95 -24.92 0.88
N THR A 1196 -28.96 -26.19 1.26
CA THR A 1196 -30.06 -26.82 2.02
C THR A 1196 -29.52 -27.59 3.22
N ALA A 1197 -30.34 -27.77 4.27
CA ALA A 1197 -29.94 -28.51 5.47
C ALA A 1197 -29.54 -29.98 5.22
N LYS A 1198 -29.85 -30.55 4.04
CA LYS A 1198 -29.49 -31.92 3.64
C LYS A 1198 -28.46 -31.95 2.50
N SER A 1199 -27.80 -30.84 2.23
CA SER A 1199 -26.80 -30.78 1.16
C SER A 1199 -25.53 -31.49 1.57
N SER A 1200 -24.90 -32.15 0.61
CA SER A 1200 -23.54 -32.67 0.77
C SER A 1200 -22.53 -31.55 0.54
N ASP A 1201 -21.49 -31.51 1.37
CA ASP A 1201 -20.36 -30.60 1.16
C ASP A 1201 -19.60 -30.97 -0.13
N LEU A 1202 -19.36 -29.98 -1.00
CA LEU A 1202 -18.63 -30.14 -2.25
C LEU A 1202 -17.25 -30.79 -2.07
N THR A 1203 -16.57 -30.50 -0.96
CA THR A 1203 -15.22 -31.00 -0.67
C THR A 1203 -15.18 -32.52 -0.44
N GLU A 1204 -16.30 -33.09 -0.01
CA GLU A 1204 -16.46 -34.53 0.25
C GLU A 1204 -17.25 -35.25 -0.85
N TYR A 1205 -17.92 -34.48 -1.72
CA TYR A 1205 -18.79 -35.03 -2.75
C TYR A 1205 -18.00 -35.61 -3.94
N CYS A 1206 -18.24 -36.90 -4.23
CA CYS A 1206 -17.65 -37.59 -5.38
C CYS A 1206 -18.62 -37.59 -6.57
N PHE A 1207 -18.27 -36.87 -7.64
CA PHE A 1207 -19.13 -36.75 -8.81
C PHE A 1207 -19.24 -38.06 -9.62
N PRO A 1208 -20.46 -38.51 -9.94
CA PRO A 1208 -20.72 -39.54 -10.96
C PRO A 1208 -20.26 -39.08 -12.34
N GLU A 1209 -19.93 -40.02 -13.23
CA GLU A 1209 -19.54 -39.68 -14.61
C GLU A 1209 -20.66 -38.94 -15.35
N LYS A 1210 -21.90 -39.44 -15.28
CA LYS A 1210 -23.11 -38.76 -15.79
C LYS A 1210 -23.71 -37.85 -14.73
N SER A 1211 -23.16 -36.64 -14.62
CA SER A 1211 -23.65 -35.61 -13.70
C SER A 1211 -24.45 -34.54 -14.45
N LEU A 1212 -25.62 -34.16 -13.91
CA LEU A 1212 -26.39 -33.01 -14.35
C LEU A 1212 -26.48 -32.00 -13.22
N LEU A 1213 -25.96 -30.79 -13.44
CA LEU A 1213 -25.96 -29.71 -12.45
C LEU A 1213 -27.15 -28.78 -12.70
N LEU A 1214 -28.09 -28.70 -11.76
CA LEU A 1214 -29.17 -27.72 -11.78
C LEU A 1214 -28.79 -26.51 -10.90
N LEU A 1215 -28.65 -25.34 -11.53
CA LEU A 1215 -28.35 -24.09 -10.85
C LEU A 1215 -29.64 -23.31 -10.54
N GLY A 1216 -29.71 -22.71 -9.35
CA GLY A 1216 -30.83 -21.91 -8.89
C GLY A 1216 -30.91 -20.51 -9.52
N ASN A 1217 -32.06 -19.86 -9.36
CA ASN A 1217 -32.23 -18.44 -9.67
C ASN A 1217 -31.41 -17.56 -8.70
N GLU A 1218 -30.93 -16.41 -9.16
CA GLU A 1218 -30.09 -15.51 -8.36
C GLU A 1218 -30.74 -15.00 -7.06
N HIS A 1219 -32.07 -14.93 -7.04
CA HIS A 1219 -32.84 -14.43 -5.90
C HIS A 1219 -33.58 -15.55 -5.17
N GLU A 1220 -34.18 -16.47 -5.92
CA GLU A 1220 -35.09 -17.49 -5.36
C GLU A 1220 -34.45 -18.87 -5.18
N GLY A 1221 -33.22 -19.07 -5.67
CA GLY A 1221 -32.56 -20.37 -5.63
C GLY A 1221 -33.29 -21.42 -6.48
N ILE A 1222 -33.21 -22.69 -6.09
CA ILE A 1222 -33.96 -23.78 -6.72
C ILE A 1222 -35.36 -23.88 -6.07
N PRO A 1223 -36.46 -23.80 -6.85
CA PRO A 1223 -37.80 -23.86 -6.29
C PRO A 1223 -38.13 -25.26 -5.74
N VAL A 1224 -38.96 -25.31 -4.71
CA VAL A 1224 -39.25 -26.54 -3.92
C VAL A 1224 -39.76 -27.70 -4.78
N ASN A 1225 -40.57 -27.41 -5.81
CA ASN A 1225 -41.07 -28.43 -6.73
C ASN A 1225 -39.96 -29.11 -7.55
N LEU A 1226 -38.83 -28.43 -7.79
CA LEU A 1226 -37.65 -29.00 -8.44
C LEU A 1226 -36.71 -29.66 -7.41
N ILE A 1227 -36.62 -29.14 -6.19
CA ILE A 1227 -35.83 -29.78 -5.11
C ILE A 1227 -36.28 -31.23 -4.87
N GLN A 1228 -37.58 -31.50 -4.94
CA GLN A 1228 -38.14 -32.85 -4.77
C GLN A 1228 -37.72 -33.85 -5.87
N LEU A 1229 -37.21 -33.37 -7.01
CA LEU A 1229 -36.79 -34.21 -8.13
C LEU A 1229 -35.28 -34.50 -8.12
N LEU A 1230 -34.51 -33.77 -7.32
CA LEU A 1230 -33.07 -33.90 -7.21
C LEU A 1230 -32.70 -35.24 -6.55
N ASP A 1231 -31.62 -35.86 -7.03
CA ASP A 1231 -31.01 -37.02 -6.35
C ASP A 1231 -30.21 -36.58 -5.13
N VAL A 1232 -29.59 -35.39 -5.21
CA VAL A 1232 -28.80 -34.81 -4.14
C VAL A 1232 -28.69 -33.29 -4.32
N CYS A 1233 -28.56 -32.56 -3.22
CA CYS A 1233 -28.10 -31.17 -3.22
C CYS A 1233 -26.64 -31.13 -2.81
N VAL A 1234 -25.81 -30.35 -3.52
CA VAL A 1234 -24.40 -30.14 -3.19
C VAL A 1234 -24.20 -28.67 -2.91
N GLU A 1235 -23.61 -28.35 -1.76
CA GLU A 1235 -23.31 -26.99 -1.35
C GLU A 1235 -21.81 -26.73 -1.26
N ILE A 1236 -21.43 -25.47 -1.45
CA ILE A 1236 -20.04 -25.02 -1.33
C ILE A 1236 -19.86 -24.46 0.08
N PRO A 1237 -18.92 -24.97 0.89
CA PRO A 1237 -18.71 -24.47 2.25
C PRO A 1237 -18.21 -23.02 2.23
N GLN A 1238 -18.74 -22.19 3.13
CA GLN A 1238 -18.46 -20.75 3.22
C GLN A 1238 -17.87 -20.39 4.59
N GLN A 1239 -16.93 -19.45 4.61
CA GLN A 1239 -16.26 -18.98 5.83
C GLN A 1239 -16.56 -17.50 6.16
N GLY A 1240 -17.18 -16.78 5.21
CA GLY A 1240 -17.47 -15.35 5.33
C GLY A 1240 -18.89 -15.07 5.84
N ILE A 1241 -19.23 -13.78 5.91
CA ILE A 1241 -20.52 -13.29 6.42
C ILE A 1241 -21.59 -13.17 5.30
N ILE A 1242 -21.17 -13.09 4.04
CA ILE A 1242 -22.09 -12.98 2.89
C ILE A 1242 -22.83 -14.30 2.67
N ARG A 1243 -24.15 -14.22 2.45
CA ARG A 1243 -25.07 -15.38 2.46
C ARG A 1243 -24.80 -16.43 1.39
N SER A 1244 -24.38 -16.03 0.18
CA SER A 1244 -24.17 -16.94 -0.94
C SER A 1244 -23.19 -16.38 -1.97
N LEU A 1245 -22.62 -17.29 -2.78
CA LEU A 1245 -21.79 -16.97 -3.94
C LEU A 1245 -22.65 -16.56 -5.15
N ASN A 1246 -22.05 -15.87 -6.12
CA ASN A 1246 -22.68 -15.64 -7.43
C ASN A 1246 -22.93 -16.99 -8.14
N VAL A 1247 -24.12 -17.17 -8.73
CA VAL A 1247 -24.53 -18.45 -9.35
C VAL A 1247 -23.58 -18.97 -10.44
N HIS A 1248 -22.99 -18.09 -11.27
CA HIS A 1248 -22.03 -18.57 -12.28
C HIS A 1248 -20.75 -19.06 -11.60
N VAL A 1249 -20.31 -18.40 -10.52
CA VAL A 1249 -19.11 -18.79 -9.77
C VAL A 1249 -19.35 -20.11 -9.07
N SER A 1250 -20.53 -20.31 -8.48
CA SER A 1250 -20.95 -21.59 -7.91
C SER A 1250 -20.91 -22.69 -8.98
N GLY A 1251 -21.52 -22.45 -10.14
CA GLY A 1251 -21.45 -23.38 -11.28
C GLY A 1251 -20.01 -23.68 -11.72
N ALA A 1252 -19.15 -22.67 -11.79
CA ALA A 1252 -17.75 -22.82 -12.18
C ALA A 1252 -16.95 -23.72 -11.22
N LEU A 1253 -17.16 -23.57 -9.91
CA LEU A 1253 -16.49 -24.39 -8.89
C LEU A 1253 -16.89 -25.86 -9.00
N LEU A 1254 -18.18 -26.15 -9.21
CA LEU A 1254 -18.66 -27.52 -9.37
C LEU A 1254 -18.22 -28.15 -10.70
N ILE A 1255 -18.26 -27.38 -11.79
CA ILE A 1255 -17.76 -27.83 -13.10
C ILE A 1255 -16.26 -28.16 -13.01
N TRP A 1256 -15.47 -27.31 -12.35
CA TRP A 1256 -14.04 -27.54 -12.14
C TRP A 1256 -13.79 -28.77 -11.27
N GLU A 1257 -14.50 -28.91 -10.15
CA GLU A 1257 -14.30 -30.05 -9.24
C GLU A 1257 -14.69 -31.38 -9.90
N TYR A 1258 -15.82 -31.43 -10.64
CA TYR A 1258 -16.15 -32.55 -11.51
C TYR A 1258 -14.99 -32.87 -12.45
N THR A 1259 -14.47 -31.86 -13.16
CA THR A 1259 -13.42 -32.03 -14.16
C THR A 1259 -12.12 -32.55 -13.53
N ARG A 1260 -11.74 -32.00 -12.39
CA ARG A 1260 -10.56 -32.42 -11.62
C ARG A 1260 -10.67 -33.90 -11.24
N GLN A 1261 -11.82 -34.32 -10.71
CA GLN A 1261 -12.06 -35.71 -10.33
C GLN A 1261 -12.01 -36.65 -11.55
N GLN A 1262 -12.63 -36.28 -12.68
CA GLN A 1262 -12.58 -37.10 -13.90
C GLN A 1262 -11.17 -37.19 -14.49
N MET A 1263 -10.40 -36.09 -14.48
CA MET A 1263 -9.01 -36.09 -14.96
C MET A 1263 -8.11 -36.99 -14.11
N ILE A 1264 -8.30 -37.00 -12.78
CA ILE A 1264 -7.55 -37.89 -11.88
C ILE A 1264 -7.92 -39.35 -12.15
N LYS A 1265 -9.21 -39.67 -12.28
CA LYS A 1265 -9.68 -41.03 -12.63
C LYS A 1265 -9.10 -41.50 -13.98
N GLN A 1266 -9.11 -40.65 -14.99
CA GLN A 1266 -8.53 -40.98 -16.31
C GLN A 1266 -7.01 -41.17 -16.28
N LYS A 1267 -6.29 -40.43 -15.43
CA LYS A 1267 -4.84 -40.61 -15.22
C LYS A 1267 -4.48 -41.87 -14.42
N GLN A 1268 -5.40 -42.41 -13.63
CA GLN A 1268 -5.22 -43.68 -12.91
C GLN A 1268 -5.60 -44.90 -13.76
N LEU A 1269 -6.46 -44.71 -14.78
CA LEU A 1269 -6.87 -45.73 -15.76
C LEU A 1269 -5.91 -45.86 -16.95
N LYS A 1270 -5.01 -44.89 -17.15
CA LYS A 1270 -3.89 -44.94 -18.11
C LYS A 1270 -2.60 -45.26 -17.38
#